data_AF-A0A9D5DBH9-F1
#
_entry.id   AF-A0A9D5DBH9-F1
#
_cell.length_a   1.000
_cell.length_b   1.000
_cell.length_c   1.000
_cell.angle_alpha   90.00
_cell.angle_beta   90.00
_cell.angle_gamma   90.00
#
_symmetry.space_group_name_H-M   'P 1'
#
loop_
_entity.id
_entity.type
_entity.pdbx_description
1 polymer ?
#
loop_
_entity_poly.entity_id
_entity_poly.type
_entity_poly.pdbx_seq_one_letter_code
_entity_poly.pdbx_strand_id
1 'polypeptide(L)'
;MLSEMSDEYEETTIGIGPTACRKGHRSSLVMETSEGGAICLVCLSALLSDPRSPSHHVSYALSQVSAASRSSAFLIGLRTAHPHFLVAPLVRALSSFDDDPLARQIIDLVSDLSGDGGSGSVSADFIARISDVLSSGSLAWSRRQVHTLHCLGLLLDSHHGSNPATHIRDKAALFSNLVVGLQLPRGEILFVLYKLSVLEGTPWDNHDSNHGGFSLIETSQVLRLSLEVLLKTQHDEVRLNCIALLTVFAQKGLFEDSGRTDLICTQSQEADNLTKTDEEMPHIPLVNLFADAIKSPLLSSDTQVQISTLDLVFHALSSNLSCIEQIQILIEENITDYVFEILRLSGNKDPLVISCLHVLDLLATAEDSFRERLPIGFPTLLSVLHYVVEIPLHPVQWQTIKLVWICISNCPGIVSISQVEDIAVILKGFFSRHGSGELDIPPGTFILACLTFVEIIKSPSAHQIQKLRPVIQEASKSAVASSVSLPHGSSKPYILYSLYILKELHMCNHEQSSTKDSENEELEKSIIQICETYLLSWLERYMDEGEEEEVILGVLEIFHLILLGRSDIQACKFAETLASSCWFTLSFGCLGMFPSDRMKSRIYLMLSSVVDRIFGPDFGEPIRLAYIYLPTDPIELIFLLELSGSHDSTLMCCQRATLLILYVSSLYDERLANENQLLASLEQYIFVNSSNLSCGTTDPMLLTQLVLLYGFLRSASVRHRTPNSKEAEKVLFDLAVGMEWNLLSTRTHPKALKWLFQQEELIEPMSYQLLNFCRIFSTDKDKVSTYSRNIQTMDLQTVAELVVAGDNCVTSLLVSLLEDAMEEGRDDDTISVLSVIESVLGIYPYSSNQISLNGISDALCHVYCSTHCSPKIFLTCLLLVFNILYSANSTALTKEGQWPAITMKLLEFLHPKLASHTSGPEEHLVISILCLILHHASNEVLKESSKAIVLCTSLISAVDVMVKTACAKGPALADYDEDTAIGESLVFVLLLFFYSLKSLRSLLHQNWQYFLQTSDEIQPLKVIHIRCHDLCRLIHFGSSLVKLVASQCLLELLTGISDQRTSKNNELRCSARSLESMMAVTEGLVFYHDSTVAVNCGASLSIILGWEKLEMQDKRVIKNSKWCRLVMEELALTLAAPGLASRSFTNQHKAPAHVAVALLRLDQVPEWMPSIFNSSCISGIISNLSASNVTRKLVYMDDSKQQQFEDIHIQNVASIPEDIGKVCSLLIHLMLSPGTGSCETQPKHKRLLEEIELFSIESSRQ
;
A
#
# COMPACT_ATOMS: atom_id res chain seq x y z
N MET A 1 80.36 0.08 -7.82
CA MET A 1 81.62 -0.50 -7.33
C MET A 1 81.50 -2.01 -7.43
N LEU A 2 82.21 -2.62 -8.36
CA LEU A 2 82.69 -3.98 -8.21
C LEU A 2 84.21 -3.87 -8.38
N SER A 3 84.95 -3.94 -7.27
CA SER A 3 86.40 -4.21 -7.21
C SER A 3 86.52 -5.73 -6.96
N GLU A 4 87.53 -6.47 -7.38
CA GLU A 4 88.95 -6.29 -7.70
C GLU A 4 89.31 -7.37 -8.75
N MET A 5 90.17 -7.13 -9.76
CA MET A 5 91.66 -7.21 -9.72
C MET A 5 92.19 -8.54 -9.13
N SER A 6 93.17 -9.24 -9.68
CA SER A 6 94.12 -9.10 -10.80
C SER A 6 94.82 -10.47 -10.98
N ASP A 7 95.22 -10.86 -12.19
CA ASP A 7 96.59 -11.20 -12.65
C ASP A 7 96.50 -12.55 -13.40
N GLU A 8 97.21 -12.89 -14.47
CA GLU A 8 98.45 -12.41 -15.09
C GLU A 8 98.55 -12.99 -16.53
N TYR A 9 99.03 -12.16 -17.48
CA TYR A 9 99.84 -12.40 -18.70
C TYR A 9 99.91 -13.80 -19.34
N GLU A 10 99.54 -14.06 -20.61
CA GLU A 10 99.98 -13.57 -21.94
C GLU A 10 100.57 -14.76 -22.73
N GLU A 11 99.90 -15.21 -23.79
CA GLU A 11 100.59 -15.79 -24.95
C GLU A 11 99.79 -15.54 -26.23
N THR A 12 100.40 -14.76 -27.12
CA THR A 12 99.88 -14.33 -28.41
C THR A 12 99.81 -15.47 -29.43
N THR A 13 98.64 -15.69 -30.03
CA THR A 13 98.54 -16.21 -31.41
C THR A 13 97.47 -15.46 -32.19
N ILE A 14 97.95 -14.49 -32.98
CA ILE A 14 97.71 -14.32 -34.42
C ILE A 14 96.26 -14.52 -34.88
N GLY A 15 95.65 -13.40 -35.28
CA GLY A 15 94.32 -13.35 -35.87
C GLY A 15 94.13 -14.27 -37.07
N ILE A 16 93.01 -14.98 -37.05
CA ILE A 16 92.40 -15.55 -38.25
C ILE A 16 91.32 -14.55 -38.66
N GLY A 17 91.62 -13.82 -39.74
CA GLY A 17 90.66 -12.94 -40.41
C GLY A 17 89.40 -13.70 -40.80
N PRO A 18 88.31 -12.99 -41.06
CA PRO A 18 86.99 -13.58 -41.16
C PRO A 18 86.94 -14.59 -42.31
N THR A 19 86.39 -15.77 -42.02
CA THR A 19 86.39 -16.96 -42.88
C THR A 19 85.66 -16.66 -44.19
N ALA A 20 86.41 -16.34 -45.24
CA ALA A 20 85.88 -16.23 -46.58
C ALA A 20 85.37 -17.61 -47.04
N CYS A 21 84.23 -17.62 -47.72
CA CYS A 21 83.73 -18.82 -48.38
C CYS A 21 84.80 -19.43 -49.31
N ARG A 22 84.79 -20.76 -49.56
CA ARG A 22 85.70 -21.44 -50.50
C ARG A 22 85.72 -20.86 -51.93
N LYS A 23 84.71 -20.04 -52.30
CA LYS A 23 84.65 -19.29 -53.56
C LYS A 23 85.19 -17.85 -53.49
N GLY A 24 85.81 -17.46 -52.37
CA GLY A 24 86.43 -16.13 -52.18
C GLY A 24 85.45 -14.98 -51.94
N HIS A 25 84.20 -15.27 -51.54
CA HIS A 25 83.21 -14.23 -51.25
C HIS A 25 83.56 -13.43 -49.99
N ARG A 26 83.19 -12.15 -49.98
CA ARG A 26 83.42 -11.23 -48.84
C ARG A 26 82.87 -11.83 -47.54
N SER A 27 83.65 -11.71 -46.47
CA SER A 27 83.27 -12.18 -45.13
C SER A 27 81.98 -11.55 -44.61
N SER A 28 81.64 -10.33 -45.03
CA SER A 28 80.38 -9.67 -44.67
C SER A 28 79.13 -10.41 -45.19
N LEU A 29 79.29 -11.38 -46.11
CA LEU A 29 78.22 -12.22 -46.67
C LEU A 29 78.31 -13.67 -46.16
N VAL A 30 79.06 -13.91 -45.08
CA VAL A 30 79.20 -15.20 -44.42
C VAL A 30 78.70 -15.05 -42.99
N MET A 31 77.71 -15.84 -42.60
CA MET A 31 77.12 -15.80 -41.27
C MET A 31 77.46 -17.07 -40.50
N GLU A 32 77.95 -16.91 -39.27
CA GLU A 32 78.29 -18.04 -38.41
C GLU A 32 77.04 -18.63 -37.75
N THR A 33 76.90 -19.95 -37.79
CA THR A 33 75.82 -20.67 -37.10
C THR A 33 76.25 -20.97 -35.66
N SER A 34 75.28 -21.04 -34.74
CA SER A 34 75.53 -21.39 -33.34
C SER A 34 76.13 -22.79 -33.14
N GLU A 35 76.06 -23.65 -34.16
CA GLU A 35 76.63 -25.00 -34.17
C GLU A 35 78.05 -25.07 -34.74
N GLY A 36 78.72 -23.92 -34.95
CA GLY A 36 80.13 -23.86 -35.37
C GLY A 36 80.36 -23.99 -36.89
N GLY A 37 79.33 -23.72 -37.70
CA GLY A 37 79.42 -23.65 -39.17
C GLY A 37 79.30 -22.22 -39.69
N ALA A 38 79.47 -22.02 -41.00
CA ALA A 38 79.31 -20.71 -41.63
C ALA A 38 78.51 -20.83 -42.95
N ILE A 39 77.43 -20.05 -43.07
CA ILE A 39 76.57 -20.01 -44.25
C ILE A 39 76.96 -18.79 -45.09
N CYS A 40 77.46 -19.04 -46.31
CA CYS A 40 77.72 -17.98 -47.28
C CYS A 40 76.45 -17.64 -48.05
N LEU A 41 75.93 -16.42 -47.84
CA LEU A 41 74.71 -15.93 -48.47
C LEU A 41 74.80 -15.94 -50.00
N VAL A 42 75.96 -15.66 -50.59
CA VAL A 42 76.17 -15.68 -52.06
C VAL A 42 76.03 -17.10 -52.63
N CYS A 43 76.59 -18.10 -51.95
CA CYS A 43 76.49 -19.49 -52.37
C CYS A 43 75.08 -20.04 -52.19
N LEU A 44 74.42 -19.68 -51.08
CA LEU A 44 73.03 -19.99 -50.83
C LEU A 44 72.12 -19.36 -51.90
N SER A 45 72.32 -18.07 -52.19
CA SER A 45 71.59 -17.33 -53.24
C SER A 45 71.73 -17.97 -54.62
N ALA A 46 72.94 -18.38 -55.01
CA ALA A 46 73.18 -19.07 -56.27
C ALA A 46 72.48 -20.44 -56.33
N LEU A 47 72.47 -21.19 -55.23
CA LEU A 47 71.79 -22.49 -55.12
C LEU A 47 70.26 -22.33 -55.23
N LEU A 48 69.69 -21.33 -54.54
CA LEU A 48 68.26 -21.02 -54.55
C LEU A 48 67.77 -20.45 -55.89
N SER A 49 68.60 -19.68 -56.58
CA SER A 49 68.22 -18.98 -57.82
C SER A 49 68.29 -19.84 -59.10
N ASP A 50 69.00 -20.97 -59.06
CA ASP A 50 69.14 -21.88 -60.20
C ASP A 50 68.01 -22.92 -60.22
N PRO A 51 67.08 -22.87 -61.19
CA PRO A 51 65.98 -23.83 -61.29
C PRO A 51 66.45 -25.26 -61.63
N ARG A 52 67.73 -25.45 -62.02
CA ARG A 52 68.32 -26.77 -62.30
C ARG A 52 68.97 -27.39 -61.06
N SER A 53 69.01 -26.68 -59.92
CA SER A 53 69.52 -27.22 -58.67
C SER A 53 68.68 -28.42 -58.21
N PRO A 54 69.31 -29.53 -57.78
CA PRO A 54 68.57 -30.66 -57.23
C PRO A 54 67.81 -30.28 -55.95
N SER A 55 66.51 -30.59 -55.88
CA SER A 55 65.62 -30.19 -54.78
C SER A 55 66.12 -30.63 -53.39
N HIS A 56 66.77 -31.78 -53.27
CA HIS A 56 67.34 -32.27 -52.02
C HIS A 56 68.51 -31.42 -51.51
N HIS A 57 69.31 -30.82 -52.39
CA HIS A 57 70.38 -29.90 -52.00
C HIS A 57 69.81 -28.55 -51.56
N VAL A 58 68.78 -28.07 -52.25
CA VAL A 58 68.04 -26.86 -51.90
C VAL A 58 67.34 -27.03 -50.55
N SER A 59 66.65 -28.15 -50.33
CA SER A 59 65.99 -28.48 -49.06
C SER A 59 66.99 -28.64 -47.92
N TYR A 60 68.12 -29.32 -48.16
CA TYR A 60 69.16 -29.44 -47.15
C TYR A 60 69.70 -28.06 -46.76
N ALA A 61 70.03 -27.20 -47.73
CA ALA A 61 70.51 -25.85 -47.45
C ALA A 61 69.48 -25.01 -46.68
N LEU A 62 68.20 -25.07 -47.04
CA LEU A 62 67.13 -24.38 -46.31
C LEU A 62 66.93 -24.95 -44.91
N SER A 63 67.04 -26.27 -44.71
CA SER A 63 66.95 -26.88 -43.38
C SER A 63 68.09 -26.43 -42.45
N GLN A 64 69.29 -26.22 -43.00
CA GLN A 64 70.44 -25.69 -42.24
C GLN A 64 70.23 -24.21 -41.88
N VAL A 65 69.66 -23.42 -42.79
CA VAL A 65 69.30 -22.02 -42.52
C VAL A 65 68.16 -21.93 -41.49
N SER A 66 67.15 -22.80 -41.59
CA SER A 66 66.03 -22.87 -40.63
C SER A 66 66.48 -23.39 -39.25
N ALA A 67 67.42 -24.35 -39.20
CA ALA A 67 68.01 -24.77 -37.92
C ALA A 67 68.81 -23.63 -37.28
N ALA A 68 69.58 -22.89 -38.09
CA ALA A 68 70.32 -21.73 -37.62
C ALA A 68 69.39 -20.56 -37.22
N SER A 69 68.24 -20.40 -37.89
CA SER A 69 67.26 -19.36 -37.55
C SER A 69 66.58 -19.58 -36.20
N ARG A 70 66.63 -20.77 -35.59
CA ARG A 70 66.16 -20.96 -34.21
C ARG A 70 66.98 -20.20 -33.17
N SER A 71 68.21 -19.79 -33.51
CA SER A 71 69.02 -18.91 -32.67
C SER A 71 68.64 -17.45 -32.90
N SER A 72 68.17 -16.76 -31.86
CA SER A 72 67.80 -15.33 -31.93
C SER A 72 68.95 -14.45 -32.41
N ALA A 73 70.20 -14.75 -32.02
CA ALA A 73 71.38 -14.00 -32.46
C ALA A 73 71.65 -14.16 -33.96
N PHE A 74 71.44 -15.36 -34.51
CA PHE A 74 71.60 -15.63 -35.94
C PHE A 74 70.49 -14.96 -36.77
N LEU A 75 69.23 -15.02 -36.31
CA LEU A 75 68.12 -14.31 -36.97
C LEU A 75 68.30 -12.80 -36.96
N ILE A 76 68.69 -12.22 -35.81
CA ILE A 76 68.98 -10.78 -35.72
C ILE A 76 70.16 -10.42 -36.64
N GLY A 77 71.21 -11.24 -36.68
CA GLY A 77 72.34 -11.06 -37.60
C GLY A 77 71.93 -11.10 -39.07
N LEU A 78 71.07 -12.04 -39.45
CA LEU A 78 70.54 -12.18 -40.80
C LEU A 78 69.62 -11.01 -41.19
N ARG A 79 68.78 -10.54 -40.25
CA ARG A 79 67.90 -9.38 -40.44
C ARG A 79 68.66 -8.05 -40.51
N THR A 80 69.81 -7.92 -39.84
CA THR A 80 70.59 -6.66 -39.78
C THR A 80 71.67 -6.53 -40.84
N ALA A 81 72.34 -7.63 -41.24
CA ALA A 81 73.48 -7.57 -42.14
C ALA A 81 73.07 -7.24 -43.59
N HIS A 82 72.18 -8.04 -44.20
CA HIS A 82 71.75 -7.89 -45.60
C HIS A 82 70.40 -8.57 -45.88
N PRO A 83 69.29 -8.17 -45.24
CA PRO A 83 68.04 -8.90 -45.34
C PRO A 83 67.49 -8.98 -46.78
N HIS A 84 67.71 -7.93 -47.58
CA HIS A 84 67.31 -7.87 -49.00
C HIS A 84 68.08 -8.85 -49.91
N PHE A 85 69.22 -9.38 -49.46
CA PHE A 85 70.08 -10.23 -50.31
C PHE A 85 69.43 -11.59 -50.61
N LEU A 86 68.59 -12.09 -49.71
CA LEU A 86 67.91 -13.38 -49.86
C LEU A 86 66.52 -13.28 -50.47
N VAL A 87 65.95 -12.08 -50.60
CA VAL A 87 64.58 -11.88 -51.10
C VAL A 87 64.43 -12.42 -52.51
N ALA A 88 65.22 -11.94 -53.48
CA ALA A 88 65.11 -12.38 -54.87
C ALA A 88 65.42 -13.90 -55.07
N PRO A 89 66.46 -14.47 -54.44
CA PRO A 89 66.71 -15.91 -54.52
C PRO A 89 65.59 -16.78 -53.95
N LEU A 90 65.00 -16.40 -52.81
CA LEU A 90 63.91 -17.15 -52.18
C LEU A 90 62.62 -17.09 -53.01
N VAL A 91 62.26 -15.91 -53.52
CA VAL A 91 61.11 -15.75 -54.44
C VAL A 91 61.33 -16.57 -55.72
N ARG A 92 62.55 -16.57 -56.26
CA ARG A 92 62.87 -17.37 -57.45
C ARG A 92 62.81 -18.87 -57.18
N ALA A 93 63.30 -19.34 -56.03
CA ALA A 93 63.17 -20.73 -55.61
C ALA A 93 61.68 -21.13 -55.48
N LEU A 94 60.86 -20.31 -54.82
CA LEU A 94 59.43 -20.54 -54.65
C LEU A 94 58.69 -20.67 -55.99
N SER A 95 59.05 -19.85 -56.97
CA SER A 95 58.48 -19.90 -58.33
C SER A 95 59.02 -21.04 -59.21
N SER A 96 60.10 -21.72 -58.80
CA SER A 96 60.84 -22.68 -59.65
C SER A 96 60.64 -24.15 -59.27
N PHE A 97 60.21 -24.47 -58.04
CA PHE A 97 60.07 -25.85 -57.56
C PHE A 97 58.60 -26.25 -57.30
N ASP A 98 58.23 -27.51 -57.60
CA ASP A 98 56.88 -28.10 -57.38
C ASP A 98 56.73 -28.88 -56.05
N ASP A 99 57.76 -28.89 -55.21
CA ASP A 99 57.85 -29.79 -54.05
C ASP A 99 57.25 -29.14 -52.80
N ASP A 100 56.08 -29.63 -52.34
CA ASP A 100 55.31 -29.06 -51.22
C ASP A 100 56.12 -28.85 -49.92
N PRO A 101 56.89 -29.83 -49.38
CA PRO A 101 57.72 -29.64 -48.19
C PRO A 101 58.85 -28.63 -48.42
N LEU A 102 59.41 -28.55 -49.63
CA LEU A 102 60.42 -27.55 -49.96
C LEU A 102 59.80 -26.15 -50.01
N ALA A 103 58.63 -26.01 -50.63
CA ALA A 103 57.88 -24.77 -50.65
C ALA A 103 57.53 -24.30 -49.24
N ARG A 104 57.08 -25.20 -48.36
CA ARG A 104 56.84 -24.89 -46.94
C ARG A 104 58.11 -24.40 -46.22
N GLN A 105 59.26 -25.06 -46.40
CA GLN A 105 60.52 -24.59 -45.82
C GLN A 105 60.91 -23.18 -46.31
N ILE A 106 60.64 -22.87 -47.57
CA ILE A 106 60.87 -21.53 -48.13
C ILE A 106 59.90 -20.53 -47.50
N ILE A 107 58.62 -20.86 -47.41
CA ILE A 107 57.57 -20.00 -46.86
C ILE A 107 57.80 -19.73 -45.36
N ASP A 108 58.13 -20.74 -44.57
CA ASP A 108 58.46 -20.59 -43.15
C ASP A 108 59.66 -19.66 -42.97
N LEU A 109 60.69 -19.81 -43.80
CA LEU A 109 61.86 -18.92 -43.76
C LEU A 109 61.51 -17.49 -44.19
N VAL A 110 60.63 -17.31 -45.18
CA VAL A 110 60.13 -15.99 -45.60
C VAL A 110 59.33 -15.33 -44.46
N SER A 111 58.48 -16.08 -43.77
CA SER A 111 57.73 -15.62 -42.60
C SER A 111 58.67 -15.26 -41.44
N ASP A 112 59.67 -16.09 -41.14
CA ASP A 112 60.70 -15.84 -40.11
C ASP A 112 61.52 -14.57 -40.42
N LEU A 113 61.82 -14.31 -41.70
CA LEU A 113 62.51 -13.10 -42.12
C LEU A 113 61.62 -11.85 -42.03
N SER A 114 60.31 -12.03 -42.13
CA SER A 114 59.30 -10.97 -42.16
C SER A 114 58.67 -10.66 -40.78
N GLY A 115 58.84 -11.54 -39.79
CA GLY A 115 58.23 -11.41 -38.45
C GLY A 115 58.80 -10.31 -37.55
N ASP A 116 58.17 -10.12 -36.40
CA ASP A 116 58.39 -8.95 -35.53
C ASP A 116 59.86 -8.80 -35.07
N GLY A 117 60.44 -7.62 -35.33
CA GLY A 117 61.88 -7.32 -35.15
C GLY A 117 62.72 -7.25 -36.44
N GLY A 118 62.12 -7.33 -37.63
CA GLY A 118 62.74 -6.95 -38.92
C GLY A 118 62.34 -5.54 -39.37
N SER A 119 63.14 -4.86 -40.21
CA SER A 119 62.68 -3.61 -40.83
C SER A 119 61.53 -3.92 -41.79
N GLY A 120 60.41 -3.21 -41.68
CA GLY A 120 59.24 -3.40 -42.57
C GLY A 120 59.54 -3.26 -44.08
N SER A 121 60.76 -2.86 -44.45
CA SER A 121 61.28 -2.86 -45.83
C SER A 121 61.46 -4.25 -46.44
N VAL A 122 61.77 -5.28 -45.64
CA VAL A 122 62.13 -6.62 -46.15
C VAL A 122 60.90 -7.36 -46.64
N SER A 123 59.87 -7.38 -45.81
CA SER A 123 58.57 -7.95 -46.14
C SER A 123 57.89 -7.16 -47.26
N ALA A 124 58.07 -5.83 -47.33
CA ALA A 124 57.66 -5.01 -48.48
C ALA A 124 58.34 -5.45 -49.80
N ASP A 125 59.63 -5.79 -49.79
CA ASP A 125 60.36 -6.28 -50.97
C ASP A 125 59.94 -7.71 -51.35
N PHE A 126 59.61 -8.56 -50.37
CA PHE A 126 58.97 -9.85 -50.63
C PHE A 126 57.59 -9.70 -51.29
N ILE A 127 56.71 -8.84 -50.75
CA ILE A 127 55.39 -8.57 -51.32
C ILE A 127 55.52 -8.08 -52.77
N ALA A 128 56.38 -7.09 -53.03
CA ALA A 128 56.57 -6.52 -54.37
C ALA A 128 57.02 -7.57 -55.40
N ARG A 129 57.99 -8.42 -55.04
CA ARG A 129 58.54 -9.43 -55.96
C ARG A 129 57.62 -10.63 -56.15
N ILE A 130 56.94 -11.06 -55.10
CA ILE A 130 55.96 -12.15 -55.17
C ILE A 130 54.76 -11.70 -56.01
N SER A 131 54.28 -10.47 -55.80
CA SER A 131 53.22 -9.89 -56.63
C SER A 131 53.65 -9.77 -58.10
N ASP A 132 54.88 -9.29 -58.39
CA ASP A 132 55.38 -9.17 -59.77
C ASP A 132 55.42 -10.55 -60.49
N VAL A 133 55.76 -11.63 -59.77
CA VAL A 133 55.75 -13.00 -60.30
C VAL A 133 54.34 -13.48 -60.62
N LEU A 134 53.36 -13.13 -59.77
CA LEU A 134 51.95 -13.49 -59.98
C LEU A 134 51.27 -12.62 -61.05
N SER A 135 51.66 -11.35 -61.20
CA SER A 135 51.15 -10.42 -62.22
C SER A 135 51.66 -10.74 -63.64
N SER A 136 52.89 -11.26 -63.78
CA SER A 136 53.55 -11.43 -65.10
C SER A 136 53.34 -12.79 -65.78
N GLY A 137 52.73 -13.77 -65.11
CA GLY A 137 52.58 -15.13 -65.63
C GLY A 137 51.27 -15.37 -66.40
N SER A 138 51.31 -16.18 -67.46
CA SER A 138 50.09 -16.80 -68.02
C SER A 138 49.60 -17.90 -67.08
N LEU A 139 48.43 -17.75 -66.48
CA LEU A 139 48.01 -18.56 -65.33
C LEU A 139 47.32 -19.85 -65.73
N ALA A 140 47.98 -20.97 -65.47
CA ALA A 140 47.34 -22.29 -65.38
C ALA A 140 47.20 -22.76 -63.92
N TRP A 141 47.46 -21.89 -62.93
CA TRP A 141 47.44 -22.17 -61.49
C TRP A 141 48.17 -23.47 -61.09
N SER A 142 49.40 -23.60 -61.58
CA SER A 142 50.33 -24.70 -61.23
C SER A 142 50.64 -24.73 -59.72
N ARG A 143 51.15 -25.87 -59.21
CA ARG A 143 51.48 -26.01 -57.77
C ARG A 143 52.41 -24.91 -57.25
N ARG A 144 53.44 -24.53 -58.03
CA ARG A 144 54.36 -23.42 -57.71
C ARG A 144 53.65 -22.08 -57.53
N GLN A 145 52.68 -21.80 -58.40
CA GLN A 145 51.88 -20.58 -58.33
C GLN A 145 50.98 -20.58 -57.09
N VAL A 146 50.44 -21.74 -56.68
CA VAL A 146 49.68 -21.87 -55.43
C VAL A 146 50.57 -21.64 -54.21
N HIS A 147 51.77 -22.21 -54.16
CA HIS A 147 52.71 -21.95 -53.07
C HIS A 147 53.12 -20.47 -53.01
N THR A 148 53.35 -19.87 -54.18
CA THR A 148 53.67 -18.43 -54.31
C THR A 148 52.50 -17.57 -53.82
N LEU A 149 51.27 -17.95 -54.14
CA LEU A 149 50.05 -17.30 -53.70
C LEU A 149 49.81 -17.46 -52.20
N HIS A 150 50.02 -18.65 -51.64
CA HIS A 150 49.92 -18.92 -50.21
C HIS A 150 50.93 -18.08 -49.41
N CYS A 151 52.17 -17.98 -49.91
CA CYS A 151 53.20 -17.11 -49.35
C CYS A 151 52.79 -15.64 -49.38
N LEU A 152 52.20 -15.16 -50.49
CA LEU A 152 51.65 -13.81 -50.56
C LEU A 152 50.54 -13.60 -49.52
N GLY A 153 49.62 -14.54 -49.36
CA GLY A 153 48.55 -14.49 -48.36
C GLY A 153 49.08 -14.33 -46.94
N LEU A 154 50.07 -15.14 -46.54
CA LEU A 154 50.70 -15.06 -45.22
C LEU A 154 51.40 -13.71 -44.98
N LEU A 155 52.08 -13.18 -46.00
CA LEU A 155 52.72 -11.87 -45.92
C LEU A 155 51.69 -10.75 -45.78
N LEU A 156 50.57 -10.82 -46.51
CA LEU A 156 49.49 -9.83 -46.37
C LEU A 156 48.80 -9.89 -45.01
N ASP A 157 48.78 -11.04 -44.34
CA ASP A 157 48.15 -11.23 -43.02
C ASP A 157 49.05 -10.81 -41.84
N SER A 158 50.38 -10.85 -41.99
CA SER A 158 51.36 -10.68 -40.90
C SER A 158 51.88 -9.25 -40.67
N HIS A 159 51.35 -8.25 -41.38
CA HIS A 159 51.86 -6.87 -41.38
C HIS A 159 51.08 -5.92 -40.44
N HIS A 160 51.71 -5.38 -39.39
CA HIS A 160 51.09 -4.49 -38.38
C HIS A 160 51.42 -2.98 -38.52
N GLY A 161 52.04 -2.55 -39.63
CA GLY A 161 52.60 -1.19 -39.82
C GLY A 161 51.91 -0.35 -40.90
N SER A 162 52.55 -0.24 -42.07
CA SER A 162 51.97 0.39 -43.27
C SER A 162 51.17 -0.62 -44.09
N ASN A 163 50.14 -0.16 -44.79
CA ASN A 163 49.31 -0.99 -45.66
C ASN A 163 50.18 -1.78 -46.68
N PRO A 164 50.31 -3.11 -46.55
CA PRO A 164 51.21 -3.92 -47.38
C PRO A 164 50.84 -3.91 -48.86
N ALA A 165 49.57 -3.59 -49.20
CA ALA A 165 49.13 -3.47 -50.58
C ALA A 165 49.79 -2.30 -51.34
N THR A 166 50.37 -1.31 -50.64
CA THR A 166 51.11 -0.19 -51.27
C THR A 166 52.41 -0.64 -51.96
N HIS A 167 52.94 -1.81 -51.60
CA HIS A 167 54.17 -2.36 -52.19
C HIS A 167 53.92 -3.17 -53.46
N ILE A 168 52.66 -3.43 -53.79
CA ILE A 168 52.25 -4.13 -55.02
C ILE A 168 52.35 -3.15 -56.18
N ARG A 169 53.22 -3.43 -57.16
CA ARG A 169 53.49 -2.54 -58.30
C ARG A 169 52.35 -2.55 -59.32
N ASP A 170 51.99 -3.73 -59.81
CA ASP A 170 50.93 -3.91 -60.80
C ASP A 170 49.71 -4.59 -60.17
N LYS A 171 48.95 -3.79 -59.41
CA LYS A 171 47.71 -4.21 -58.74
C LYS A 171 46.64 -4.68 -59.75
N ALA A 172 46.56 -4.02 -60.91
CA ALA A 172 45.55 -4.31 -61.93
C ALA A 172 45.78 -5.67 -62.60
N ALA A 173 47.01 -5.97 -63.03
CA ALA A 173 47.34 -7.27 -63.59
C ALA A 173 47.21 -8.39 -62.55
N LEU A 174 47.68 -8.17 -61.31
CA LEU A 174 47.52 -9.15 -60.22
C LEU A 174 46.05 -9.48 -59.98
N PHE A 175 45.20 -8.44 -59.90
CA PHE A 175 43.78 -8.59 -59.65
C PHE A 175 43.07 -9.32 -60.79
N SER A 176 43.26 -8.89 -62.05
CA SER A 176 42.69 -9.55 -63.24
C SER A 176 43.07 -11.04 -63.30
N ASN A 177 44.34 -11.32 -63.02
CA ASN A 177 44.88 -12.67 -62.93
C ASN A 177 44.17 -13.52 -61.87
N LEU A 178 44.01 -13.00 -60.65
CA LEU A 178 43.28 -13.67 -59.56
C LEU A 178 41.80 -13.92 -59.92
N VAL A 179 41.15 -12.97 -60.58
CA VAL A 179 39.75 -13.08 -61.03
C VAL A 179 39.58 -14.19 -62.06
N VAL A 180 40.47 -14.30 -63.06
CA VAL A 180 40.47 -15.43 -64.01
C VAL A 180 40.64 -16.77 -63.26
N GLY A 181 41.40 -16.77 -62.17
CA GLY A 181 41.59 -17.94 -61.31
C GLY A 181 40.39 -18.41 -60.51
N LEU A 182 39.38 -17.56 -60.30
CA LEU A 182 38.14 -17.95 -59.61
C LEU A 182 37.33 -19.00 -60.38
N GLN A 183 37.61 -19.24 -61.67
CA GLN A 183 37.03 -20.38 -62.40
C GLN A 183 37.37 -21.74 -61.76
N LEU A 184 38.39 -21.79 -60.89
CA LEU A 184 38.75 -22.94 -60.07
C LEU A 184 38.41 -22.64 -58.60
N PRO A 185 37.64 -23.50 -57.90
CA PRO A 185 37.23 -23.26 -56.51
C PRO A 185 38.38 -23.51 -55.52
N ARG A 186 39.31 -22.54 -55.40
CA ARG A 186 40.50 -22.62 -54.52
C ARG A 186 40.47 -21.56 -53.42
N GLY A 187 40.70 -22.00 -52.18
CA GLY A 187 40.64 -21.14 -50.99
C GLY A 187 41.71 -20.06 -50.96
N GLU A 188 42.92 -20.30 -51.49
CA GLU A 188 44.03 -19.35 -51.46
C GLU A 188 43.80 -18.13 -52.36
N ILE A 189 43.13 -18.32 -53.50
CA ILE A 189 42.76 -17.23 -54.42
C ILE A 189 41.76 -16.30 -53.74
N LEU A 190 40.72 -16.89 -53.14
CA LEU A 190 39.70 -16.15 -52.39
C LEU A 190 40.30 -15.41 -51.19
N PHE A 191 41.21 -16.04 -50.43
CA PHE A 191 41.86 -15.41 -49.29
C PHE A 191 42.72 -14.21 -49.68
N VAL A 192 43.53 -14.33 -50.74
CA VAL A 192 44.36 -13.21 -51.22
C VAL A 192 43.49 -12.10 -51.77
N LEU A 193 42.43 -12.41 -52.53
CA LEU A 193 41.46 -11.40 -52.97
C LEU A 193 40.81 -10.70 -51.78
N TYR A 194 40.40 -11.44 -50.75
CA TYR A 194 39.83 -10.90 -49.52
C TYR A 194 40.80 -9.93 -48.85
N LYS A 195 42.06 -10.34 -48.64
CA LYS A 195 43.08 -9.49 -48.04
C LYS A 195 43.36 -8.25 -48.88
N LEU A 196 43.45 -8.36 -50.21
CA LEU A 196 43.60 -7.20 -51.08
C LEU A 196 42.40 -6.25 -50.99
N SER A 197 41.17 -6.76 -50.87
CA SER A 197 39.97 -5.93 -50.70
C SER A 197 39.93 -5.19 -49.36
N VAL A 198 40.30 -5.85 -48.26
CA VAL A 198 40.40 -5.20 -46.93
C VAL A 198 41.49 -4.13 -46.92
N LEU A 199 42.61 -4.40 -47.58
CA LEU A 199 43.79 -3.54 -47.58
C LEU A 199 43.76 -2.45 -48.66
N GLU A 200 42.59 -2.09 -49.21
CA GLU A 200 42.48 -1.07 -50.28
C GLU A 200 43.47 -1.31 -51.46
N GLY A 201 43.78 -2.58 -51.70
CA GLY A 201 44.73 -3.05 -52.69
C GLY A 201 44.11 -3.33 -54.04
N THR A 202 42.81 -3.07 -54.21
CA THR A 202 42.08 -3.38 -55.43
C THR A 202 42.15 -2.21 -56.43
N PRO A 203 41.93 -2.48 -57.72
CA PRO A 203 42.11 -1.48 -58.76
C PRO A 203 41.17 -0.27 -58.63
N TRP A 204 40.00 -0.45 -58.02
CA TRP A 204 38.99 0.59 -57.84
C TRP A 204 39.19 1.46 -56.59
N ASP A 205 40.11 1.10 -55.69
CA ASP A 205 40.42 1.90 -54.50
C ASP A 205 41.42 3.06 -54.81
N ASN A 206 42.04 3.07 -56.00
CA ASN A 206 43.00 4.08 -56.40
C ASN A 206 42.30 5.33 -56.99
N HIS A 207 42.25 6.43 -56.23
CA HIS A 207 41.72 7.72 -56.72
C HIS A 207 42.63 8.45 -57.72
N ASP A 208 43.90 8.03 -57.86
CA ASP A 208 44.91 8.69 -58.68
C ASP A 208 45.25 7.89 -59.95
N SER A 209 44.33 7.81 -60.92
CA SER A 209 44.74 7.56 -62.31
C SER A 209 43.71 8.01 -63.34
N ASN A 210 44.09 9.03 -64.12
CA ASN A 210 43.53 9.39 -65.43
C ASN A 210 43.76 8.30 -66.53
N HIS A 211 43.92 7.04 -66.13
CA HIS A 211 44.07 5.89 -67.02
C HIS A 211 43.03 4.85 -66.61
N GLY A 212 41.95 4.78 -67.40
CA GLY A 212 41.00 3.67 -67.46
C GLY A 212 40.38 3.27 -66.12
N GLY A 213 39.25 3.89 -65.75
CA GLY A 213 38.42 3.38 -64.67
C GLY A 213 38.09 1.91 -64.94
N PHE A 214 38.43 1.04 -63.98
CA PHE A 214 37.93 -0.33 -63.94
C PHE A 214 36.39 -0.27 -64.09
N SER A 215 35.86 -1.05 -65.03
CA SER A 215 34.45 -0.94 -65.42
C SER A 215 33.55 -1.57 -64.34
N LEU A 216 32.34 -1.03 -64.15
CA LEU A 216 31.23 -1.67 -63.41
C LEU A 216 30.98 -3.14 -63.88
N ILE A 217 31.40 -3.46 -65.10
CA ILE A 217 31.32 -4.79 -65.71
C ILE A 217 32.34 -5.76 -65.08
N GLU A 218 33.53 -5.27 -64.73
CA GLU A 218 34.59 -6.12 -64.15
C GLU A 218 34.30 -6.40 -62.67
N THR A 219 33.79 -5.43 -61.91
CA THR A 219 33.35 -5.62 -60.52
C THR A 219 32.17 -6.60 -60.41
N SER A 220 31.18 -6.48 -61.30
CA SER A 220 30.05 -7.44 -61.37
C SER A 220 30.51 -8.84 -61.79
N GLN A 221 31.53 -8.97 -62.64
CA GLN A 221 32.11 -10.27 -63.00
C GLN A 221 32.82 -10.95 -61.83
N VAL A 222 33.60 -10.21 -61.02
CA VAL A 222 34.24 -10.77 -59.81
C VAL A 222 33.20 -11.23 -58.80
N LEU A 223 32.15 -10.43 -58.60
CA LEU A 223 31.05 -10.78 -57.72
C LEU A 223 30.36 -12.07 -58.20
N ARG A 224 30.00 -12.15 -59.49
CA ARG A 224 29.37 -13.33 -60.10
C ARG A 224 30.22 -14.59 -59.94
N LEU A 225 31.50 -14.53 -60.29
CA LEU A 225 32.42 -15.67 -60.17
C LEU A 225 32.60 -16.12 -58.72
N SER A 226 32.65 -15.17 -57.78
CA SER A 226 32.74 -15.48 -56.34
C SER A 226 31.48 -16.19 -55.85
N LEU A 227 30.29 -15.75 -56.29
CA LEU A 227 29.02 -16.41 -55.97
C LEU A 227 28.92 -17.81 -56.60
N GLU A 228 29.38 -17.99 -57.83
CA GLU A 228 29.45 -19.31 -58.46
C GLU A 228 30.40 -20.27 -57.73
N VAL A 229 31.54 -19.76 -57.23
CA VAL A 229 32.46 -20.56 -56.41
C VAL A 229 31.77 -20.99 -55.12
N LEU A 230 31.06 -20.08 -54.45
CA LEU A 230 30.32 -20.38 -53.22
C LEU A 230 29.22 -21.42 -53.47
N LEU A 231 28.49 -21.31 -54.58
CA LEU A 231 27.44 -22.25 -54.98
C LEU A 231 28.00 -23.66 -55.26
N LYS A 232 29.18 -23.77 -55.89
CA LYS A 232 29.77 -25.04 -56.32
C LYS A 232 30.58 -25.75 -55.22
N THR A 233 31.12 -25.03 -54.24
CA THR A 233 32.05 -25.59 -53.25
C THR A 233 31.34 -26.34 -52.11
N GLN A 234 31.95 -27.45 -51.68
CA GLN A 234 31.54 -28.24 -50.50
C GLN A 234 32.52 -28.15 -49.32
N HIS A 235 33.64 -27.44 -49.48
CA HIS A 235 34.66 -27.31 -48.44
C HIS A 235 34.45 -26.04 -47.61
N ASP A 236 34.24 -26.19 -46.31
CA ASP A 236 33.92 -25.08 -45.41
C ASP A 236 35.05 -24.03 -45.31
N GLU A 237 36.32 -24.43 -45.38
CA GLU A 237 37.46 -23.47 -45.44
C GLU A 237 37.39 -22.57 -46.68
N VAL A 238 37.02 -23.14 -47.83
CA VAL A 238 36.85 -22.38 -49.08
C VAL A 238 35.61 -21.49 -48.99
N ARG A 239 34.53 -21.97 -48.35
CA ARG A 239 33.33 -21.16 -48.09
C ARG A 239 33.65 -19.96 -47.21
N LEU A 240 34.37 -20.14 -46.11
CA LEU A 240 34.74 -19.04 -45.20
C LEU A 240 35.55 -17.96 -45.91
N ASN A 241 36.57 -18.33 -46.70
CA ASN A 241 37.35 -17.36 -47.47
C ASN A 241 36.50 -16.64 -48.53
N CYS A 242 35.57 -17.35 -49.16
CA CYS A 242 34.64 -16.77 -50.13
C CYS A 242 33.65 -15.80 -49.49
N ILE A 243 33.03 -16.21 -48.37
CA ILE A 243 32.11 -15.40 -47.59
C ILE A 243 32.80 -14.16 -47.05
N ALA A 244 34.04 -14.27 -46.56
CA ALA A 244 34.82 -13.13 -46.08
C ALA A 244 35.08 -12.11 -47.19
N LEU A 245 35.46 -12.56 -48.40
CA LEU A 245 35.60 -11.71 -49.57
C LEU A 245 34.29 -10.99 -49.92
N LEU A 246 33.20 -11.76 -50.03
CA LEU A 246 31.87 -11.23 -50.35
C LEU A 246 31.37 -10.25 -49.29
N THR A 247 31.70 -10.46 -48.01
CA THR A 247 31.28 -9.57 -46.92
C THR A 247 31.97 -8.22 -47.04
N VAL A 248 33.26 -8.21 -47.38
CA VAL A 248 33.99 -6.96 -47.66
C VAL A 248 33.41 -6.26 -48.88
N PHE A 249 33.02 -7.00 -49.92
CA PHE A 249 32.33 -6.41 -51.08
C PHE A 249 30.99 -5.79 -50.70
N ALA A 250 30.22 -6.43 -49.81
CA ALA A 250 28.97 -5.89 -49.29
C ALA A 250 29.20 -4.61 -48.47
N GLN A 251 30.18 -4.61 -47.57
CA GLN A 251 30.53 -3.43 -46.77
C GLN A 251 31.03 -2.24 -47.62
N LYS A 252 31.65 -2.53 -48.78
CA LYS A 252 32.07 -1.52 -49.76
C LYS A 252 30.95 -1.08 -50.74
N GLY A 253 29.73 -1.60 -50.61
CA GLY A 253 28.59 -1.24 -51.46
C GLY A 253 28.61 -1.84 -52.87
N LEU A 254 29.49 -2.80 -53.17
CA LEU A 254 29.68 -3.32 -54.55
C LEU A 254 28.48 -4.15 -55.06
N PHE A 255 27.62 -4.62 -54.16
CA PHE A 255 26.36 -5.27 -54.54
C PHE A 255 25.37 -4.27 -55.17
N GLU A 256 25.49 -2.96 -54.88
CA GLU A 256 24.56 -1.91 -55.33
C GLU A 256 24.85 -1.46 -56.77
N ASP A 257 26.12 -1.27 -57.08
CA ASP A 257 26.62 -0.85 -58.39
C ASP A 257 26.33 -1.90 -59.48
N SER A 258 26.34 -3.18 -59.09
CA SER A 258 26.10 -4.31 -60.00
C SER A 258 24.61 -4.50 -60.37
N GLY A 259 23.67 -4.19 -59.45
CA GLY A 259 22.23 -4.26 -59.72
C GLY A 259 21.75 -3.27 -60.80
N ARG A 260 22.41 -2.12 -60.94
CA ARG A 260 22.16 -1.16 -62.04
C ARG A 260 22.62 -1.70 -63.40
N THR A 261 23.55 -2.65 -63.41
CA THR A 261 24.19 -3.18 -64.63
C THR A 261 23.33 -4.26 -65.30
N ASP A 262 22.61 -5.07 -64.52
CA ASP A 262 21.61 -6.03 -65.03
C ASP A 262 20.44 -5.31 -65.74
N LEU A 263 20.03 -4.12 -65.28
CA LEU A 263 19.02 -3.28 -65.94
C LEU A 263 19.51 -2.66 -67.27
N ILE A 264 20.80 -2.31 -67.35
CA ILE A 264 21.41 -1.73 -68.56
C ILE A 264 21.66 -2.83 -69.60
N CYS A 265 22.04 -4.04 -69.17
CA CYS A 265 22.32 -5.16 -70.07
C CYS A 265 21.03 -5.71 -70.70
N THR A 266 19.94 -5.81 -69.93
CA THR A 266 18.63 -6.25 -70.44
C THR A 266 18.02 -5.28 -71.46
N GLN A 267 18.27 -3.96 -71.37
CA GLN A 267 17.81 -2.99 -72.37
C GLN A 267 18.65 -2.97 -73.66
N SER A 268 19.89 -3.49 -73.63
CA SER A 268 20.80 -3.48 -74.78
C SER A 268 20.67 -4.71 -75.70
N GLN A 269 20.12 -5.82 -75.21
CA GLN A 269 20.00 -7.07 -75.98
C GLN A 269 18.81 -7.10 -76.96
N GLU A 270 17.90 -6.13 -76.93
CA GLU A 270 16.79 -6.07 -77.91
C GLU A 270 17.20 -5.50 -79.29
N ALA A 271 18.41 -4.95 -79.46
CA ALA A 271 18.77 -4.23 -80.69
C ALA A 271 19.62 -5.00 -81.72
N ASP A 272 20.38 -6.05 -81.37
CA ASP A 272 21.26 -6.72 -82.34
C ASP A 272 21.04 -8.24 -82.40
N ASN A 273 19.99 -8.62 -83.14
CA ASN A 273 19.92 -9.94 -83.76
C ASN A 273 20.97 -10.03 -84.88
N LEU A 274 21.99 -10.88 -84.75
CA LEU A 274 22.46 -11.82 -85.80
C LEU A 274 23.71 -12.60 -85.38
N THR A 275 23.64 -13.92 -85.60
CA THR A 275 24.64 -14.99 -85.44
C THR A 275 24.81 -15.60 -84.04
N LYS A 276 24.04 -16.69 -83.84
CA LYS A 276 24.21 -17.69 -82.78
C LYS A 276 25.36 -18.64 -83.11
N THR A 277 26.16 -18.99 -82.10
CA THR A 277 26.78 -20.32 -81.94
C THR A 277 26.93 -20.65 -80.46
N ASP A 278 26.22 -21.70 -80.05
CA ASP A 278 26.42 -22.67 -78.96
C ASP A 278 26.72 -22.23 -77.50
N GLU A 279 25.83 -22.70 -76.62
CA GLU A 279 25.93 -22.84 -75.14
C GLU A 279 26.06 -21.57 -74.28
N GLU A 280 25.14 -20.61 -74.40
CA GLU A 280 24.94 -19.60 -73.35
C GLU A 280 23.73 -19.97 -72.47
N MET A 281 24.03 -20.37 -71.22
CA MET A 281 23.02 -20.49 -70.15
C MET A 281 22.30 -19.14 -69.97
N PRO A 282 20.98 -19.13 -69.69
CA PRO A 282 20.26 -17.89 -69.41
C PRO A 282 20.94 -17.18 -68.23
N HIS A 283 21.33 -15.92 -68.43
CA HIS A 283 21.97 -15.11 -67.39
C HIS A 283 21.04 -14.96 -66.19
N ILE A 284 21.28 -15.74 -65.13
CA ILE A 284 20.58 -15.61 -63.85
C ILE A 284 20.92 -14.22 -63.27
N PRO A 285 19.93 -13.41 -62.85
CA PRO A 285 20.17 -12.15 -62.16
C PRO A 285 21.05 -12.36 -60.92
N LEU A 286 21.92 -11.40 -60.61
CA LEU A 286 22.88 -11.57 -59.51
C LEU A 286 22.22 -11.82 -58.15
N VAL A 287 21.02 -11.28 -57.92
CA VAL A 287 20.25 -11.47 -56.68
C VAL A 287 19.77 -12.92 -56.52
N ASN A 288 19.26 -13.55 -57.58
CA ASN A 288 18.86 -14.96 -57.55
C ASN A 288 20.08 -15.88 -57.41
N LEU A 289 21.19 -15.57 -58.09
CA LEU A 289 22.44 -16.30 -57.92
C LEU A 289 22.97 -16.18 -56.49
N PHE A 290 22.88 -14.99 -55.88
CA PHE A 290 23.23 -14.77 -54.49
C PHE A 290 22.36 -15.62 -53.55
N ALA A 291 21.03 -15.58 -53.74
CA ALA A 291 20.09 -16.40 -52.98
C ALA A 291 20.43 -17.89 -53.07
N ASP A 292 20.68 -18.42 -54.26
CA ASP A 292 21.06 -19.82 -54.44
C ASP A 292 22.41 -20.16 -53.82
N ALA A 293 23.40 -19.29 -53.95
CA ALA A 293 24.76 -19.52 -53.45
C ALA A 293 24.83 -19.61 -51.92
N ILE A 294 23.99 -18.86 -51.19
CA ILE A 294 24.01 -18.84 -49.72
C ILE A 294 23.22 -19.99 -49.07
N LYS A 295 22.29 -20.64 -49.78
CA LYS A 295 21.46 -21.74 -49.24
C LYS A 295 22.31 -22.89 -48.65
N SER A 296 23.36 -23.33 -49.37
CA SER A 296 24.20 -24.43 -48.91
C SER A 296 25.11 -24.07 -47.72
N PRO A 297 25.79 -22.90 -47.69
CA PRO A 297 26.51 -22.43 -46.50
C PRO A 297 25.63 -22.24 -45.26
N LEU A 298 24.39 -21.76 -45.42
CA LEU A 298 23.40 -21.64 -44.34
C LEU A 298 23.08 -23.00 -43.69
N LEU A 299 23.05 -24.08 -44.48
CA LEU A 299 22.85 -25.45 -43.98
C LEU A 299 24.13 -26.17 -43.54
N SER A 300 25.28 -25.49 -43.45
CA SER A 300 26.53 -26.13 -43.02
C SER A 300 26.44 -26.63 -41.58
N SER A 301 27.15 -27.73 -41.27
CA SER A 301 27.32 -28.20 -39.89
C SER A 301 28.29 -27.34 -39.09
N ASP A 302 29.10 -26.51 -39.75
CA ASP A 302 30.02 -25.57 -39.09
C ASP A 302 29.28 -24.27 -38.73
N THR A 303 29.16 -24.00 -37.44
CA THR A 303 28.53 -22.79 -36.92
C THR A 303 29.22 -21.51 -37.38
N GLN A 304 30.54 -21.53 -37.61
CA GLN A 304 31.27 -20.36 -38.08
C GLN A 304 30.90 -20.01 -39.53
N VAL A 305 30.67 -21.03 -40.37
CA VAL A 305 30.20 -20.84 -41.75
C VAL A 305 28.79 -20.25 -41.73
N GLN A 306 27.90 -20.77 -40.88
CA GLN A 306 26.55 -20.25 -40.73
C GLN A 306 26.53 -18.78 -40.30
N ILE A 307 27.26 -18.44 -39.23
CA ILE A 307 27.37 -17.05 -38.73
C ILE A 307 27.93 -16.13 -39.81
N SER A 308 29.06 -16.51 -40.43
CA SER A 308 29.69 -15.69 -41.47
C SER A 308 28.75 -15.48 -42.67
N THR A 309 27.95 -16.49 -43.03
CA THR A 309 26.97 -16.38 -44.10
C THR A 309 25.82 -15.44 -43.73
N LEU A 310 25.32 -15.50 -42.49
CA LEU A 310 24.30 -14.58 -41.99
C LEU A 310 24.82 -13.14 -41.93
N ASP A 311 26.07 -12.94 -41.52
CA ASP A 311 26.72 -11.62 -41.50
C ASP A 311 26.89 -11.06 -42.92
N LEU A 312 27.23 -11.92 -43.89
CA LEU A 312 27.24 -11.55 -45.31
C LEU A 312 25.86 -11.07 -45.77
N VAL A 313 24.79 -11.81 -45.44
CA VAL A 313 23.42 -11.41 -45.76
C VAL A 313 23.07 -10.08 -45.10
N PHE A 314 23.40 -9.91 -43.81
CA PHE A 314 23.18 -8.67 -43.09
C PHE A 314 23.86 -7.48 -43.77
N HIS A 315 25.14 -7.60 -44.10
CA HIS A 315 25.88 -6.52 -44.76
C HIS A 315 25.40 -6.26 -46.19
N ALA A 316 25.00 -7.30 -46.94
CA ALA A 316 24.47 -7.14 -48.29
C ALA A 316 23.12 -6.41 -48.32
N LEU A 317 22.30 -6.59 -47.29
CA LEU A 317 20.98 -5.95 -47.19
C LEU A 317 21.03 -4.58 -46.50
N SER A 318 21.97 -4.34 -45.59
CA SER A 318 22.05 -3.09 -44.81
C SER A 318 22.55 -1.88 -45.61
N SER A 319 23.10 -2.09 -46.81
CA SER A 319 23.90 -1.07 -47.49
C SER A 319 23.09 -0.02 -48.28
N ASN A 320 21.78 -0.20 -48.57
CA ASN A 320 21.02 0.79 -49.39
C ASN A 320 19.51 0.99 -49.08
N LEU A 321 18.96 2.14 -49.48
CA LEU A 321 17.55 2.60 -49.41
C LEU A 321 16.61 2.01 -50.50
N SER A 322 17.14 1.35 -51.54
CA SER A 322 16.36 0.69 -52.61
C SER A 322 16.21 -0.84 -52.41
N CYS A 323 16.31 -1.29 -51.15
CA CYS A 323 16.47 -2.70 -50.77
C CYS A 323 15.21 -3.56 -50.88
N ILE A 324 14.02 -2.96 -50.94
CA ILE A 324 12.76 -3.69 -50.77
C ILE A 324 12.57 -4.76 -51.87
N GLU A 325 12.80 -4.45 -53.14
CA GLU A 325 12.67 -5.42 -54.25
C GLU A 325 13.67 -6.59 -54.13
N GLN A 326 14.90 -6.32 -53.67
CA GLN A 326 15.92 -7.36 -53.47
C GLN A 326 15.60 -8.25 -52.27
N ILE A 327 15.12 -7.66 -51.17
CA ILE A 327 14.62 -8.40 -50.00
C ILE A 327 13.43 -9.29 -50.39
N GLN A 328 12.50 -8.77 -51.19
CA GLN A 328 11.37 -9.55 -51.71
C GLN A 328 11.84 -10.79 -52.47
N ILE A 329 12.82 -10.65 -53.38
CA ILE A 329 13.39 -11.79 -54.13
C ILE A 329 14.02 -12.83 -53.17
N LEU A 330 14.75 -12.40 -52.13
CA LEU A 330 15.31 -13.33 -51.15
C LEU A 330 14.22 -14.08 -50.35
N ILE A 331 13.12 -13.42 -50.04
CA ILE A 331 11.97 -14.02 -49.36
C ILE A 331 11.27 -15.03 -50.29
N GLU A 332 11.08 -14.69 -51.57
CA GLU A 332 10.52 -15.57 -52.60
C GLU A 332 11.39 -16.82 -52.81
N GLU A 333 12.71 -16.67 -52.73
CA GLU A 333 13.70 -17.75 -52.80
C GLU A 333 13.81 -18.58 -51.49
N ASN A 334 12.91 -18.36 -50.53
CA ASN A 334 12.78 -19.07 -49.25
C ASN A 334 13.95 -18.86 -48.27
N ILE A 335 14.78 -17.84 -48.44
CA ILE A 335 15.91 -17.58 -47.52
C ILE A 335 15.43 -17.40 -46.08
N THR A 336 14.28 -16.76 -45.88
CA THR A 336 13.62 -16.61 -44.57
C THR A 336 13.40 -17.95 -43.86
N ASP A 337 12.99 -19.00 -44.59
CA ASP A 337 12.73 -20.31 -44.00
C ASP A 337 14.04 -20.99 -43.55
N TYR A 338 15.13 -20.82 -44.30
CA TYR A 338 16.47 -21.26 -43.89
C TYR A 338 16.93 -20.55 -42.61
N VAL A 339 16.72 -19.24 -42.51
CA VAL A 339 17.11 -18.47 -41.32
C VAL A 339 16.30 -18.90 -40.09
N PHE A 340 14.99 -19.14 -40.24
CA PHE A 340 14.17 -19.69 -39.15
C PHE A 340 14.58 -21.10 -38.73
N GLU A 341 14.97 -21.97 -39.68
CA GLU A 341 15.44 -23.32 -39.38
C GLU A 341 16.78 -23.30 -38.64
N ILE A 342 17.72 -22.43 -39.03
CA ILE A 342 18.98 -22.22 -38.29
C ILE A 342 18.70 -21.72 -36.88
N LEU A 343 17.78 -20.75 -36.74
CA LEU A 343 17.39 -20.22 -35.44
C LEU A 343 16.82 -21.34 -34.54
N ARG A 344 16.00 -22.23 -35.11
CA ARG A 344 15.44 -23.41 -34.43
C ARG A 344 16.52 -24.41 -33.99
N LEU A 345 17.54 -24.62 -34.82
CA LEU A 345 18.65 -25.55 -34.57
C LEU A 345 19.78 -24.94 -33.72
N SER A 346 19.74 -23.63 -33.46
CA SER A 346 20.82 -22.89 -32.80
C SER A 346 21.12 -23.35 -31.37
N GLY A 347 20.16 -23.99 -30.70
CA GLY A 347 20.31 -24.45 -29.32
C GLY A 347 20.60 -23.30 -28.33
N ASN A 348 20.07 -22.10 -28.61
CA ASN A 348 20.28 -20.88 -27.82
C ASN A 348 21.76 -20.43 -27.71
N LYS A 349 22.56 -20.68 -28.76
CA LYS A 349 23.91 -20.10 -28.86
C LYS A 349 23.81 -18.63 -29.28
N ASP A 350 24.19 -17.71 -28.38
CA ASP A 350 24.04 -16.26 -28.59
C ASP A 350 24.55 -15.75 -29.95
N PRO A 351 25.75 -16.10 -30.45
CA PRO A 351 26.25 -15.55 -31.71
C PRO A 351 25.35 -15.87 -32.90
N LEU A 352 24.80 -17.10 -32.94
CA LEU A 352 23.94 -17.55 -34.03
C LEU A 352 22.53 -16.96 -33.90
N VAL A 353 22.00 -16.88 -32.68
CA VAL A 353 20.71 -16.23 -32.39
C VAL A 353 20.76 -14.74 -32.79
N ILE A 354 21.86 -14.04 -32.46
CA ILE A 354 22.05 -12.63 -32.80
C ILE A 354 22.08 -12.43 -34.32
N SER A 355 22.93 -13.16 -35.05
CA SER A 355 23.03 -13.02 -36.51
C SER A 355 21.72 -13.38 -37.22
N CYS A 356 21.02 -14.44 -36.78
CA CYS A 356 19.70 -14.80 -37.32
C CYS A 356 18.66 -13.67 -37.12
N LEU A 357 18.56 -13.11 -35.91
CA LEU A 357 17.56 -12.08 -35.61
C LEU A 357 17.85 -10.76 -36.32
N HIS A 358 19.13 -10.39 -36.51
CA HIS A 358 19.49 -9.21 -37.32
C HIS A 358 19.07 -9.37 -38.78
N VAL A 359 19.30 -10.55 -39.38
CA VAL A 359 18.86 -10.82 -40.75
C VAL A 359 17.33 -10.81 -40.85
N LEU A 360 16.63 -11.46 -39.90
CA LEU A 360 15.17 -11.47 -39.89
C LEU A 360 14.57 -10.06 -39.73
N ASP A 361 15.17 -9.19 -38.91
CA ASP A 361 14.72 -7.80 -38.75
C ASP A 361 14.85 -6.98 -40.05
N LEU A 362 15.91 -7.22 -40.83
CA LEU A 362 16.07 -6.62 -42.16
C LEU A 362 15.04 -7.17 -43.15
N LEU A 363 14.85 -8.50 -43.18
CA LEU A 363 13.86 -9.12 -44.07
C LEU A 363 12.43 -8.65 -43.75
N ALA A 364 12.14 -8.35 -42.48
CA ALA A 364 10.85 -7.82 -42.03
C ALA A 364 10.50 -6.44 -42.60
N THR A 365 11.46 -5.71 -43.20
CA THR A 365 11.19 -4.43 -43.87
C THR A 365 10.37 -4.57 -45.15
N ALA A 366 10.33 -5.76 -45.78
CA ALA A 366 9.50 -6.05 -46.95
C ALA A 366 8.10 -6.56 -46.54
N GLU A 367 7.44 -5.77 -45.69
CA GLU A 367 6.17 -6.02 -44.98
C GLU A 367 5.31 -7.16 -45.57
N ASP A 368 4.75 -6.99 -46.77
CA ASP A 368 3.80 -7.93 -47.40
C ASP A 368 4.40 -9.31 -47.70
N SER A 369 5.61 -9.37 -48.29
CA SER A 369 6.24 -10.64 -48.65
C SER A 369 6.72 -11.41 -47.42
N PHE A 370 7.23 -10.69 -46.42
CA PHE A 370 7.68 -11.31 -45.17
C PHE A 370 6.49 -11.87 -44.35
N ARG A 371 5.36 -11.18 -44.40
CA ARG A 371 4.10 -11.57 -43.74
C ARG A 371 3.65 -12.98 -44.09
N GLU A 372 3.84 -13.43 -45.32
CA GLU A 372 3.44 -14.78 -45.76
C GLU A 372 4.28 -15.89 -45.12
N ARG A 373 5.53 -15.59 -44.74
CA ARG A 373 6.50 -16.57 -44.19
C ARG A 373 6.58 -16.57 -42.67
N LEU A 374 6.32 -15.44 -42.03
CA LEU A 374 6.35 -15.25 -40.58
C LEU A 374 5.52 -16.28 -39.77
N PRO A 375 4.32 -16.73 -40.22
CA PRO A 375 3.51 -17.74 -39.52
C PRO A 375 4.24 -19.05 -39.26
N ILE A 376 5.08 -19.48 -40.21
CA ILE A 376 5.80 -20.75 -40.16
C ILE A 376 6.95 -20.67 -39.15
N GLY A 377 7.64 -19.53 -39.11
CA GLY A 377 8.75 -19.26 -38.18
C GLY A 377 8.33 -18.86 -36.76
N PHE A 378 7.05 -18.55 -36.53
CA PHE A 378 6.57 -17.98 -35.27
C PHE A 378 6.81 -18.87 -34.03
N PRO A 379 6.60 -20.20 -34.05
CA PRO A 379 6.90 -21.05 -32.88
C PRO A 379 8.37 -20.98 -32.48
N THR A 380 9.28 -20.88 -33.46
CA THR A 380 10.71 -20.72 -33.22
C THR A 380 10.99 -19.36 -32.57
N LEU A 381 10.38 -18.27 -33.08
CA LEU A 381 10.52 -16.94 -32.48
C LEU A 381 10.04 -16.90 -31.02
N LEU A 382 8.95 -17.60 -30.70
CA LEU A 382 8.42 -17.67 -29.34
C LEU A 382 9.38 -18.39 -28.38
N SER A 383 10.00 -19.48 -28.82
CA SER A 383 11.02 -20.18 -28.02
C SER A 383 12.24 -19.29 -27.74
N VAL A 384 12.65 -18.48 -28.72
CA VAL A 384 13.75 -17.52 -28.58
C VAL A 384 13.34 -16.35 -27.69
N LEU A 385 12.09 -15.88 -27.78
CA LEU A 385 11.57 -14.85 -26.88
C LEU A 385 11.67 -15.30 -25.41
N HIS A 386 11.29 -16.54 -25.10
CA HIS A 386 11.41 -17.09 -23.74
C HIS A 386 12.87 -17.08 -23.24
N TYR A 387 13.82 -17.43 -24.10
CA TYR A 387 15.25 -17.40 -23.77
C TYR A 387 15.78 -15.97 -23.57
N VAL A 388 15.47 -15.07 -24.50
CA VAL A 388 16.04 -13.71 -24.57
C VAL A 388 15.45 -12.79 -23.49
N VAL A 389 14.20 -12.99 -23.09
CA VAL A 389 13.53 -12.23 -22.02
C VAL A 389 14.03 -12.63 -20.61
N GLU A 390 14.57 -13.85 -20.44
CA GLU A 390 15.14 -14.28 -19.17
C GLU A 390 16.45 -13.55 -18.82
N ILE A 391 17.25 -13.17 -19.83
CA ILE A 391 18.60 -12.61 -19.67
C ILE A 391 18.56 -11.08 -19.63
N PRO A 392 19.11 -10.40 -18.60
CA PRO A 392 19.19 -8.93 -18.57
C PRO A 392 19.99 -8.32 -19.72
N LEU A 393 19.46 -7.24 -20.31
CA LEU A 393 20.12 -6.44 -21.35
C LEU A 393 20.61 -7.24 -22.57
N HIS A 394 19.95 -8.35 -22.90
CA HIS A 394 20.36 -9.17 -24.05
C HIS A 394 20.25 -8.38 -25.37
N PRO A 395 21.29 -8.38 -26.23
CA PRO A 395 21.46 -7.42 -27.34
C PRO A 395 20.35 -7.44 -28.40
N VAL A 396 19.58 -8.52 -28.45
CA VAL A 396 18.50 -8.72 -29.44
C VAL A 396 17.09 -8.75 -28.85
N GLN A 397 16.91 -8.36 -27.58
CA GLN A 397 15.58 -8.27 -26.94
C GLN A 397 14.59 -7.43 -27.73
N TRP A 398 15.02 -6.26 -28.19
CA TRP A 398 14.20 -5.36 -28.97
C TRP A 398 13.78 -5.98 -30.31
N GLN A 399 14.73 -6.58 -31.04
CA GLN A 399 14.50 -7.21 -32.34
C GLN A 399 13.52 -8.39 -32.21
N THR A 400 13.68 -9.23 -31.18
CA THR A 400 12.78 -10.37 -30.94
C THR A 400 11.36 -9.91 -30.65
N ILE A 401 11.17 -8.94 -29.75
CA ILE A 401 9.84 -8.41 -29.43
C ILE A 401 9.25 -7.71 -30.66
N LYS A 402 10.05 -7.00 -31.47
CA LYS A 402 9.60 -6.34 -32.72
C LYS A 402 9.04 -7.35 -33.71
N LEU A 403 9.75 -8.45 -33.97
CA LEU A 403 9.28 -9.50 -34.89
C LEU A 403 7.99 -10.16 -34.37
N VAL A 404 7.87 -10.37 -33.06
CA VAL A 404 6.65 -10.88 -32.42
C VAL A 404 5.49 -9.87 -32.56
N TRP A 405 5.74 -8.58 -32.32
CA TRP A 405 4.77 -7.51 -32.49
C TRP A 405 4.26 -7.46 -33.94
N ILE A 406 5.15 -7.45 -34.93
CA ILE A 406 4.82 -7.48 -36.38
C ILE A 406 3.90 -8.67 -36.68
N CYS A 407 4.16 -9.84 -36.10
CA CYS A 407 3.32 -11.01 -36.29
C CYS A 407 1.91 -10.81 -35.74
N ILE A 408 1.77 -10.24 -34.54
CA ILE A 408 0.47 -10.05 -33.88
C ILE A 408 -0.33 -8.95 -34.59
N SER A 409 0.31 -7.82 -34.92
CA SER A 409 -0.37 -6.67 -35.55
C SER A 409 -0.77 -6.95 -37.00
N ASN A 410 0.12 -7.56 -37.79
CA ASN A 410 -0.09 -7.68 -39.23
C ASN A 410 -0.76 -9.00 -39.62
N CYS A 411 -0.74 -10.03 -38.77
CA CYS A 411 -1.36 -11.33 -39.06
C CYS A 411 -2.47 -11.72 -38.06
N PRO A 412 -3.58 -10.95 -37.98
CA PRO A 412 -4.67 -11.28 -37.08
C PRO A 412 -5.28 -12.64 -37.43
N GLY A 413 -5.28 -13.58 -36.47
CA GLY A 413 -5.88 -14.91 -36.60
C GLY A 413 -4.90 -16.07 -36.88
N ILE A 414 -3.62 -15.80 -37.12
CA ILE A 414 -2.59 -16.84 -37.30
C ILE A 414 -2.08 -17.37 -35.95
N VAL A 415 -2.00 -16.51 -34.95
CA VAL A 415 -1.53 -16.86 -33.61
C VAL A 415 -2.63 -17.64 -32.87
N SER A 416 -2.30 -18.85 -32.44
CA SER A 416 -3.23 -19.68 -31.66
C SER A 416 -3.49 -19.07 -30.27
N ILE A 417 -4.65 -19.39 -29.70
CA ILE A 417 -5.04 -18.98 -28.34
C ILE A 417 -3.94 -19.29 -27.29
N SER A 418 -3.33 -20.47 -27.35
CA SER A 418 -2.26 -20.86 -26.41
C SER A 418 -0.98 -20.04 -26.58
N GLN A 419 -0.66 -19.61 -27.80
CA GLN A 419 0.50 -18.76 -28.04
C GLN A 419 0.26 -17.32 -27.58
N VAL A 420 -0.97 -16.79 -27.72
CA VAL A 420 -1.34 -15.48 -27.15
C VAL A 420 -1.21 -15.52 -25.63
N GLU A 421 -1.68 -16.59 -24.98
CA GLU A 421 -1.54 -16.79 -23.54
C GLU A 421 -0.07 -16.85 -23.10
N ASP A 422 0.76 -17.60 -23.81
CA ASP A 422 2.19 -17.73 -23.52
C ASP A 422 2.92 -16.38 -23.63
N ILE A 423 2.68 -15.61 -24.69
CA ILE A 423 3.30 -14.28 -24.87
C ILE A 423 2.84 -13.32 -23.77
N ALA A 424 1.57 -13.33 -23.40
CA ALA A 424 1.08 -12.48 -22.32
C ALA A 424 1.73 -12.82 -20.97
N VAL A 425 1.96 -14.12 -20.68
CA VAL A 425 2.67 -14.56 -19.47
C VAL A 425 4.15 -14.13 -19.49
N ILE A 426 4.82 -14.24 -20.64
CA ILE A 426 6.21 -13.78 -20.82
C ILE A 426 6.30 -12.27 -20.58
N LEU A 427 5.43 -11.47 -21.22
CA LEU A 427 5.43 -10.01 -21.06
C LEU A 427 5.05 -9.57 -19.65
N LYS A 428 4.12 -10.28 -18.98
CA LYS A 428 3.83 -10.07 -17.55
C LYS A 428 5.10 -10.21 -16.71
N GLY A 429 5.83 -11.32 -16.89
CA GLY A 429 7.09 -11.57 -16.17
C GLY A 429 8.16 -10.51 -16.46
N PHE A 430 8.20 -10.03 -17.70
CA PHE A 430 9.07 -8.94 -18.12
C PHE A 430 8.78 -7.64 -17.36
N PHE A 431 7.51 -7.24 -17.24
CA PHE A 431 7.12 -6.04 -16.48
C PHE A 431 7.38 -6.18 -14.97
N SER A 432 7.10 -7.34 -14.37
CA SER A 432 7.29 -7.54 -12.92
C SER A 432 8.78 -7.52 -12.51
N ARG A 433 9.66 -8.08 -13.35
CA ARG A 433 11.10 -8.11 -13.10
C ARG A 433 11.77 -6.75 -13.30
N HIS A 434 11.22 -5.91 -14.17
CA HIS A 434 11.60 -4.50 -14.28
C HIS A 434 11.31 -3.75 -12.97
N GLY A 435 10.08 -3.87 -12.45
CA GLY A 435 9.66 -3.16 -11.24
C GLY A 435 10.38 -3.61 -9.96
N SER A 436 10.94 -4.81 -9.93
CA SER A 436 11.76 -5.31 -8.81
C SER A 436 13.25 -4.94 -8.91
N GLY A 437 13.67 -4.34 -10.03
CA GLY A 437 15.09 -4.03 -10.29
C GLY A 437 15.94 -5.25 -10.65
N GLU A 438 15.33 -6.40 -10.94
CA GLU A 438 16.04 -7.61 -11.39
C GLU A 438 16.47 -7.54 -12.86
N LEU A 439 15.76 -6.73 -13.66
CA LEU A 439 16.02 -6.50 -15.08
C LEU A 439 16.08 -4.99 -15.36
N ASP A 440 17.25 -4.46 -15.69
CA ASP A 440 17.37 -3.11 -16.26
C ASP A 440 16.93 -3.16 -17.73
N ILE A 441 15.75 -2.62 -18.04
CA ILE A 441 15.16 -2.68 -19.38
C ILE A 441 15.33 -1.33 -20.10
N PRO A 442 15.91 -1.30 -21.31
CA PRO A 442 16.01 -0.09 -22.10
C PRO A 442 14.62 0.47 -22.46
N PRO A 443 14.43 1.80 -22.52
CA PRO A 443 13.12 2.41 -22.78
C PRO A 443 12.47 1.91 -24.08
N GLY A 444 13.25 1.77 -25.16
CA GLY A 444 12.75 1.30 -26.45
C GLY A 444 12.16 -0.12 -26.39
N THR A 445 12.76 -1.01 -25.61
CA THR A 445 12.28 -2.39 -25.43
C THR A 445 11.01 -2.41 -24.57
N PHE A 446 10.94 -1.60 -23.52
CA PHE A 446 9.75 -1.50 -22.67
C PHE A 446 8.55 -0.95 -23.46
N ILE A 447 8.73 0.14 -24.22
CA ILE A 447 7.70 0.73 -25.08
C ILE A 447 7.13 -0.34 -26.03
N LEU A 448 8.02 -1.09 -26.68
CA LEU A 448 7.62 -2.11 -27.64
C LEU A 448 6.89 -3.28 -26.96
N ALA A 449 7.30 -3.66 -25.75
CA ALA A 449 6.60 -4.65 -24.95
C ALA A 449 5.17 -4.18 -24.60
N CYS A 450 4.99 -2.90 -24.22
CA CYS A 450 3.65 -2.33 -23.99
C CYS A 450 2.80 -2.34 -25.26
N LEU A 451 3.36 -1.93 -26.41
CA LEU A 451 2.65 -1.96 -27.70
C LEU A 451 2.25 -3.38 -28.11
N THR A 452 3.14 -4.35 -27.90
CA THR A 452 2.86 -5.78 -28.11
C THR A 452 1.71 -6.25 -27.22
N PHE A 453 1.70 -5.82 -25.96
CA PHE A 453 0.62 -6.14 -25.03
C PHE A 453 -0.72 -5.50 -25.43
N VAL A 454 -0.70 -4.26 -25.93
CA VAL A 454 -1.89 -3.58 -26.47
C VAL A 454 -2.46 -4.33 -27.67
N GLU A 455 -1.62 -4.76 -28.61
CA GLU A 455 -2.08 -5.54 -29.78
C GLU A 455 -2.62 -6.93 -29.38
N ILE A 456 -2.10 -7.53 -28.31
CA ILE A 456 -2.69 -8.74 -27.70
C ILE A 456 -4.09 -8.44 -27.18
N ILE A 457 -4.28 -7.34 -26.45
CA ILE A 457 -5.60 -6.95 -25.90
C ILE A 457 -6.61 -6.70 -27.03
N LYS A 458 -6.21 -6.02 -28.11
CA LYS A 458 -7.08 -5.78 -29.28
C LYS A 458 -7.48 -7.06 -30.02
N SER A 459 -6.68 -8.11 -29.93
CA SER A 459 -6.90 -9.34 -30.69
C SER A 459 -8.22 -10.01 -30.29
N PRO A 460 -9.10 -10.39 -31.25
CA PRO A 460 -10.34 -11.10 -30.96
C PRO A 460 -10.12 -12.44 -30.22
N SER A 461 -8.93 -13.05 -30.38
CA SER A 461 -8.54 -14.28 -29.69
C SER A 461 -8.36 -14.09 -28.18
N ALA A 462 -7.88 -12.94 -27.72
CA ALA A 462 -7.67 -12.65 -26.30
C ALA A 462 -9.00 -12.59 -25.52
N HIS A 463 -10.06 -12.12 -26.19
CA HIS A 463 -11.39 -11.97 -25.63
C HIS A 463 -12.11 -13.29 -25.33
N GLN A 464 -11.68 -14.39 -25.96
CA GLN A 464 -12.29 -15.71 -25.77
C GLN A 464 -11.64 -16.53 -24.63
N ILE A 465 -10.53 -16.04 -24.05
CA ILE A 465 -9.70 -16.78 -23.09
C ILE A 465 -9.91 -16.24 -21.68
N GLN A 466 -10.78 -16.88 -20.89
CA GLN A 466 -11.00 -16.49 -19.49
C GLN A 466 -9.71 -16.51 -18.64
N LYS A 467 -8.77 -17.43 -18.93
CA LYS A 467 -7.47 -17.54 -18.22
C LYS A 467 -6.53 -16.35 -18.44
N LEU A 468 -6.74 -15.56 -19.49
CA LEU A 468 -5.87 -14.45 -19.85
C LEU A 468 -6.14 -13.19 -19.01
N ARG A 469 -7.36 -13.02 -18.50
CA ARG A 469 -7.76 -11.85 -17.70
C ARG A 469 -6.89 -11.61 -16.46
N PRO A 470 -6.60 -12.60 -15.57
CA PRO A 470 -5.73 -12.37 -14.43
C PRO A 470 -4.29 -12.05 -14.84
N VAL A 471 -3.82 -12.59 -15.98
CA VAL A 471 -2.51 -12.25 -16.54
C VAL A 471 -2.50 -10.79 -17.01
N ILE A 472 -3.55 -10.34 -17.68
CA ILE A 472 -3.74 -8.95 -18.12
C ILE A 472 -3.78 -7.97 -16.95
N GLN A 473 -4.54 -8.28 -15.90
CA GLN A 473 -4.61 -7.46 -14.68
C GLN A 473 -3.24 -7.32 -14.01
N GLU A 474 -2.52 -8.43 -13.81
CA GLU A 474 -1.23 -8.37 -13.13
C GLU A 474 -0.14 -7.74 -14.00
N ALA A 475 -0.20 -7.94 -15.32
CA ALA A 475 0.71 -7.31 -16.27
C ALA A 475 0.51 -5.79 -16.34
N SER A 476 -0.73 -5.31 -16.43
CA SER A 476 -1.03 -3.88 -16.45
C SER A 476 -0.64 -3.21 -15.13
N LYS A 477 -0.95 -3.86 -14.00
CA LYS A 477 -0.50 -3.43 -12.67
C LYS A 477 1.02 -3.35 -12.58
N SER A 478 1.74 -4.39 -13.01
CA SER A 478 3.21 -4.45 -12.97
C SER A 478 3.83 -3.38 -13.87
N ALA A 479 3.29 -3.19 -15.08
CA ALA A 479 3.76 -2.18 -16.01
C ALA A 479 3.64 -0.78 -15.39
N VAL A 480 2.44 -0.40 -14.92
CA VAL A 480 2.19 0.92 -14.32
C VAL A 480 3.01 1.13 -13.05
N ALA A 481 3.06 0.14 -12.15
CA ALA A 481 3.83 0.22 -10.91
C ALA A 481 5.33 0.42 -11.20
N SER A 482 5.87 -0.32 -12.19
CA SER A 482 7.28 -0.19 -12.58
C SER A 482 7.58 1.19 -13.18
N SER A 483 6.69 1.71 -14.05
CA SER A 483 6.83 3.02 -14.68
C SER A 483 6.84 4.18 -13.69
N VAL A 484 6.00 4.10 -12.65
CA VAL A 484 5.84 5.12 -11.61
C VAL A 484 6.99 5.10 -10.57
N SER A 485 7.68 3.96 -10.43
CA SER A 485 8.73 3.78 -9.42
C SER A 485 10.12 4.34 -9.79
N LEU A 486 10.31 4.77 -11.05
CA LEU A 486 11.59 5.26 -11.55
C LEU A 486 11.88 6.72 -11.15
N PRO A 487 13.14 7.08 -10.85
CA PRO A 487 13.53 8.46 -10.54
C PRO A 487 13.36 9.40 -11.75
N HIS A 488 13.06 10.67 -11.47
CA HIS A 488 12.63 11.68 -12.42
C HIS A 488 13.65 11.95 -13.55
N GLY A 489 13.15 11.99 -14.80
CA GLY A 489 13.91 12.33 -16.01
C GLY A 489 13.88 11.27 -17.12
N SER A 490 13.83 9.98 -16.78
CA SER A 490 13.80 8.86 -17.74
C SER A 490 12.46 8.09 -17.77
N SER A 491 11.50 8.41 -16.91
CA SER A 491 10.24 7.70 -16.70
C SER A 491 9.16 7.97 -17.78
N LYS A 492 9.26 9.07 -18.53
CA LYS A 492 8.23 9.55 -19.47
C LYS A 492 7.69 8.49 -20.45
N PRO A 493 8.53 7.85 -21.28
CA PRO A 493 8.05 6.82 -22.19
C PRO A 493 7.45 5.62 -21.44
N TYR A 494 7.96 5.28 -20.26
CA TYR A 494 7.44 4.15 -19.50
C TYR A 494 6.01 4.41 -19.02
N ILE A 495 5.74 5.60 -18.49
CA ILE A 495 4.40 5.96 -18.00
C ILE A 495 3.42 6.05 -19.17
N LEU A 496 3.74 6.81 -20.22
CA LEU A 496 2.84 7.02 -21.36
C LEU A 496 2.38 5.71 -22.01
N TYR A 497 3.31 4.79 -22.28
CA TYR A 497 2.97 3.52 -22.94
C TYR A 497 2.31 2.51 -21.99
N SER A 498 2.55 2.60 -20.67
CA SER A 498 1.76 1.85 -19.68
C SER A 498 0.31 2.34 -19.61
N LEU A 499 0.06 3.64 -19.81
CA LEU A 499 -1.29 4.21 -19.87
C LEU A 499 -2.05 3.73 -21.11
N TYR A 500 -1.38 3.49 -22.25
CA TYR A 500 -2.02 2.89 -23.42
C TYR A 500 -2.55 1.48 -23.15
N ILE A 501 -1.87 0.68 -22.32
CA ILE A 501 -2.40 -0.62 -21.87
C ILE A 501 -3.71 -0.42 -21.11
N LEU A 502 -3.75 0.51 -20.15
CA LEU A 502 -4.97 0.80 -19.37
C LEU A 502 -6.11 1.33 -20.24
N LYS A 503 -5.79 2.22 -21.20
CA LYS A 503 -6.77 2.79 -22.14
C LYS A 503 -7.44 1.69 -22.95
N GLU A 504 -6.64 0.84 -23.58
CA GLU A 504 -7.17 -0.23 -24.43
C GLU A 504 -7.94 -1.25 -23.60
N LEU A 505 -7.44 -1.61 -22.41
CA LEU A 505 -8.12 -2.52 -21.50
C LEU A 505 -9.51 -2.03 -21.11
N HIS A 506 -9.65 -0.72 -20.84
CA HIS A 506 -10.93 -0.10 -20.55
C HIS A 506 -11.87 -0.10 -21.77
N MET A 507 -11.36 0.20 -22.97
CA MET A 507 -12.14 0.18 -24.21
C MET A 507 -12.65 -1.22 -24.57
N CYS A 508 -11.80 -2.25 -24.47
CA CYS A 508 -12.20 -3.63 -24.73
C CYS A 508 -13.29 -4.13 -23.78
N ASN A 509 -13.25 -3.72 -22.50
CA ASN A 509 -14.32 -4.03 -21.54
C ASN A 509 -15.66 -3.38 -21.95
N HIS A 510 -15.61 -2.19 -22.55
CA HIS A 510 -16.80 -1.43 -22.96
C HIS A 510 -17.50 -2.04 -24.19
N GLU A 511 -16.74 -2.54 -25.17
CA GLU A 511 -17.28 -3.12 -26.43
C GLU A 511 -17.97 -4.49 -26.24
N GLN A 512 -17.58 -5.30 -25.25
CA GLN A 512 -18.11 -6.66 -25.04
C GLN A 512 -19.46 -6.74 -24.29
N SER A 513 -20.01 -5.60 -23.87
CA SER A 513 -21.10 -5.51 -22.88
C SER A 513 -22.53 -5.76 -23.38
N SER A 514 -22.74 -6.77 -24.24
CA SER A 514 -24.11 -7.25 -24.59
C SER A 514 -24.67 -8.29 -23.62
N THR A 515 -23.85 -8.81 -22.70
CA THR A 515 -24.23 -9.79 -21.67
C THR A 515 -23.75 -9.32 -20.28
N LYS A 516 -24.63 -9.36 -19.28
CA LYS A 516 -24.35 -8.94 -17.90
C LYS A 516 -23.52 -10.01 -17.18
N ASP A 517 -22.24 -10.08 -17.47
CA ASP A 517 -21.33 -11.02 -16.80
C ASP A 517 -20.63 -10.36 -15.60
N SER A 518 -20.71 -10.99 -14.43
CA SER A 518 -20.05 -10.57 -13.17
C SER A 518 -18.53 -10.41 -13.30
N GLU A 519 -17.93 -11.05 -14.29
CA GLU A 519 -16.48 -11.06 -14.56
C GLU A 519 -15.96 -9.76 -15.21
N ASN A 520 -16.83 -8.96 -15.86
CA ASN A 520 -16.45 -7.64 -16.40
C ASN A 520 -16.35 -6.57 -15.29
N GLU A 521 -17.10 -6.77 -14.19
CA GLU A 521 -17.06 -5.87 -13.03
C GLU A 521 -15.76 -6.03 -12.22
N GLU A 522 -15.14 -7.21 -12.23
CA GLU A 522 -13.87 -7.49 -11.54
C GLU A 522 -12.67 -6.83 -12.24
N LEU A 523 -12.68 -6.79 -13.58
CA LEU A 523 -11.66 -6.11 -14.37
C LEU A 523 -11.72 -4.59 -14.18
N GLU A 524 -12.92 -4.01 -14.21
CA GLU A 524 -13.13 -2.57 -13.96
C GLU A 524 -12.65 -2.18 -12.55
N LYS A 525 -12.97 -3.00 -11.53
CA LYS A 525 -12.44 -2.83 -10.16
C LYS A 525 -10.92 -2.82 -10.11
N SER A 526 -10.27 -3.73 -10.85
CA SER A 526 -8.81 -3.83 -10.90
C SER A 526 -8.18 -2.58 -11.54
N ILE A 527 -8.76 -2.05 -12.63
CA ILE A 527 -8.29 -0.81 -13.27
C ILE A 527 -8.40 0.38 -12.31
N ILE A 528 -9.55 0.51 -11.62
CA ILE A 528 -9.77 1.56 -10.62
C ILE A 528 -8.74 1.43 -9.50
N GLN A 529 -8.50 0.22 -8.99
CA GLN A 529 -7.50 0.00 -7.95
C GLN A 529 -6.09 0.40 -8.39
N ILE A 530 -5.70 0.13 -9.64
CA ILE A 530 -4.41 0.56 -10.20
C ILE A 530 -4.33 2.09 -10.23
N CYS A 531 -5.41 2.75 -10.66
CA CYS A 531 -5.48 4.21 -10.73
C CYS A 531 -5.37 4.86 -9.35
N GLU A 532 -6.14 4.36 -8.36
CA GLU A 532 -6.12 4.86 -6.98
C GLU A 532 -4.77 4.62 -6.30
N THR A 533 -4.18 3.44 -6.48
CA THR A 533 -2.95 3.07 -5.75
C THR A 533 -1.70 3.71 -6.32
N TYR A 534 -1.56 3.73 -7.65
CA TYR A 534 -0.31 4.11 -8.31
C TYR A 534 -0.38 5.46 -9.01
N LEU A 535 -1.41 5.71 -9.82
CA LEU A 535 -1.46 6.93 -10.66
C LEU A 535 -1.88 8.18 -9.87
N LEU A 536 -2.88 8.06 -8.98
CA LEU A 536 -3.33 9.17 -8.15
C LEU A 536 -2.23 9.59 -7.17
N SER A 537 -1.64 8.61 -6.47
CA SER A 537 -0.54 8.85 -5.54
C SER A 537 0.73 9.38 -6.22
N TRP A 538 0.99 8.99 -7.48
CA TRP A 538 2.05 9.57 -8.29
C TRP A 538 1.74 11.02 -8.65
N LEU A 539 0.52 11.31 -9.12
CA LEU A 539 0.10 12.67 -9.50
C LEU A 539 0.21 13.65 -8.31
N GLU A 540 -0.14 13.22 -7.10
CA GLU A 540 0.02 14.03 -5.88
C GLU A 540 1.47 14.38 -5.58
N ARG A 541 2.40 13.42 -5.68
CA ARG A 541 3.84 13.67 -5.47
C ARG A 541 4.46 14.50 -6.59
N TYR A 542 3.95 14.35 -7.79
CA TYR A 542 4.50 14.95 -9.01
C TYR A 542 4.38 16.47 -9.06
N MET A 543 3.32 17.02 -8.45
CA MET A 543 3.03 18.45 -8.49
C MET A 543 4.14 19.33 -7.88
N ASP A 544 5.06 18.75 -7.10
CA ASP A 544 6.17 19.45 -6.48
C ASP A 544 7.42 19.56 -7.38
N GLU A 545 7.56 18.74 -8.45
CA GLU A 545 8.84 18.55 -9.14
C GLU A 545 8.84 18.79 -10.66
N GLY A 546 7.68 19.09 -11.27
CA GLY A 546 7.53 19.69 -12.61
C GLY A 546 8.13 18.92 -13.80
N GLU A 547 7.34 18.07 -14.46
CA GLU A 547 7.66 17.59 -15.83
C GLU A 547 6.65 18.03 -16.92
N GLU A 548 6.42 17.25 -17.98
CA GLU A 548 5.77 17.64 -19.23
C GLU A 548 4.27 17.32 -19.28
N GLU A 549 3.50 18.26 -19.85
CA GLU A 549 2.03 18.26 -19.89
C GLU A 549 1.39 16.97 -20.45
N GLU A 550 2.01 16.33 -21.44
CA GLU A 550 1.46 15.17 -22.17
C GLU A 550 1.20 13.94 -21.27
N VAL A 551 2.09 13.67 -20.30
CA VAL A 551 1.95 12.50 -19.40
C VAL A 551 0.76 12.69 -18.45
N ILE A 552 0.62 13.90 -17.88
CA ILE A 552 -0.51 14.25 -17.02
C ILE A 552 -1.80 14.15 -17.82
N LEU A 553 -1.86 14.74 -19.02
CA LEU A 553 -3.03 14.63 -19.89
C LEU A 553 -3.43 13.16 -20.15
N GLY A 554 -2.45 12.27 -20.32
CA GLY A 554 -2.66 10.82 -20.44
C GLY A 554 -3.33 10.23 -19.19
N VAL A 555 -2.84 10.53 -17.99
CA VAL A 555 -3.43 10.07 -16.72
C VAL A 555 -4.85 10.60 -16.56
N LEU A 556 -5.05 11.90 -16.79
CA LEU A 556 -6.35 12.56 -16.72
C LEU A 556 -7.35 11.99 -17.72
N GLU A 557 -6.89 11.56 -18.91
CA GLU A 557 -7.74 10.89 -19.89
C GLU A 557 -8.26 9.55 -19.35
N ILE A 558 -7.40 8.74 -18.72
CA ILE A 558 -7.82 7.47 -18.11
C ILE A 558 -8.84 7.71 -17.00
N PHE A 559 -8.58 8.65 -16.10
CA PHE A 559 -9.51 8.95 -15.01
C PHE A 559 -10.87 9.42 -15.54
N HIS A 560 -10.86 10.28 -16.55
CA HIS A 560 -12.11 10.74 -17.18
C HIS A 560 -12.85 9.60 -17.91
N LEU A 561 -12.14 8.67 -18.58
CA LEU A 561 -12.77 7.50 -19.20
C LEU A 561 -13.49 6.61 -18.18
N ILE A 562 -12.89 6.38 -17.00
CA ILE A 562 -13.50 5.63 -15.90
C ILE A 562 -14.77 6.36 -15.40
N LEU A 563 -14.70 7.68 -15.23
CA LEU A 563 -15.86 8.48 -14.82
C LEU A 563 -16.99 8.49 -15.86
N LEU A 564 -16.67 8.35 -17.14
CA LEU A 564 -17.66 8.23 -18.22
C LEU A 564 -18.19 6.79 -18.41
N GLY A 565 -17.67 5.82 -17.64
CA GLY A 565 -18.06 4.41 -17.72
C GLY A 565 -19.54 4.13 -17.44
N ARG A 566 -20.04 2.96 -17.89
CA ARG A 566 -21.46 2.56 -17.70
C ARG A 566 -21.78 2.10 -16.27
N SER A 567 -20.78 1.70 -15.49
CA SER A 567 -20.96 1.18 -14.14
C SER A 567 -21.17 2.31 -13.15
N ASP A 568 -22.42 2.63 -12.85
CA ASP A 568 -22.73 3.71 -11.91
C ASP A 568 -22.07 3.49 -10.54
N ILE A 569 -22.04 2.24 -10.03
CA ILE A 569 -21.48 1.95 -8.71
C ILE A 569 -19.96 2.18 -8.66
N GLN A 570 -19.22 1.73 -9.69
CA GLN A 570 -17.76 1.84 -9.69
C GLN A 570 -17.29 3.26 -10.03
N ALA A 571 -17.93 3.91 -11.00
CA ALA A 571 -17.64 5.29 -11.34
C ALA A 571 -17.96 6.25 -10.18
N CYS A 572 -19.07 6.05 -9.44
CA CYS A 572 -19.38 6.83 -8.23
C CYS A 572 -18.33 6.63 -7.14
N LYS A 573 -17.89 5.39 -6.89
CA LYS A 573 -16.81 5.13 -5.91
C LYS A 573 -15.53 5.83 -6.29
N PHE A 574 -15.11 5.73 -7.55
CA PHE A 574 -13.90 6.37 -8.02
C PHE A 574 -14.00 7.91 -7.94
N ALA A 575 -15.16 8.49 -8.25
CA ALA A 575 -15.41 9.92 -8.09
C ALA A 575 -15.30 10.38 -6.62
N GLU A 576 -15.84 9.60 -5.68
CA GLU A 576 -15.67 9.84 -4.24
C GLU A 576 -14.20 9.70 -3.81
N THR A 577 -13.46 8.71 -4.33
CA THR A 577 -12.02 8.56 -4.04
C THR A 577 -11.24 9.78 -4.53
N LEU A 578 -11.49 10.24 -5.76
CA LEU A 578 -10.86 11.44 -6.31
C LEU A 578 -11.18 12.67 -5.44
N ALA A 579 -12.45 12.94 -5.17
CA ALA A 579 -12.85 14.11 -4.39
C ALA A 579 -12.30 14.07 -2.95
N SER A 580 -12.17 12.89 -2.35
CA SER A 580 -11.55 12.72 -1.03
C SER A 580 -10.02 12.90 -1.04
N SER A 581 -9.39 12.85 -2.21
CA SER A 581 -7.93 12.97 -2.40
C SER A 581 -7.52 14.36 -2.90
N CYS A 582 -8.19 15.40 -2.41
CA CYS A 582 -7.94 16.81 -2.74
C CYS A 582 -7.99 17.13 -4.25
N TRP A 583 -8.88 16.46 -5.00
CA TRP A 583 -8.93 16.57 -6.46
C TRP A 583 -9.14 18.00 -6.97
N PHE A 584 -9.91 18.83 -6.27
CA PHE A 584 -10.16 20.20 -6.73
C PHE A 584 -8.88 21.04 -6.65
N THR A 585 -8.15 20.95 -5.54
CA THR A 585 -6.88 21.64 -5.32
C THR A 585 -5.82 21.13 -6.29
N LEU A 586 -5.74 19.81 -6.48
CA LEU A 586 -4.84 19.18 -7.44
C LEU A 586 -5.13 19.65 -8.87
N SER A 587 -6.41 19.75 -9.24
CA SER A 587 -6.87 20.26 -10.54
C SER A 587 -6.37 21.69 -10.79
N PHE A 588 -6.56 22.61 -9.84
CA PHE A 588 -6.06 23.98 -9.99
C PHE A 588 -4.54 24.06 -9.93
N GLY A 589 -3.87 23.15 -9.21
CA GLY A 589 -2.42 22.98 -9.28
C GLY A 589 -1.96 22.63 -10.69
N CYS A 590 -2.58 21.65 -11.34
CA CYS A 590 -2.30 21.28 -12.73
C CYS A 590 -2.52 22.45 -13.70
N LEU A 591 -3.59 23.24 -13.52
CA LEU A 591 -3.85 24.44 -14.33
C LEU A 591 -2.81 25.54 -14.11
N GLY A 592 -2.32 25.69 -12.88
CA GLY A 592 -1.26 26.64 -12.54
C GLY A 592 0.08 26.28 -13.19
N MET A 593 0.40 24.98 -13.27
CA MET A 593 1.62 24.47 -13.91
C MET A 593 1.51 24.47 -15.44
N PHE A 594 0.34 24.13 -15.99
CA PHE A 594 0.09 24.00 -17.43
C PHE A 594 -1.16 24.77 -17.86
N PRO A 595 -1.04 26.09 -18.13
CA PRO A 595 -2.17 26.94 -18.51
C PRO A 595 -2.54 26.79 -20.00
N SER A 596 -2.55 25.56 -20.53
CA SER A 596 -2.93 25.28 -21.92
C SER A 596 -4.44 25.10 -22.05
N ASP A 597 -5.00 25.41 -23.22
CA ASP A 597 -6.42 25.17 -23.51
C ASP A 597 -6.79 23.68 -23.43
N ARG A 598 -5.84 22.78 -23.73
CA ARG A 598 -6.04 21.32 -23.65
C ARG A 598 -6.17 20.86 -22.21
N MET A 599 -5.26 21.30 -21.34
CA MET A 599 -5.28 21.01 -19.91
C MET A 599 -6.54 21.59 -19.26
N LYS A 600 -6.83 22.86 -19.53
CA LYS A 600 -8.05 23.56 -19.07
C LYS A 600 -9.31 22.79 -19.43
N SER A 601 -9.46 22.41 -20.70
CA SER A 601 -10.64 21.66 -21.16
C SER A 601 -10.74 20.30 -20.47
N ARG A 602 -9.62 19.58 -20.33
CA ARG A 602 -9.59 18.25 -19.69
C ARG A 602 -10.02 18.33 -18.22
N ILE A 603 -9.47 19.27 -17.47
CA ILE A 603 -9.72 19.42 -16.04
C ILE A 603 -11.17 19.80 -15.77
N TYR A 604 -11.70 20.83 -16.43
CA TYR A 604 -13.07 21.25 -16.18
C TYR A 604 -14.11 20.22 -16.61
N LEU A 605 -13.89 19.51 -17.73
CA LEU A 605 -14.79 18.41 -18.11
C LEU A 605 -14.73 17.27 -17.10
N MET A 606 -13.54 16.96 -16.58
CA MET A 606 -13.40 15.94 -15.55
C MET A 606 -14.06 16.38 -14.22
N LEU A 607 -13.90 17.64 -13.80
CA LEU A 607 -14.63 18.20 -12.65
C LEU A 607 -16.14 18.08 -12.84
N SER A 608 -16.67 18.39 -14.03
CA SER A 608 -18.08 18.16 -14.36
C SER A 608 -18.47 16.70 -14.15
N SER A 609 -17.69 15.74 -14.67
CA SER A 609 -18.00 14.32 -14.53
C SER A 609 -17.90 13.82 -13.09
N VAL A 610 -16.95 14.31 -12.30
CA VAL A 610 -16.87 14.01 -10.86
C VAL A 610 -18.15 14.47 -10.15
N VAL A 611 -18.60 15.69 -10.44
CA VAL A 611 -19.84 16.23 -9.87
C VAL A 611 -21.07 15.42 -10.30
N ASP A 612 -21.17 15.05 -11.59
CA ASP A 612 -22.25 14.19 -12.10
C ASP A 612 -22.29 12.83 -11.38
N ARG A 613 -21.13 12.26 -11.06
CA ARG A 613 -21.06 10.96 -10.37
C ARG A 613 -21.36 11.04 -8.88
N ILE A 614 -21.04 12.15 -8.22
CA ILE A 614 -21.29 12.31 -6.77
C ILE A 614 -22.76 12.66 -6.51
N PHE A 615 -23.34 13.58 -7.27
CA PHE A 615 -24.67 14.13 -6.99
C PHE A 615 -25.78 13.56 -7.87
N GLY A 616 -25.42 12.95 -9.00
CA GLY A 616 -26.36 12.43 -9.98
C GLY A 616 -26.17 13.09 -11.35
N PRO A 617 -26.76 12.49 -12.39
CA PRO A 617 -26.61 12.97 -13.76
C PRO A 617 -27.07 14.44 -13.87
N ASP A 618 -26.36 15.19 -14.70
CA ASP A 618 -26.61 16.60 -15.06
C ASP A 618 -26.24 17.65 -14.00
N PHE A 619 -25.83 17.26 -12.79
CA PHE A 619 -25.36 18.23 -11.79
C PHE A 619 -24.11 19.00 -12.25
N GLY A 620 -23.23 18.37 -13.02
CA GLY A 620 -22.02 18.97 -13.60
C GLY A 620 -22.28 19.85 -14.81
N GLU A 621 -23.50 19.89 -15.36
CA GLU A 621 -23.86 20.65 -16.55
C GLU A 621 -23.37 22.11 -16.52
N PRO A 622 -23.48 22.88 -15.42
CA PRO A 622 -22.99 24.27 -15.38
C PRO A 622 -21.50 24.38 -15.74
N ILE A 623 -20.66 23.45 -15.26
CA ILE A 623 -19.22 23.43 -15.55
C ILE A 623 -18.99 23.08 -17.03
N ARG A 624 -19.66 22.04 -17.52
CA ARG A 624 -19.55 21.58 -18.92
C ARG A 624 -20.02 22.61 -19.95
N LEU A 625 -20.94 23.51 -19.59
CA LEU A 625 -21.37 24.61 -20.47
C LEU A 625 -20.44 25.83 -20.39
N ALA A 626 -19.79 26.07 -19.25
CA ALA A 626 -18.98 27.26 -19.02
C ALA A 626 -17.47 27.06 -19.23
N TYR A 627 -16.96 25.83 -19.29
CA TYR A 627 -15.52 25.53 -19.16
C TYR A 627 -14.57 26.33 -20.07
N ILE A 628 -15.00 26.66 -21.29
CA ILE A 628 -14.19 27.44 -22.25
C ILE A 628 -13.90 28.84 -21.69
N TYR A 629 -14.85 29.40 -20.94
CA TYR A 629 -14.81 30.76 -20.41
C TYR A 629 -14.29 30.84 -18.97
N LEU A 630 -14.15 29.71 -18.28
CA LEU A 630 -13.64 29.68 -16.89
C LEU A 630 -12.12 29.96 -16.86
N PRO A 631 -11.62 30.77 -15.93
CA PRO A 631 -10.18 31.06 -15.81
C PRO A 631 -9.38 29.86 -15.29
N THR A 632 -8.06 29.89 -15.40
CA THR A 632 -7.18 28.83 -14.87
C THR A 632 -6.78 29.10 -13.41
N ASP A 633 -6.81 30.35 -12.96
CA ASP A 633 -6.49 30.75 -11.59
C ASP A 633 -7.76 30.73 -10.71
N PRO A 634 -7.74 30.05 -9.54
CA PRO A 634 -8.87 30.08 -8.60
C PRO A 634 -9.21 31.48 -8.06
N ILE A 635 -8.27 32.42 -8.01
CA ILE A 635 -8.56 33.82 -7.61
C ILE A 635 -9.41 34.52 -8.68
N GLU A 636 -9.10 34.28 -9.95
CA GLU A 636 -9.89 34.82 -11.07
C GLU A 636 -11.30 34.20 -11.12
N LEU A 637 -11.46 32.93 -10.73
CA LEU A 637 -12.79 32.32 -10.58
C LEU A 637 -13.64 33.11 -9.58
N ILE A 638 -13.07 33.44 -8.43
CA ILE A 638 -13.77 34.18 -7.38
C ILE A 638 -14.10 35.60 -7.84
N PHE A 639 -13.22 36.23 -8.62
CA PHE A 639 -13.48 37.53 -9.22
C PHE A 639 -14.72 37.53 -10.13
N LEU A 640 -15.02 36.43 -10.83
CA LEU A 640 -16.25 36.33 -11.64
C LEU A 640 -17.52 36.49 -10.80
N LEU A 641 -17.49 36.12 -9.52
CA LEU A 641 -18.63 36.27 -8.60
C LEU A 641 -18.91 37.74 -8.27
N GLU A 642 -17.91 38.62 -8.36
CA GLU A 642 -18.04 40.04 -8.01
C GLU A 642 -18.73 40.87 -9.11
N LEU A 643 -18.90 40.30 -10.31
CA LEU A 643 -19.45 40.97 -11.48
C LEU A 643 -20.99 40.84 -11.58
N SER A 644 -21.63 41.83 -12.21
CA SER A 644 -23.09 41.84 -12.42
C SER A 644 -23.52 40.98 -13.61
N GLY A 645 -24.34 39.95 -13.36
CA GLY A 645 -24.80 39.02 -14.40
C GLY A 645 -26.07 39.43 -15.16
N SER A 646 -26.63 40.62 -14.93
CA SER A 646 -27.96 41.02 -15.44
C SER A 646 -28.14 41.05 -16.96
N HIS A 647 -27.05 41.03 -17.75
CA HIS A 647 -27.09 41.14 -19.21
C HIS A 647 -26.16 40.18 -19.97
N ASP A 648 -25.44 39.29 -19.27
CA ASP A 648 -24.46 38.39 -19.88
C ASP A 648 -24.77 36.93 -19.48
N SER A 649 -25.34 36.17 -20.42
CA SER A 649 -25.67 34.76 -20.22
C SER A 649 -24.42 33.90 -20.03
N THR A 650 -23.30 34.26 -20.66
CA THR A 650 -22.03 33.55 -20.51
C THR A 650 -21.46 33.76 -19.12
N LEU A 651 -21.47 34.99 -18.60
CA LEU A 651 -21.06 35.29 -17.22
C LEU A 651 -21.92 34.56 -16.20
N MET A 652 -23.25 34.54 -16.37
CA MET A 652 -24.16 33.79 -15.49
C MET A 652 -23.84 32.29 -15.47
N CYS A 653 -23.53 31.68 -16.61
CA CYS A 653 -23.08 30.29 -16.67
C CYS A 653 -21.76 30.08 -15.92
N CYS A 654 -20.80 30.99 -16.07
CA CYS A 654 -19.52 30.93 -15.35
C CYS A 654 -19.70 31.09 -13.83
N GLN A 655 -20.58 31.99 -13.39
CA GLN A 655 -20.91 32.17 -11.98
C GLN A 655 -21.56 30.92 -11.38
N ARG A 656 -22.50 30.29 -12.10
CA ARG A 656 -23.10 29.00 -11.69
C ARG A 656 -22.06 27.89 -11.58
N ALA A 657 -21.18 27.75 -12.57
CA ALA A 657 -20.10 26.78 -12.53
C ALA A 657 -19.13 27.03 -11.37
N THR A 658 -18.79 28.30 -11.11
CA THR A 658 -17.91 28.71 -10.01
C THR A 658 -18.52 28.36 -8.66
N LEU A 659 -19.79 28.72 -8.43
CA LEU A 659 -20.51 28.37 -7.20
C LEU A 659 -20.58 26.87 -6.97
N LEU A 660 -20.81 26.09 -8.03
CA LEU A 660 -20.84 24.64 -7.96
C LEU A 660 -19.47 24.06 -7.60
N ILE A 661 -18.39 24.52 -8.23
CA ILE A 661 -17.01 24.08 -7.92
C ILE A 661 -16.68 24.39 -6.46
N LEU A 662 -16.98 25.61 -5.98
CA LEU A 662 -16.72 26.05 -4.61
C LEU A 662 -17.57 25.28 -3.59
N TYR A 663 -18.83 25.03 -3.92
CA TYR A 663 -19.73 24.26 -3.08
C TYR A 663 -19.22 22.83 -2.93
N VAL A 664 -18.92 22.14 -4.03
CA VAL A 664 -18.47 20.74 -3.96
C VAL A 664 -17.10 20.64 -3.29
N SER A 665 -16.16 21.53 -3.57
CA SER A 665 -14.86 21.52 -2.88
C SER A 665 -15.01 21.74 -1.37
N SER A 666 -15.94 22.59 -0.93
CA SER A 666 -16.21 22.82 0.50
C SER A 666 -16.74 21.59 1.24
N LEU A 667 -17.42 20.67 0.56
CA LEU A 667 -17.91 19.43 1.16
C LEU A 667 -16.78 18.46 1.53
N TYR A 668 -15.62 18.60 0.89
CA TYR A 668 -14.41 17.81 1.16
C TYR A 668 -13.36 18.63 1.93
N ASP A 669 -13.76 19.75 2.56
CA ASP A 669 -12.87 20.65 3.31
C ASP A 669 -11.66 21.19 2.48
N GLU A 670 -11.80 21.24 1.15
CA GLU A 670 -10.76 21.76 0.26
C GLU A 670 -10.75 23.30 0.20
N ARG A 671 -9.54 23.88 0.18
CA ARG A 671 -9.34 25.34 0.21
C ARG A 671 -8.75 25.84 -1.10
N LEU A 672 -9.64 26.26 -2.03
CA LEU A 672 -9.22 26.85 -3.30
C LEU A 672 -8.71 28.29 -3.16
N ALA A 673 -9.19 29.03 -2.16
CA ALA A 673 -8.72 30.37 -1.85
C ALA A 673 -8.88 30.67 -0.36
N ASN A 674 -8.40 31.86 0.05
CA ASN A 674 -8.56 32.32 1.43
C ASN A 674 -10.06 32.46 1.77
N GLU A 675 -10.52 31.80 2.83
CA GLU A 675 -11.92 31.79 3.29
C GLU A 675 -12.49 33.21 3.46
N ASN A 676 -11.67 34.17 3.90
CA ASN A 676 -12.10 35.57 4.09
C ASN A 676 -12.35 36.28 2.75
N GLN A 677 -11.50 36.01 1.75
CA GLN A 677 -11.64 36.57 0.42
C GLN A 677 -12.86 35.94 -0.27
N LEU A 678 -13.01 34.62 -0.15
CA LEU A 678 -14.16 33.89 -0.68
C LEU A 678 -15.48 34.40 -0.11
N LEU A 679 -15.53 34.63 1.21
CA LEU A 679 -16.72 35.18 1.87
C LEU A 679 -17.05 36.58 1.34
N ALA A 680 -16.06 37.47 1.24
CA ALA A 680 -16.27 38.83 0.73
C ALA A 680 -16.80 38.84 -0.72
N SER A 681 -16.25 38.00 -1.59
CA SER A 681 -16.71 37.90 -2.98
C SER A 681 -18.09 37.25 -3.11
N LEU A 682 -18.45 36.31 -2.23
CA LEU A 682 -19.82 35.77 -2.14
C LEU A 682 -20.82 36.80 -1.64
N GLU A 683 -20.47 37.61 -0.64
CA GLU A 683 -21.31 38.73 -0.17
C GLU A 683 -21.54 39.74 -1.29
N GLN A 684 -20.50 40.04 -2.07
CA GLN A 684 -20.60 40.89 -3.25
C GLN A 684 -21.50 40.27 -4.33
N TYR A 685 -21.37 38.96 -4.59
CA TYR A 685 -22.24 38.25 -5.53
C TYR A 685 -23.72 38.35 -5.15
N ILE A 686 -24.04 38.10 -3.88
CA ILE A 686 -25.40 38.20 -3.33
C ILE A 686 -25.94 39.62 -3.53
N PHE A 687 -25.12 40.63 -3.24
CA PHE A 687 -25.53 42.03 -3.36
C PHE A 687 -25.79 42.43 -4.82
N VAL A 688 -24.83 42.17 -5.71
CA VAL A 688 -24.87 42.59 -7.11
C VAL A 688 -25.96 41.85 -7.90
N ASN A 689 -26.24 40.59 -7.57
CA ASN A 689 -27.23 39.77 -8.26
C ASN A 689 -28.58 39.64 -7.51
N SER A 690 -28.78 40.42 -6.44
CA SER A 690 -30.00 40.40 -5.62
C SER A 690 -31.30 40.56 -6.41
N SER A 691 -31.32 41.39 -7.47
CA SER A 691 -32.47 41.55 -8.36
C SER A 691 -32.77 40.32 -9.21
N ASN A 692 -31.75 39.55 -9.59
CA ASN A 692 -31.91 38.32 -10.36
C ASN A 692 -32.35 37.16 -9.46
N LEU A 693 -31.79 37.07 -8.24
CA LEU A 693 -32.11 36.05 -7.25
C LEU A 693 -33.55 36.17 -6.73
N SER A 694 -34.04 37.40 -6.55
CA SER A 694 -35.39 37.69 -6.05
C SER A 694 -36.51 37.54 -7.10
N CYS A 695 -36.18 37.49 -8.39
CA CYS A 695 -37.17 37.45 -9.48
C CYS A 695 -37.76 36.05 -9.76
N GLY A 696 -37.41 35.03 -8.98
CA GLY A 696 -37.95 33.67 -9.10
C GLY A 696 -37.53 32.90 -10.36
N THR A 697 -36.59 33.44 -11.14
CA THR A 697 -36.04 32.81 -12.36
C THR A 697 -34.83 31.92 -12.08
N THR A 698 -34.29 31.96 -10.86
CA THR A 698 -33.13 31.18 -10.43
C THR A 698 -33.50 29.79 -9.93
N ASP A 699 -32.72 28.80 -10.39
CA ASP A 699 -32.79 27.40 -9.99
C ASP A 699 -32.73 27.23 -8.46
N PRO A 700 -33.74 26.60 -7.82
CA PRO A 700 -33.77 26.35 -6.37
C PRO A 700 -32.53 25.61 -5.84
N MET A 701 -31.92 24.78 -6.68
CA MET A 701 -30.73 24.02 -6.31
C MET A 701 -29.49 24.92 -6.18
N LEU A 702 -29.32 25.87 -7.10
CA LEU A 702 -28.24 26.86 -7.05
C LEU A 702 -28.34 27.71 -5.78
N LEU A 703 -29.56 28.11 -5.43
CA LEU A 703 -29.83 28.89 -4.24
C LEU A 703 -29.52 28.11 -2.95
N THR A 704 -29.86 26.81 -2.90
CA THR A 704 -29.51 25.91 -1.79
C THR A 704 -27.98 25.79 -1.66
N GLN A 705 -27.26 25.58 -2.76
CA GLN A 705 -25.80 25.51 -2.78
C GLN A 705 -25.16 26.81 -2.29
N LEU A 706 -25.69 27.98 -2.71
CA LEU A 706 -25.22 29.29 -2.26
C LEU A 706 -25.37 29.47 -0.75
N VAL A 707 -26.54 29.13 -0.19
CA VAL A 707 -26.80 29.25 1.25
C VAL A 707 -25.88 28.32 2.05
N LEU A 708 -25.71 27.08 1.60
CA LEU A 708 -24.83 26.09 2.24
C LEU A 708 -23.36 26.51 2.20
N LEU A 709 -22.89 27.00 1.04
CA LEU A 709 -21.54 27.52 0.88
C LEU A 709 -21.29 28.75 1.77
N TYR A 710 -22.26 29.68 1.81
CA TYR A 710 -22.18 30.85 2.67
C TYR A 710 -22.11 30.45 4.16
N GLY A 711 -22.98 29.54 4.59
CA GLY A 711 -22.99 29.05 5.97
C GLY A 711 -21.71 28.31 6.36
N PHE A 712 -21.13 27.53 5.46
CA PHE A 712 -19.82 26.89 5.66
C PHE A 712 -18.74 27.93 5.98
N LEU A 713 -18.61 28.98 5.17
CA LEU A 713 -17.57 30.00 5.35
C LEU A 713 -17.81 30.85 6.59
N ARG A 714 -19.07 31.15 6.90
CA ARG A 714 -19.42 31.89 8.12
C ARG A 714 -19.06 31.10 9.37
N SER A 715 -19.27 29.79 9.39
CA SER A 715 -18.87 28.94 10.52
C SER A 715 -17.36 29.00 10.84
N ALA A 716 -16.52 29.13 9.82
CA ALA A 716 -15.06 29.23 9.96
C ALA A 716 -14.63 30.63 10.42
N SER A 717 -15.29 31.67 9.90
CA SER A 717 -15.02 33.07 10.23
C SER A 717 -15.28 33.42 11.71
N VAL A 718 -16.11 32.69 12.47
CA VAL A 718 -16.34 33.01 13.90
C VAL A 718 -15.04 32.98 14.74
N ARG A 719 -14.00 32.27 14.27
CA ARG A 719 -12.68 32.21 14.93
C ARG A 719 -11.78 33.42 14.63
N HIS A 720 -12.06 34.17 13.57
CA HIS A 720 -11.27 35.30 13.11
C HIS A 720 -12.16 36.54 13.10
N ARG A 721 -11.76 37.66 13.74
CA ARG A 721 -12.59 38.88 13.83
C ARG A 721 -12.73 39.61 12.47
N THR A 722 -13.26 38.95 11.45
CA THR A 722 -13.54 39.55 10.14
C THR A 722 -14.88 40.29 10.17
N PRO A 723 -14.97 41.50 9.60
CA PRO A 723 -16.23 42.19 9.40
C PRO A 723 -17.00 41.50 8.27
N ASN A 724 -18.22 41.05 8.55
CA ASN A 724 -19.13 40.42 7.58
C ASN A 724 -20.28 41.38 7.24
N SER A 725 -20.88 41.23 6.06
CA SER A 725 -21.94 42.10 5.56
C SER A 725 -23.32 41.66 6.08
N LYS A 726 -23.89 42.45 7.00
CA LYS A 726 -25.25 42.21 7.52
C LYS A 726 -26.32 42.37 6.43
N GLU A 727 -26.08 43.24 5.46
CA GLU A 727 -26.98 43.47 4.34
C GLU A 727 -27.04 42.26 3.40
N ALA A 728 -25.90 41.60 3.14
CA ALA A 728 -25.85 40.37 2.34
C ALA A 728 -26.53 39.20 3.08
N GLU A 729 -26.29 39.04 4.39
CA GLU A 729 -26.98 38.06 5.22
C GLU A 729 -28.50 38.24 5.16
N LYS A 730 -28.99 39.48 5.30
CA LYS A 730 -30.42 39.77 5.23
C LYS A 730 -31.04 39.35 3.90
N VAL A 731 -30.40 39.69 2.77
CA VAL A 731 -30.88 39.27 1.45
C VAL A 731 -30.89 37.75 1.32
N LEU A 732 -29.86 37.08 1.84
CA LEU A 732 -29.75 35.62 1.81
C LEU A 732 -30.83 34.94 2.67
N PHE A 733 -31.16 35.48 3.85
CA PHE A 733 -32.24 34.99 4.69
C PHE A 733 -33.62 35.24 4.08
N ASP A 734 -33.86 36.43 3.50
CA ASP A 734 -35.10 36.74 2.78
C ASP A 734 -35.33 35.74 1.63
N LEU A 735 -34.26 35.40 0.90
CA LEU A 735 -34.31 34.36 -0.14
C LEU A 735 -34.57 32.98 0.47
N ALA A 736 -33.84 32.61 1.52
CA ALA A 736 -33.91 31.29 2.16
C ALA A 736 -35.27 30.98 2.78
N VAL A 737 -35.97 31.97 3.35
CA VAL A 737 -37.33 31.79 3.89
C VAL A 737 -38.33 31.52 2.77
N GLY A 738 -38.11 32.09 1.57
CA GLY A 738 -38.95 31.88 0.39
C GLY A 738 -38.66 30.60 -0.39
N MET A 739 -37.64 29.82 -0.01
CA MET A 739 -37.22 28.60 -0.71
C MET A 739 -37.89 27.34 -0.16
N GLU A 740 -38.22 26.41 -1.05
CA GLU A 740 -38.50 25.03 -0.66
C GLU A 740 -37.18 24.32 -0.34
N TRP A 741 -36.87 24.21 0.95
CA TRP A 741 -35.70 23.48 1.42
C TRP A 741 -35.86 21.98 1.19
N ASN A 742 -34.84 21.34 0.63
CA ASN A 742 -34.70 19.89 0.65
C ASN A 742 -33.30 19.51 1.14
N LEU A 743 -33.05 19.74 2.44
CA LEU A 743 -31.77 19.43 3.08
C LEU A 743 -31.52 17.91 3.16
N LEU A 744 -32.58 17.11 3.06
CA LEU A 744 -32.52 15.65 3.14
C LEU A 744 -31.98 15.00 1.86
N SER A 745 -32.10 15.68 0.72
CA SER A 745 -31.56 15.23 -0.56
C SER A 745 -30.22 15.87 -0.95
N THR A 746 -29.76 16.88 -0.21
CA THR A 746 -28.65 17.75 -0.61
C THR A 746 -27.46 17.55 0.33
N ARG A 747 -26.30 17.08 -0.17
CA ARG A 747 -25.13 16.78 0.68
C ARG A 747 -24.68 18.02 1.43
N THR A 748 -24.77 18.02 2.75
CA THR A 748 -24.43 19.20 3.56
C THR A 748 -23.18 18.96 4.39
N HIS A 749 -22.32 19.98 4.46
CA HIS A 749 -21.19 19.95 5.38
C HIS A 749 -21.68 20.19 6.83
N PRO A 750 -21.25 19.41 7.83
CA PRO A 750 -21.72 19.57 9.22
C PRO A 750 -21.55 20.99 9.79
N LYS A 751 -20.47 21.67 9.42
CA LYS A 751 -20.23 23.07 9.81
C LYS A 751 -21.28 24.06 9.26
N ALA A 752 -21.70 23.87 8.00
CA ALA A 752 -22.73 24.71 7.39
C ALA A 752 -24.09 24.44 8.06
N LEU A 753 -24.41 23.17 8.27
CA LEU A 753 -25.63 22.74 8.95
C LEU A 753 -25.71 23.31 10.38
N LYS A 754 -24.60 23.23 11.13
CA LYS A 754 -24.48 23.84 12.45
C LYS A 754 -24.75 25.35 12.42
N TRP A 755 -24.18 26.07 11.44
CA TRP A 755 -24.40 27.51 11.31
C TRP A 755 -25.85 27.85 10.97
N LEU A 756 -26.52 27.06 10.13
CA LEU A 756 -27.94 27.25 9.81
C LEU A 756 -28.82 27.13 11.08
N PHE A 757 -28.58 26.10 11.90
CA PHE A 757 -29.25 25.93 13.20
C PHE A 757 -28.79 26.93 14.29
N GLN A 758 -27.94 27.91 13.97
CA GLN A 758 -27.62 29.02 14.87
C GLN A 758 -28.38 30.31 14.54
N GLN A 759 -29.02 30.39 13.37
CA GLN A 759 -29.66 31.62 12.91
C GLN A 759 -31.13 31.67 13.33
N GLU A 760 -31.54 32.75 14.00
CA GLU A 760 -32.92 32.95 14.47
C GLU A 760 -33.92 33.07 13.30
N GLU A 761 -33.53 33.72 12.21
CA GLU A 761 -34.37 33.98 11.03
C GLU A 761 -34.68 32.72 10.21
N LEU A 762 -33.94 31.62 10.44
CA LEU A 762 -34.11 30.33 9.73
C LEU A 762 -34.75 29.23 10.60
N ILE A 763 -35.15 29.54 11.83
CA ILE A 763 -35.71 28.54 12.77
C ILE A 763 -36.94 27.83 12.18
N GLU A 764 -37.86 28.57 11.55
CA GLU A 764 -39.10 28.02 10.97
C GLU A 764 -38.85 27.05 9.80
N PRO A 765 -38.09 27.42 8.74
CA PRO A 765 -37.78 26.45 7.67
C PRO A 765 -36.96 25.26 8.20
N MET A 766 -36.06 25.47 9.16
CA MET A 766 -35.26 24.39 9.74
C MET A 766 -36.07 23.44 10.63
N SER A 767 -37.09 23.94 11.34
CA SER A 767 -38.00 23.08 12.12
C SER A 767 -38.79 22.14 11.22
N TYR A 768 -39.25 22.63 10.06
CA TYR A 768 -39.92 21.81 9.06
C TYR A 768 -39.00 20.71 8.49
N GLN A 769 -37.73 21.05 8.17
CA GLN A 769 -36.76 20.05 7.70
C GLN A 769 -36.46 18.99 8.77
N LEU A 770 -36.31 19.40 10.02
CA LEU A 770 -36.05 18.50 11.14
C LEU A 770 -37.25 17.58 11.43
N LEU A 771 -38.48 18.08 11.28
CA LEU A 771 -39.69 17.26 11.38
C LEU A 771 -39.78 16.24 10.24
N ASN A 772 -39.48 16.65 9.00
CA ASN A 772 -39.42 15.73 7.87
C ASN A 772 -38.34 14.65 8.04
N PHE A 773 -37.17 15.02 8.59
CA PHE A 773 -36.15 14.05 8.98
C PHE A 773 -36.71 13.01 9.97
N CYS A 774 -37.41 13.46 11.02
CA CYS A 774 -38.01 12.57 12.02
C CYS A 774 -39.00 11.58 11.39
N ARG A 775 -39.86 12.04 10.47
CA ARG A 775 -40.84 11.21 9.75
C ARG A 775 -40.19 10.13 8.87
N ILE A 776 -39.12 10.47 8.17
CA ILE A 776 -38.39 9.52 7.32
C ILE A 776 -37.66 8.49 8.19
N PHE A 777 -37.03 8.93 9.29
CA PHE A 777 -36.32 8.04 10.19
C PHE A 777 -37.26 6.99 10.84
N SER A 778 -38.47 7.40 11.22
CA SER A 778 -39.43 6.50 11.88
C SER A 778 -40.06 5.46 10.95
N THR A 779 -40.20 5.77 9.66
CA THR A 779 -40.79 4.87 8.65
C THR A 779 -39.84 3.78 8.17
N ASP A 780 -38.52 3.97 8.30
CA ASP A 780 -37.50 3.12 7.66
C ASP A 780 -36.53 2.43 8.66
N LYS A 781 -36.93 2.30 9.94
CA LYS A 781 -36.11 1.71 11.03
C LYS A 781 -35.42 0.37 10.68
N ASP A 782 -36.03 -0.45 9.82
CA ASP A 782 -35.52 -1.78 9.43
C ASP A 782 -34.73 -1.80 8.10
N LYS A 783 -34.75 -0.72 7.30
CA LYS A 783 -34.10 -0.64 5.97
C LYS A 783 -32.94 0.34 5.87
N VAL A 784 -32.73 1.19 6.87
CA VAL A 784 -31.56 2.09 6.96
C VAL A 784 -30.23 1.30 6.99
N SER A 785 -30.24 -0.01 7.25
CA SER A 785 -29.05 -0.86 7.14
C SER A 785 -28.86 -1.52 5.75
N THR A 786 -29.87 -1.57 4.88
CA THR A 786 -29.85 -2.50 3.72
C THR A 786 -30.45 -2.00 2.40
N TYR A 787 -31.00 -0.78 2.32
CA TYR A 787 -31.36 -0.18 1.03
C TYR A 787 -30.53 1.06 0.70
N SER A 788 -29.86 0.97 -0.45
CA SER A 788 -29.17 2.01 -1.22
C SER A 788 -27.97 2.71 -0.56
N ARG A 789 -26.80 2.33 -1.06
CA ARG A 789 -25.51 3.05 -0.95
C ARG A 789 -25.50 4.37 -1.73
N ASN A 790 -26.64 5.05 -1.85
CA ASN A 790 -26.81 6.31 -2.55
C ASN A 790 -27.36 7.34 -1.55
N ILE A 791 -26.47 8.19 -1.03
CA ILE A 791 -26.71 9.62 -0.81
C ILE A 791 -27.88 9.93 0.14
N GLN A 792 -27.70 9.75 1.45
CA GLN A 792 -28.46 10.49 2.48
C GLN A 792 -27.53 11.52 3.14
N THR A 793 -28.08 12.72 3.37
CA THR A 793 -27.31 13.97 3.48
C THR A 793 -27.51 14.72 4.80
N MET A 794 -28.34 14.17 5.68
CA MET A 794 -28.36 14.35 7.13
C MET A 794 -28.58 12.95 7.71
N ASP A 795 -27.60 12.40 8.42
CA ASP A 795 -27.76 11.13 9.11
C ASP A 795 -28.04 11.35 10.61
N LEU A 796 -28.46 10.28 11.29
CA LEU A 796 -28.72 10.34 12.73
C LEU A 796 -27.47 10.75 13.53
N GLN A 797 -26.28 10.37 13.07
CA GLN A 797 -25.01 10.73 13.70
C GLN A 797 -24.78 12.25 13.69
N THR A 798 -25.05 12.91 12.55
CA THR A 798 -24.93 14.36 12.36
C THR A 798 -25.89 15.11 13.27
N VAL A 799 -27.15 14.65 13.38
CA VAL A 799 -28.13 15.22 14.30
C VAL A 799 -27.69 15.05 15.75
N ALA A 800 -27.17 13.86 16.10
CA ALA A 800 -26.70 13.58 17.45
C ALA A 800 -25.49 14.46 17.84
N GLU A 801 -24.55 14.68 16.92
CA GLU A 801 -23.42 15.59 17.12
C GLU A 801 -23.85 17.05 17.33
N LEU A 802 -24.85 17.52 16.58
CA LEU A 802 -25.43 18.85 16.77
C LEU A 802 -26.07 18.99 18.16
N VAL A 803 -26.80 17.97 18.63
CA VAL A 803 -27.41 17.96 19.97
C VAL A 803 -26.33 18.01 21.06
N VAL A 804 -25.24 17.25 20.92
CA VAL A 804 -24.13 17.25 21.90
C VAL A 804 -23.43 18.61 21.94
N ALA A 805 -23.24 19.26 20.79
CA ALA A 805 -22.52 20.54 20.71
C ALA A 805 -23.17 21.64 21.55
N GLY A 806 -24.51 21.64 21.67
CA GLY A 806 -25.28 22.50 22.58
C GLY A 806 -25.25 24.01 22.28
N ASP A 807 -24.52 24.44 21.25
CA ASP A 807 -24.39 25.83 20.82
C ASP A 807 -25.24 26.15 19.57
N ASN A 808 -26.30 25.39 19.34
CA ASN A 808 -27.25 25.51 18.24
C ASN A 808 -28.68 25.21 18.74
N CYS A 809 -29.69 25.51 17.91
CA CYS A 809 -31.09 25.37 18.30
C CYS A 809 -31.69 23.97 18.08
N VAL A 810 -30.93 22.97 17.59
CA VAL A 810 -31.47 21.63 17.25
C VAL A 810 -32.17 20.99 18.45
N THR A 811 -31.55 21.03 19.63
CA THR A 811 -32.17 20.46 20.84
C THR A 811 -33.45 21.19 21.23
N SER A 812 -33.44 22.52 21.17
CA SER A 812 -34.64 23.34 21.43
C SER A 812 -35.75 23.04 20.41
N LEU A 813 -35.40 22.88 19.13
CA LEU A 813 -36.33 22.55 18.07
C LEU A 813 -36.92 21.14 18.21
N LEU A 814 -36.12 20.13 18.61
CA LEU A 814 -36.65 18.79 18.87
C LEU A 814 -37.65 18.79 20.03
N VAL A 815 -37.38 19.57 21.09
CA VAL A 815 -38.30 19.71 22.22
C VAL A 815 -39.56 20.48 21.81
N SER A 816 -39.42 21.59 21.07
CA SER A 816 -40.59 22.36 20.60
C SER A 816 -41.44 21.57 19.60
N LEU A 817 -40.82 20.83 18.68
CA LEU A 817 -41.54 19.96 17.74
C LEU A 817 -42.29 18.84 18.48
N LEU A 818 -41.75 18.34 19.60
CA LEU A 818 -42.45 17.38 20.45
C LEU A 818 -43.68 18.04 21.09
N GLU A 819 -43.54 19.26 21.64
CA GLU A 819 -44.66 20.03 22.19
C GLU A 819 -45.73 20.31 21.13
N ASP A 820 -45.36 20.85 19.98
CA ASP A 820 -46.26 21.21 18.88
C ASP A 820 -46.99 19.98 18.31
N ALA A 821 -46.27 18.88 18.06
CA ALA A 821 -46.86 17.65 17.54
C ALA A 821 -47.93 17.08 18.48
N MET A 822 -47.75 17.30 19.78
CA MET A 822 -48.67 16.82 20.80
C MET A 822 -49.86 17.75 21.04
N GLU A 823 -49.66 19.07 21.02
CA GLU A 823 -50.76 20.04 21.10
C GLU A 823 -51.75 19.87 19.93
N GLU A 824 -51.22 19.56 18.75
CA GLU A 824 -52.01 19.32 17.54
C GLU A 824 -52.59 17.90 17.43
N GLY A 825 -52.25 16.99 18.36
CA GLY A 825 -52.75 15.62 18.38
C GLY A 825 -52.23 14.74 17.23
N ARG A 826 -51.02 15.01 16.72
CA ARG A 826 -50.35 14.24 15.66
C ARG A 826 -49.52 13.11 16.27
N ASP A 827 -50.18 11.99 16.57
CA ASP A 827 -49.54 10.82 17.20
C ASP A 827 -48.34 10.26 16.40
N ASP A 828 -48.42 10.22 15.07
CA ASP A 828 -47.34 9.71 14.21
C ASP A 828 -46.10 10.62 14.24
N ASP A 829 -46.29 11.93 14.26
CA ASP A 829 -45.20 12.91 14.37
C ASP A 829 -44.58 12.88 15.77
N THR A 830 -45.41 12.73 16.80
CA THR A 830 -44.96 12.56 18.20
C THR A 830 -44.07 11.33 18.34
N ILE A 831 -44.49 10.18 17.80
CA ILE A 831 -43.69 8.95 17.81
C ILE A 831 -42.39 9.14 17.03
N SER A 832 -42.44 9.85 15.90
CA SER A 832 -41.28 10.10 15.05
C SER A 832 -40.22 10.94 15.76
N VAL A 833 -40.61 12.02 16.42
CA VAL A 833 -39.70 12.89 17.19
C VAL A 833 -39.14 12.15 18.41
N LEU A 834 -39.99 11.44 19.18
CA LEU A 834 -39.55 10.63 20.33
C LEU A 834 -38.52 9.59 19.92
N SER A 835 -38.73 8.92 18.78
CA SER A 835 -37.82 7.92 18.25
C SER A 835 -36.44 8.49 17.89
N VAL A 836 -36.38 9.71 17.33
CA VAL A 836 -35.10 10.37 17.03
C VAL A 836 -34.39 10.74 18.32
N ILE A 837 -35.09 11.33 19.30
CA ILE A 837 -34.50 11.69 20.60
C ILE A 837 -33.96 10.45 21.32
N GLU A 838 -34.72 9.35 21.33
CA GLU A 838 -34.29 8.06 21.90
C GLU A 838 -33.01 7.54 21.21
N SER A 839 -32.98 7.60 19.88
CA SER A 839 -31.83 7.11 19.10
C SER A 839 -30.59 7.98 19.30
N VAL A 840 -30.76 9.30 19.40
CA VAL A 840 -29.67 10.25 19.75
C VAL A 840 -29.09 9.94 21.13
N LEU A 841 -29.93 9.64 22.13
CA LEU A 841 -29.49 9.22 23.46
C LEU A 841 -28.78 7.86 23.45
N GLY A 842 -29.16 6.96 22.54
CA GLY A 842 -28.47 5.70 22.31
C GLY A 842 -27.05 5.87 21.79
N ILE A 843 -26.81 6.84 20.89
CA ILE A 843 -25.48 7.18 20.36
C ILE A 843 -24.66 7.95 21.41
N TYR A 844 -25.23 9.03 21.95
CA TYR A 844 -24.58 9.91 22.93
C TYR A 844 -25.45 10.06 24.18
N PRO A 845 -25.25 9.22 25.22
CA PRO A 845 -26.03 9.31 26.45
C PRO A 845 -25.92 10.68 27.14
N TYR A 846 -24.78 11.36 27.02
CA TYR A 846 -24.55 12.67 27.63
C TYR A 846 -25.42 13.80 27.04
N SER A 847 -26.03 13.58 25.87
CA SER A 847 -27.01 14.49 25.26
C SER A 847 -28.24 14.73 26.15
N SER A 848 -28.50 13.84 27.10
CA SER A 848 -29.54 14.02 28.13
C SER A 848 -29.38 15.32 28.91
N ASN A 849 -28.15 15.81 29.09
CA ASN A 849 -27.89 17.10 29.73
C ASN A 849 -28.46 18.26 28.89
N GLN A 850 -28.19 18.27 27.58
CA GLN A 850 -28.69 19.32 26.70
C GLN A 850 -30.21 19.24 26.53
N ILE A 851 -30.76 18.03 26.38
CA ILE A 851 -32.20 17.81 26.30
C ILE A 851 -32.90 18.26 27.59
N SER A 852 -32.32 18.00 28.76
CA SER A 852 -32.86 18.43 30.06
C SER A 852 -32.82 19.96 30.24
N LEU A 853 -31.73 20.61 29.83
CA LEU A 853 -31.57 22.07 29.93
C LEU A 853 -32.57 22.83 29.04
N ASN A 854 -33.00 22.22 27.93
CA ASN A 854 -33.95 22.77 26.97
C ASN A 854 -35.42 22.44 27.30
N GLY A 855 -35.74 22.02 28.53
CA GLY A 855 -37.13 21.97 29.00
C GLY A 855 -37.92 20.71 28.63
N ILE A 856 -37.26 19.59 28.31
CA ILE A 856 -37.94 18.31 28.00
C ILE A 856 -38.98 17.86 29.06
N SER A 857 -38.81 18.25 30.32
CA SER A 857 -39.79 17.95 31.38
C SER A 857 -41.15 18.56 31.10
N ASP A 858 -41.18 19.72 30.47
CA ASP A 858 -42.39 20.49 30.23
C ASP A 858 -43.16 19.82 29.08
N ALA A 859 -42.46 19.55 27.96
CA ALA A 859 -42.94 18.71 26.87
C ALA A 859 -43.49 17.35 27.33
N LEU A 860 -42.73 16.59 28.12
CA LEU A 860 -43.17 15.29 28.62
C LEU A 860 -44.35 15.38 29.57
N CYS A 861 -44.46 16.44 30.37
CA CYS A 861 -45.61 16.66 31.24
C CYS A 861 -46.90 16.84 30.43
N HIS A 862 -46.85 17.52 29.29
CA HIS A 862 -47.98 17.60 28.37
C HIS A 862 -48.40 16.21 27.85
N VAL A 863 -47.45 15.27 27.66
CA VAL A 863 -47.77 13.88 27.26
C VAL A 863 -48.53 13.18 28.37
N TYR A 864 -47.97 13.16 29.58
CA TYR A 864 -48.52 12.41 30.70
C TYR A 864 -49.85 12.99 31.21
N CYS A 865 -50.09 14.28 31.01
CA CYS A 865 -51.31 14.97 31.42
C CYS A 865 -52.39 15.02 30.33
N SER A 866 -52.08 14.60 29.10
CA SER A 866 -53.05 14.49 28.00
C SER A 866 -54.10 13.41 28.26
N THR A 867 -55.37 13.71 28.00
CA THR A 867 -56.48 12.76 28.13
C THR A 867 -56.51 11.68 27.04
N HIS A 868 -55.68 11.82 26.00
CA HIS A 868 -55.67 10.97 24.80
C HIS A 868 -54.33 10.26 24.55
N CYS A 869 -53.44 10.17 25.55
CA CYS A 869 -52.14 9.50 25.38
C CYS A 869 -52.30 8.02 25.00
N SER A 870 -51.79 7.64 23.82
CA SER A 870 -51.80 6.25 23.38
C SER A 870 -50.84 5.39 24.23
N PRO A 871 -51.13 4.10 24.47
CA PRO A 871 -50.24 3.22 25.25
C PRO A 871 -48.82 3.14 24.68
N LYS A 872 -48.68 3.25 23.35
CA LYS A 872 -47.40 3.22 22.65
C LYS A 872 -46.57 4.48 22.93
N ILE A 873 -47.20 5.67 22.91
CA ILE A 873 -46.54 6.93 23.25
C ILE A 873 -46.14 6.91 24.73
N PHE A 874 -47.03 6.47 25.62
CA PHE A 874 -46.75 6.34 27.05
C PHE A 874 -45.51 5.48 27.34
N LEU A 875 -45.40 4.30 26.72
CA LEU A 875 -44.25 3.40 26.89
C LEU A 875 -42.96 4.00 26.33
N THR A 876 -43.02 4.65 25.16
CA THR A 876 -41.86 5.32 24.55
C THR A 876 -41.37 6.46 25.43
N CYS A 877 -42.28 7.24 26.02
CA CYS A 877 -41.94 8.27 26.99
C CYS A 877 -41.33 7.72 28.28
N LEU A 878 -41.79 6.56 28.78
CA LEU A 878 -41.18 5.91 29.94
C LEU A 878 -39.71 5.54 29.68
N LEU A 879 -39.43 4.92 28.52
CA LEU A 879 -38.06 4.57 28.13
C LEU A 879 -37.19 5.82 27.97
N LEU A 880 -37.73 6.87 27.36
CA LEU A 880 -37.04 8.15 27.21
C LEU A 880 -36.72 8.79 28.57
N VAL A 881 -37.69 8.88 29.48
CA VAL A 881 -37.49 9.41 30.84
C VAL A 881 -36.43 8.62 31.60
N PHE A 882 -36.47 7.29 31.50
CA PHE A 882 -35.47 6.43 32.11
C PHE A 882 -34.07 6.74 31.56
N ASN A 883 -33.90 6.77 30.23
CA ASN A 883 -32.61 7.05 29.59
C ASN A 883 -32.07 8.45 29.92
N ILE A 884 -32.94 9.46 29.98
CA ILE A 884 -32.57 10.83 30.38
C ILE A 884 -32.07 10.82 31.83
N LEU A 885 -32.87 10.32 32.79
CA LEU A 885 -32.50 10.35 34.20
C LEU A 885 -31.29 9.47 34.53
N TYR A 886 -31.10 8.38 33.78
CA TYR A 886 -29.97 7.47 33.95
C TYR A 886 -28.64 8.12 33.54
N SER A 887 -28.64 8.95 32.49
CA SER A 887 -27.43 9.52 31.89
C SER A 887 -27.18 11.00 32.23
N ALA A 888 -28.21 11.72 32.71
CA ALA A 888 -28.10 13.13 33.03
C ALA A 888 -27.27 13.37 34.29
N ASN A 889 -26.45 14.42 34.26
CA ASN A 889 -25.75 14.92 35.43
C ASN A 889 -26.69 15.72 36.33
N SER A 890 -26.38 15.73 37.63
CA SER A 890 -27.09 16.54 38.63
C SER A 890 -27.12 18.04 38.28
N THR A 891 -26.10 18.57 37.59
CA THR A 891 -26.03 19.98 37.17
C THR A 891 -27.08 20.35 36.12
N ALA A 892 -27.40 19.44 35.19
CA ALA A 892 -28.38 19.68 34.13
C ALA A 892 -29.82 19.63 34.66
N LEU A 893 -30.07 18.83 35.71
CA LEU A 893 -31.37 18.66 36.36
C LEU A 893 -31.66 19.71 37.46
N THR A 894 -30.81 20.73 37.61
CA THR A 894 -30.91 21.75 38.69
C THR A 894 -32.24 22.52 38.70
N LYS A 895 -32.88 22.69 37.53
CA LYS A 895 -34.24 23.24 37.44
C LYS A 895 -35.24 22.11 37.62
N GLU A 896 -36.06 22.21 38.66
CA GLU A 896 -37.03 21.17 39.02
C GLU A 896 -38.18 21.01 38.01
N GLY A 897 -38.40 22.03 37.16
CA GLY A 897 -39.32 21.97 36.00
C GLY A 897 -40.71 21.40 36.36
N GLN A 898 -41.26 20.60 35.44
CA GLN A 898 -42.49 19.82 35.63
C GLN A 898 -42.24 18.37 36.10
N TRP A 899 -41.03 18.03 36.55
CA TRP A 899 -40.72 16.69 37.09
C TRP A 899 -41.65 16.25 38.23
N PRO A 900 -42.13 17.12 39.14
CA PRO A 900 -43.10 16.73 40.16
C PRO A 900 -44.44 16.26 39.56
N ALA A 901 -44.92 16.91 38.49
CA ALA A 901 -46.16 16.55 37.82
C ALA A 901 -46.04 15.19 37.11
N ILE A 902 -44.91 14.97 36.41
CA ILE A 902 -44.58 13.66 35.82
C ILE A 902 -44.56 12.58 36.90
N THR A 903 -43.88 12.86 38.03
CA THR A 903 -43.79 11.93 39.17
C THR A 903 -45.16 11.55 39.71
N MET A 904 -46.07 12.51 39.88
CA MET A 904 -47.44 12.24 40.31
C MET A 904 -48.19 11.35 39.33
N LYS A 905 -48.03 11.55 38.02
CA LYS A 905 -48.65 10.71 36.99
C LYS A 905 -48.10 9.29 36.98
N LEU A 906 -46.79 9.13 37.16
CA LEU A 906 -46.16 7.81 37.31
C LEU A 906 -46.66 7.07 38.56
N LEU A 907 -46.86 7.79 39.67
CA LEU A 907 -47.44 7.24 40.90
C LEU A 907 -48.92 6.84 40.72
N GLU A 908 -49.72 7.64 40.00
CA GLU A 908 -51.10 7.32 39.63
C GLU A 908 -51.18 6.03 38.80
N PHE A 909 -50.26 5.85 37.83
CA PHE A 909 -50.17 4.63 37.02
C PHE A 909 -49.76 3.40 37.84
N LEU A 910 -48.79 3.55 38.75
CA LEU A 910 -48.28 2.46 39.58
C LEU A 910 -49.29 2.01 40.64
N HIS A 911 -50.14 2.92 41.15
CA HIS A 911 -51.02 2.69 42.28
C HIS A 911 -51.96 1.46 42.16
N PRO A 912 -52.78 1.30 41.11
CA PRO A 912 -53.69 0.16 41.01
C PRO A 912 -52.98 -1.17 40.75
N LYS A 913 -51.80 -1.15 40.10
CA LYS A 913 -51.09 -2.35 39.64
C LYS A 913 -50.16 -2.95 40.70
N LEU A 914 -49.60 -2.12 41.57
CA LEU A 914 -48.80 -2.60 42.71
C LEU A 914 -49.68 -3.27 43.79
N ALA A 915 -50.97 -2.90 43.86
CA ALA A 915 -51.96 -3.49 44.75
C ALA A 915 -52.41 -4.90 44.35
N SER A 916 -52.26 -5.30 43.07
CA SER A 916 -52.63 -6.64 42.58
C SER A 916 -51.51 -7.69 42.69
N HIS A 917 -50.37 -7.35 43.30
CA HIS A 917 -49.20 -8.23 43.54
C HIS A 917 -48.50 -8.82 42.30
N THR A 918 -48.95 -8.53 41.08
CA THR A 918 -48.29 -8.93 39.84
C THR A 918 -47.86 -7.68 39.08
N SER A 919 -46.59 -7.29 39.19
CA SER A 919 -46.04 -6.18 38.41
C SER A 919 -45.28 -6.74 37.19
N GLY A 920 -45.53 -6.15 36.03
CA GLY A 920 -44.89 -6.49 34.77
C GLY A 920 -43.73 -5.52 34.45
N PRO A 921 -43.17 -5.62 33.24
CA PRO A 921 -41.97 -4.88 32.86
C PRO A 921 -42.19 -3.36 32.84
N GLU A 922 -43.39 -2.89 32.50
CA GLU A 922 -43.72 -1.46 32.50
C GLU A 922 -43.71 -0.87 33.93
N GLU A 923 -44.22 -1.62 34.90
CA GLU A 923 -44.25 -1.21 36.30
C GLU A 923 -42.85 -1.23 36.91
N HIS A 924 -42.01 -2.21 36.55
CA HIS A 924 -40.60 -2.24 36.95
C HIS A 924 -39.82 -1.05 36.38
N LEU A 925 -40.10 -0.65 35.13
CA LEU A 925 -39.50 0.53 34.53
C LEU A 925 -39.92 1.81 35.27
N VAL A 926 -41.20 1.93 35.64
CA VAL A 926 -41.69 3.04 36.46
C VAL A 926 -40.98 3.07 37.82
N ILE A 927 -40.88 1.94 38.52
CA ILE A 927 -40.15 1.87 39.81
C ILE A 927 -38.69 2.27 39.63
N SER A 928 -38.06 1.87 38.52
CA SER A 928 -36.69 2.24 38.19
C SER A 928 -36.52 3.75 37.96
N ILE A 929 -37.47 4.39 37.28
CA ILE A 929 -37.52 5.85 37.11
C ILE A 929 -37.63 6.53 38.49
N LEU A 930 -38.52 6.06 39.36
CA LEU A 930 -38.66 6.60 40.72
C LEU A 930 -37.36 6.45 41.53
N CYS A 931 -36.65 5.33 41.37
CA CYS A 931 -35.33 5.12 41.99
C CYS A 931 -34.29 6.14 41.51
N LEU A 932 -34.24 6.43 40.20
CA LEU A 932 -33.33 7.43 39.63
C LEU A 932 -33.65 8.85 40.11
N ILE A 933 -34.93 9.20 40.23
CA ILE A 933 -35.34 10.49 40.83
C ILE A 933 -34.83 10.60 42.28
N LEU A 934 -35.00 9.55 43.09
CA LEU A 934 -34.51 9.51 44.47
C LEU A 934 -32.97 9.52 44.54
N HIS A 935 -32.29 8.90 43.59
CA HIS A 935 -30.84 8.92 43.49
C HIS A 935 -30.32 10.36 43.31
N HIS A 936 -30.91 11.11 42.36
CA HIS A 936 -30.53 12.51 42.11
C HIS A 936 -30.78 13.44 43.31
N ALA A 937 -31.78 13.15 44.15
CA ALA A 937 -31.99 13.87 45.40
C ALA A 937 -30.88 13.70 46.44
N SER A 938 -30.07 12.65 46.35
CA SER A 938 -28.86 12.52 47.18
C SER A 938 -27.80 13.59 46.84
N ASN A 939 -27.89 14.18 45.64
CA ASN A 939 -27.04 15.28 45.18
C ASN A 939 -27.76 16.65 45.28
N GLU A 940 -28.82 16.76 46.10
CA GLU A 940 -29.61 17.98 46.32
C GLU A 940 -30.44 18.47 45.11
N VAL A 941 -30.80 17.58 44.17
CA VAL A 941 -31.57 17.91 42.94
C VAL A 941 -32.89 17.11 42.88
N LEU A 942 -33.96 17.59 42.21
CA LEU A 942 -35.30 16.94 42.16
C LEU A 942 -35.92 16.66 43.56
N LYS A 943 -35.89 17.64 44.46
CA LYS A 943 -36.29 17.47 45.87
C LYS A 943 -37.80 17.30 46.07
N GLU A 944 -38.63 18.12 45.43
CA GLU A 944 -40.08 18.06 45.49
C GLU A 944 -40.63 16.79 44.83
N SER A 945 -40.08 16.40 43.67
CA SER A 945 -40.39 15.10 43.05
C SER A 945 -40.07 13.95 44.01
N SER A 946 -38.91 13.99 44.65
CA SER A 946 -38.52 12.95 45.63
C SER A 946 -39.38 12.97 46.89
N LYS A 947 -39.79 14.14 47.39
CA LYS A 947 -40.76 14.27 48.49
C LYS A 947 -42.10 13.64 48.11
N ALA A 948 -42.58 13.85 46.89
CA ALA A 948 -43.83 13.25 46.41
C ALA A 948 -43.76 11.71 46.44
N ILE A 949 -42.63 11.12 46.04
CA ILE A 949 -42.41 9.66 46.08
C ILE A 949 -42.38 9.15 47.52
N VAL A 950 -41.52 9.75 48.35
CA VAL A 950 -41.25 9.28 49.72
C VAL A 950 -42.48 9.40 50.62
N LEU A 951 -43.32 10.42 50.41
CA LEU A 951 -44.53 10.70 51.20
C LEU A 951 -45.81 10.07 50.62
N CYS A 952 -45.71 9.32 49.51
CA CYS A 952 -46.87 8.74 48.83
C CYS A 952 -47.51 7.61 49.65
N THR A 953 -48.69 7.87 50.25
CA THR A 953 -49.36 6.93 51.16
C THR A 953 -49.74 5.60 50.51
N SER A 954 -50.13 5.64 49.24
CA SER A 954 -50.49 4.43 48.49
C SER A 954 -49.27 3.55 48.22
N LEU A 955 -48.15 4.14 47.78
CA LEU A 955 -46.89 3.45 47.58
C LEU A 955 -46.38 2.84 48.89
N ILE A 956 -46.41 3.58 49.99
CA ILE A 956 -46.04 3.10 51.33
C ILE A 956 -46.86 1.86 51.71
N SER A 957 -48.19 1.91 51.51
CA SER A 957 -49.06 0.77 51.83
C SER A 957 -48.78 -0.45 50.95
N ALA A 958 -48.50 -0.26 49.67
CA ALA A 958 -48.22 -1.34 48.74
C ALA A 958 -46.87 -2.02 49.03
N VAL A 959 -45.83 -1.23 49.34
CA VAL A 959 -44.52 -1.73 49.78
C VAL A 959 -44.66 -2.53 51.07
N ASP A 960 -45.39 -2.02 52.06
CA ASP A 960 -45.59 -2.71 53.34
C ASP A 960 -46.32 -4.06 53.16
N VAL A 961 -47.37 -4.10 52.34
CA VAL A 961 -48.08 -5.36 52.05
C VAL A 961 -47.18 -6.35 51.30
N MET A 962 -46.41 -5.90 50.30
CA MET A 962 -45.52 -6.76 49.53
C MET A 962 -44.42 -7.37 50.41
N VAL A 963 -43.77 -6.54 51.23
CA VAL A 963 -42.72 -6.99 52.15
C VAL A 963 -43.26 -7.94 53.22
N LYS A 964 -44.43 -7.65 53.81
CA LYS A 964 -45.08 -8.55 54.76
C LYS A 964 -45.46 -9.89 54.13
N THR A 965 -45.94 -9.86 52.89
CA THR A 965 -46.31 -11.06 52.13
C THR A 965 -45.08 -11.93 51.85
N ALA A 966 -43.97 -11.32 51.41
CA ALA A 966 -42.69 -12.01 51.22
C ALA A 966 -42.17 -12.58 52.55
N CYS A 967 -42.13 -11.77 53.61
CA CYS A 967 -41.67 -12.22 54.93
C CYS A 967 -42.52 -13.37 55.51
N ALA A 968 -43.82 -13.41 55.21
CA ALA A 968 -44.74 -14.46 55.67
C ALA A 968 -44.46 -15.83 55.03
N LYS A 969 -43.78 -15.90 53.88
CA LYS A 969 -43.39 -17.15 53.22
C LYS A 969 -42.30 -17.92 53.98
N GLY A 970 -41.47 -17.22 54.77
CA GLY A 970 -40.44 -17.85 55.59
C GLY A 970 -39.44 -18.65 54.73
N PRO A 971 -39.08 -19.89 55.08
CA PRO A 971 -38.11 -20.70 54.32
C PRO A 971 -38.47 -20.95 52.85
N ALA A 972 -39.76 -20.92 52.51
CA ALA A 972 -40.22 -21.10 51.13
C ALA A 972 -40.00 -19.87 50.23
N LEU A 973 -39.44 -18.78 50.77
CA LEU A 973 -39.19 -17.54 50.04
C LEU A 973 -38.14 -17.70 48.94
N ALA A 974 -37.04 -18.44 49.19
CA ALA A 974 -35.99 -18.67 48.19
C ALA A 974 -36.53 -19.34 46.91
N ASP A 975 -37.33 -20.40 47.06
CA ASP A 975 -37.95 -21.11 45.92
C ASP A 975 -39.06 -20.29 45.25
N TYR A 976 -39.63 -19.31 45.97
CA TYR A 976 -40.69 -18.44 45.48
C TYR A 976 -40.14 -17.23 44.71
N ASP A 977 -38.93 -16.77 45.03
CA ASP A 977 -38.33 -15.58 44.43
C ASP A 977 -37.59 -15.85 43.11
N GLU A 978 -37.06 -17.06 42.89
CA GLU A 978 -36.22 -17.38 41.71
C GLU A 978 -37.01 -17.63 40.41
N ASP A 979 -38.35 -17.84 40.47
CA ASP A 979 -39.19 -18.17 39.30
C ASP A 979 -40.58 -17.48 39.27
N THR A 980 -40.83 -16.46 40.13
CA THR A 980 -42.13 -15.76 40.15
C THR A 980 -42.01 -14.26 39.91
N ALA A 981 -43.03 -13.69 39.25
CA ALA A 981 -43.15 -12.24 39.04
C ALA A 981 -43.17 -11.44 40.36
N ILE A 982 -43.50 -12.08 41.48
CA ILE A 982 -43.50 -11.45 42.82
C ILE A 982 -42.06 -11.28 43.34
N GLY A 983 -41.16 -12.24 43.07
CA GLY A 983 -39.75 -12.16 43.41
C GLY A 983 -39.03 -11.02 42.68
N GLU A 984 -39.27 -10.89 41.38
CA GLU A 984 -38.75 -9.77 40.58
C GLU A 984 -39.26 -8.43 41.11
N SER A 985 -40.57 -8.33 41.38
CA SER A 985 -41.21 -7.13 41.96
C SER A 985 -40.59 -6.74 43.32
N LEU A 986 -40.25 -7.73 44.15
CA LEU A 986 -39.64 -7.53 45.46
C LEU A 986 -38.26 -6.88 45.35
N VAL A 987 -37.44 -7.28 44.37
CA VAL A 987 -36.11 -6.68 44.12
C VAL A 987 -36.24 -5.20 43.78
N PHE A 988 -37.15 -4.83 42.86
CA PHE A 988 -37.38 -3.43 42.50
C PHE A 988 -37.91 -2.60 43.68
N VAL A 989 -38.80 -3.16 44.50
CA VAL A 989 -39.29 -2.49 45.72
C VAL A 989 -38.17 -2.30 46.76
N LEU A 990 -37.26 -3.27 46.92
CA LEU A 990 -36.11 -3.12 47.81
C LEU A 990 -35.12 -2.07 47.28
N LEU A 991 -34.92 -1.97 45.96
CA LEU A 991 -34.11 -0.90 45.35
C LEU A 991 -34.74 0.47 45.57
N LEU A 992 -36.06 0.58 45.40
CA LEU A 992 -36.81 1.79 45.70
C LEU A 992 -36.63 2.20 47.17
N PHE A 993 -36.72 1.24 48.08
CA PHE A 993 -36.46 1.49 49.49
C PHE A 993 -35.01 1.94 49.74
N PHE A 994 -34.02 1.30 49.13
CA PHE A 994 -32.61 1.71 49.25
C PHE A 994 -32.39 3.18 48.85
N TYR A 995 -32.85 3.58 47.66
CA TYR A 995 -32.71 4.96 47.20
C TYR A 995 -33.56 5.93 48.03
N SER A 996 -34.69 5.50 48.58
CA SER A 996 -35.48 6.31 49.51
C SER A 996 -34.72 6.58 50.82
N LEU A 997 -33.92 5.64 51.32
CA LEU A 997 -33.08 5.85 52.49
C LEU A 997 -31.96 6.86 52.19
N LYS A 998 -31.27 6.71 51.05
CA LYS A 998 -30.21 7.65 50.67
C LYS A 998 -30.72 9.08 50.52
N SER A 999 -31.87 9.25 49.86
CA SER A 999 -32.49 10.57 49.70
C SER A 999 -33.08 11.13 51.00
N LEU A 1000 -33.47 10.27 51.96
CA LEU A 1000 -34.01 10.74 53.24
C LEU A 1000 -33.03 11.66 53.99
N ARG A 1001 -31.72 11.40 53.85
CA ARG A 1001 -30.66 12.18 54.51
C ARG A 1001 -30.61 13.63 54.02
N SER A 1002 -30.91 13.88 52.75
CA SER A 1002 -30.97 15.23 52.17
C SER A 1002 -32.35 15.88 52.31
N LEU A 1003 -33.43 15.08 52.30
CA LEU A 1003 -34.81 15.61 52.18
C LEU A 1003 -35.50 15.90 53.52
N LEU A 1004 -35.30 15.07 54.56
CA LEU A 1004 -36.08 15.13 55.80
C LEU A 1004 -35.23 14.85 57.04
N HIS A 1005 -35.35 15.68 58.08
CA HIS A 1005 -34.77 15.40 59.40
C HIS A 1005 -35.63 14.41 60.20
N GLN A 1006 -35.72 13.16 59.77
CA GLN A 1006 -36.43 12.10 60.51
C GLN A 1006 -35.55 11.41 61.56
N ASN A 1007 -36.21 10.83 62.57
CA ASN A 1007 -35.54 10.02 63.58
C ASN A 1007 -35.42 8.56 63.09
N TRP A 1008 -34.23 8.15 62.70
CA TRP A 1008 -33.91 6.84 62.15
C TRP A 1008 -34.12 5.70 63.17
N GLN A 1009 -34.26 6.02 64.47
CA GLN A 1009 -34.50 5.01 65.50
C GLN A 1009 -35.88 4.32 65.39
N TYR A 1010 -36.84 4.90 64.67
CA TYR A 1010 -38.15 4.27 64.45
C TYR A 1010 -38.07 2.97 63.65
N PHE A 1011 -37.03 2.76 62.85
CA PHE A 1011 -36.82 1.51 62.09
C PHE A 1011 -36.36 0.31 62.93
N LEU A 1012 -36.02 0.54 64.21
CA LEU A 1012 -35.60 -0.48 65.18
C LEU A 1012 -36.74 -0.95 66.09
N GLN A 1013 -37.86 -0.24 66.16
CA GLN A 1013 -38.91 -0.48 67.16
C GLN A 1013 -39.90 -1.55 66.70
N THR A 1014 -40.25 -2.47 67.60
CA THR A 1014 -41.15 -3.61 67.35
C THR A 1014 -42.55 -3.44 67.98
N SER A 1015 -42.86 -2.32 68.64
CA SER A 1015 -44.14 -2.11 69.33
C SER A 1015 -45.22 -1.51 68.42
N ASP A 1016 -46.44 -2.07 68.48
CA ASP A 1016 -47.63 -1.62 67.73
C ASP A 1016 -48.20 -0.24 68.15
N GLU A 1017 -47.60 0.46 69.14
CA GLU A 1017 -48.16 1.68 69.74
C GLU A 1017 -47.68 3.01 69.12
N ILE A 1018 -47.01 3.01 67.97
CA ILE A 1018 -46.42 4.23 67.39
C ILE A 1018 -47.10 4.58 66.07
N GLN A 1019 -47.46 5.86 65.91
CA GLN A 1019 -48.03 6.39 64.67
C GLN A 1019 -47.13 6.00 63.48
N PRO A 1020 -47.70 5.45 62.39
CA PRO A 1020 -46.92 5.05 61.23
C PRO A 1020 -46.20 6.26 60.66
N LEU A 1021 -44.89 6.10 60.43
CA LEU A 1021 -44.12 7.08 59.68
C LEU A 1021 -44.81 7.31 58.33
N LYS A 1022 -44.95 8.57 57.92
CA LYS A 1022 -45.51 8.94 56.61
C LYS A 1022 -44.51 8.72 55.46
N VAL A 1023 -43.62 7.72 55.60
CA VAL A 1023 -42.49 7.46 54.71
C VAL A 1023 -42.40 5.96 54.44
N ILE A 1024 -41.85 5.57 53.28
CA ILE A 1024 -41.58 4.17 52.95
C ILE A 1024 -40.72 3.56 54.06
N HIS A 1025 -41.28 2.56 54.74
CA HIS A 1025 -40.70 2.03 55.97
C HIS A 1025 -40.65 0.50 55.91
N ILE A 1026 -39.42 -0.03 55.83
CA ILE A 1026 -39.16 -1.44 56.05
C ILE A 1026 -38.36 -1.57 57.35
N ARG A 1027 -38.90 -2.35 58.30
CA ARG A 1027 -38.26 -2.56 59.60
C ARG A 1027 -36.98 -3.39 59.44
N CYS A 1028 -35.98 -3.14 60.30
CA CYS A 1028 -34.74 -3.93 60.30
C CYS A 1028 -35.02 -5.43 60.46
N HIS A 1029 -36.02 -5.78 61.28
CA HIS A 1029 -36.46 -7.15 61.47
C HIS A 1029 -36.95 -7.81 60.18
N ASP A 1030 -37.73 -7.08 59.38
CA ASP A 1030 -38.28 -7.61 58.13
C ASP A 1030 -37.17 -7.72 57.06
N LEU A 1031 -36.24 -6.75 57.00
CA LEU A 1031 -35.01 -6.89 56.19
C LEU A 1031 -34.19 -8.12 56.60
N CYS A 1032 -34.03 -8.39 57.89
CA CYS A 1032 -33.31 -9.56 58.36
C CYS A 1032 -33.99 -10.88 57.97
N ARG A 1033 -35.34 -10.92 57.94
CA ARG A 1033 -36.07 -12.09 57.42
C ARG A 1033 -35.83 -12.29 55.92
N LEU A 1034 -35.83 -11.22 55.14
CA LEU A 1034 -35.53 -11.27 53.71
C LEU A 1034 -34.08 -11.69 53.45
N ILE A 1035 -33.12 -11.17 54.22
CA ILE A 1035 -31.70 -11.56 54.15
C ILE A 1035 -31.51 -13.04 54.53
N HIS A 1036 -32.25 -13.53 55.52
CA HIS A 1036 -32.11 -14.92 55.97
C HIS A 1036 -32.72 -15.92 54.97
N PHE A 1037 -33.94 -15.64 54.48
CA PHE A 1037 -34.72 -16.60 53.69
C PHE A 1037 -34.81 -16.32 52.17
N GLY A 1038 -34.43 -15.13 51.69
CA GLY A 1038 -34.58 -14.73 50.28
C GLY A 1038 -33.56 -15.34 49.33
N SER A 1039 -33.76 -15.11 48.03
CA SER A 1039 -32.81 -15.47 46.96
C SER A 1039 -31.53 -14.61 47.00
N SER A 1040 -30.51 -14.96 46.22
CA SER A 1040 -29.22 -14.25 46.18
C SER A 1040 -29.37 -12.73 45.94
N LEU A 1041 -30.19 -12.34 44.96
CA LEU A 1041 -30.47 -10.93 44.63
C LEU A 1041 -31.23 -10.20 45.75
N VAL A 1042 -32.21 -10.86 46.37
CA VAL A 1042 -32.94 -10.30 47.52
C VAL A 1042 -32.00 -10.08 48.70
N LYS A 1043 -31.11 -11.02 49.00
CA LYS A 1043 -30.08 -10.87 50.04
C LYS A 1043 -29.12 -9.71 49.74
N LEU A 1044 -28.73 -9.53 48.49
CA LEU A 1044 -27.87 -8.43 48.06
C LEU A 1044 -28.50 -7.08 48.36
N VAL A 1045 -29.70 -6.82 47.84
CA VAL A 1045 -30.35 -5.52 48.02
C VAL A 1045 -30.80 -5.31 49.48
N ALA A 1046 -31.37 -6.33 50.13
CA ALA A 1046 -31.81 -6.21 51.52
C ALA A 1046 -30.65 -5.99 52.50
N SER A 1047 -29.49 -6.63 52.30
CA SER A 1047 -28.29 -6.40 53.12
C SER A 1047 -27.74 -4.98 52.93
N GLN A 1048 -27.81 -4.44 51.71
CA GLN A 1048 -27.43 -3.05 51.44
C GLN A 1048 -28.40 -2.06 52.12
N CYS A 1049 -29.71 -2.31 52.07
CA CYS A 1049 -30.71 -1.52 52.78
C CYS A 1049 -30.47 -1.53 54.30
N LEU A 1050 -30.16 -2.71 54.87
CA LEU A 1050 -29.86 -2.86 56.29
C LEU A 1050 -28.61 -2.05 56.67
N LEU A 1051 -27.55 -2.11 55.86
CA LEU A 1051 -26.32 -1.36 56.08
C LEU A 1051 -26.57 0.16 56.05
N GLU A 1052 -27.26 0.66 55.02
CA GLU A 1052 -27.55 2.09 54.86
C GLU A 1052 -28.38 2.64 56.04
N LEU A 1053 -29.33 1.83 56.52
CA LEU A 1053 -30.19 2.14 57.64
C LEU A 1053 -29.41 2.17 58.97
N LEU A 1054 -28.60 1.16 59.25
CA LEU A 1054 -27.76 1.10 60.45
C LEU A 1054 -26.72 2.23 60.47
N THR A 1055 -26.16 2.56 59.30
CA THR A 1055 -25.25 3.71 59.14
C THR A 1055 -25.98 5.01 59.48
N GLY A 1056 -27.18 5.24 58.94
CA GLY A 1056 -27.98 6.43 59.26
C GLY A 1056 -28.35 6.54 60.75
N ILE A 1057 -28.69 5.41 61.39
CA ILE A 1057 -28.95 5.35 62.84
C ILE A 1057 -27.68 5.69 63.64
N SER A 1058 -26.53 5.15 63.23
CA SER A 1058 -25.24 5.38 63.88
C SER A 1058 -24.80 6.84 63.76
N ASP A 1059 -24.90 7.44 62.57
CA ASP A 1059 -24.57 8.85 62.32
C ASP A 1059 -25.48 9.81 63.11
N GLN A 1060 -26.77 9.48 63.22
CA GLN A 1060 -27.68 10.27 64.05
C GLN A 1060 -27.32 10.15 65.55
N ARG A 1061 -26.84 8.99 65.99
CA ARG A 1061 -26.43 8.76 67.38
C ARG A 1061 -25.17 9.53 67.74
N THR A 1062 -24.15 9.50 66.88
CA THR A 1062 -22.89 10.22 67.09
C THR A 1062 -23.10 11.74 67.06
N SER A 1063 -23.97 12.24 66.17
CA SER A 1063 -24.26 13.69 66.06
C SER A 1063 -25.17 14.25 67.15
N LYS A 1064 -26.18 13.48 67.62
CA LYS A 1064 -27.19 13.98 68.59
C LYS A 1064 -27.05 13.43 70.01
N ASN A 1065 -26.10 12.53 70.28
CA ASN A 1065 -25.93 11.85 71.58
C ASN A 1065 -27.22 11.16 72.10
N ASN A 1066 -28.09 10.71 71.20
CA ASN A 1066 -29.34 10.06 71.58
C ASN A 1066 -29.12 8.62 72.07
N GLU A 1067 -29.85 8.20 73.12
CA GLU A 1067 -29.88 6.80 73.57
C GLU A 1067 -30.57 5.89 72.55
N LEU A 1068 -30.14 4.62 72.48
CA LEU A 1068 -30.65 3.63 71.54
C LEU A 1068 -32.00 3.08 72.03
N ARG A 1069 -33.09 3.32 71.30
CA ARG A 1069 -34.43 2.82 71.62
C ARG A 1069 -34.73 1.49 70.90
N CYS A 1070 -34.00 0.43 71.24
CA CYS A 1070 -34.14 -0.91 70.63
C CYS A 1070 -34.21 -2.00 71.71
N SER A 1071 -34.96 -3.08 71.48
CA SER A 1071 -34.97 -4.23 72.41
C SER A 1071 -33.68 -5.06 72.27
N ALA A 1072 -33.14 -5.58 73.37
CA ALA A 1072 -31.95 -6.44 73.33
C ALA A 1072 -32.16 -7.66 72.40
N ARG A 1073 -33.36 -8.27 72.44
CA ARG A 1073 -33.73 -9.43 71.61
C ARG A 1073 -33.75 -9.14 70.10
N SER A 1074 -34.15 -7.93 69.69
CA SER A 1074 -34.10 -7.55 68.27
C SER A 1074 -32.68 -7.33 67.80
N LEU A 1075 -31.78 -6.81 68.65
CA LEU A 1075 -30.35 -6.69 68.34
C LEU A 1075 -29.69 -8.05 68.21
N GLU A 1076 -29.93 -8.97 69.15
CA GLU A 1076 -29.43 -10.34 69.08
C GLU A 1076 -29.88 -11.05 67.80
N SER A 1077 -31.13 -10.83 67.37
CA SER A 1077 -31.66 -11.43 66.13
C SER A 1077 -30.97 -10.87 64.87
N MET A 1078 -30.73 -9.56 64.82
CA MET A 1078 -30.00 -8.93 63.70
C MET A 1078 -28.53 -9.38 63.67
N MET A 1079 -27.90 -9.48 64.84
CA MET A 1079 -26.55 -10.02 64.98
C MET A 1079 -26.48 -11.46 64.49
N ALA A 1080 -27.40 -12.33 64.90
CA ALA A 1080 -27.40 -13.73 64.45
C ALA A 1080 -27.53 -13.88 62.92
N VAL A 1081 -28.39 -13.08 62.29
CA VAL A 1081 -28.56 -13.09 60.82
C VAL A 1081 -27.31 -12.57 60.10
N THR A 1082 -26.74 -11.47 60.58
CA THR A 1082 -25.53 -10.87 59.96
C THR A 1082 -24.29 -11.73 60.21
N GLU A 1083 -24.09 -12.26 61.43
CA GLU A 1083 -23.02 -13.21 61.79
C GLU A 1083 -23.03 -14.44 60.87
N GLY A 1084 -24.21 -15.02 60.61
CA GLY A 1084 -24.35 -16.18 59.73
C GLY A 1084 -24.01 -15.93 58.26
N LEU A 1085 -23.91 -14.67 57.83
CA LEU A 1085 -23.68 -14.28 56.44
C LEU A 1085 -22.37 -13.52 56.22
N VAL A 1086 -21.55 -13.30 57.26
CA VAL A 1086 -20.18 -12.74 57.15
C VAL A 1086 -19.29 -13.57 56.19
N PHE A 1087 -19.63 -14.84 55.99
CA PHE A 1087 -18.93 -15.79 55.14
C PHE A 1087 -19.78 -16.30 53.97
N TYR A 1088 -20.77 -15.51 53.56
CA TYR A 1088 -21.63 -15.90 52.44
C TYR A 1088 -20.86 -15.85 51.11
N HIS A 1089 -21.23 -16.72 50.17
CA HIS A 1089 -20.51 -16.86 48.90
C HIS A 1089 -20.49 -15.57 48.04
N ASP A 1090 -21.54 -14.74 48.12
CA ASP A 1090 -21.55 -13.40 47.51
C ASP A 1090 -20.77 -12.41 48.39
N SER A 1091 -19.69 -11.85 47.83
CA SER A 1091 -18.77 -10.97 48.57
C SER A 1091 -19.41 -9.67 49.03
N THR A 1092 -20.38 -9.14 48.28
CA THR A 1092 -21.03 -7.87 48.60
C THR A 1092 -22.01 -8.07 49.76
N VAL A 1093 -22.79 -9.15 49.72
CA VAL A 1093 -23.66 -9.54 50.86
C VAL A 1093 -22.83 -9.76 52.11
N ALA A 1094 -21.71 -10.48 52.00
CA ALA A 1094 -20.82 -10.74 53.12
C ALA A 1094 -20.24 -9.44 53.69
N VAL A 1095 -19.75 -8.52 52.85
CA VAL A 1095 -19.23 -7.22 53.28
C VAL A 1095 -20.31 -6.35 53.92
N ASN A 1096 -21.51 -6.31 53.34
CA ASN A 1096 -22.64 -5.57 53.89
C ASN A 1096 -23.04 -6.09 55.28
N CYS A 1097 -23.08 -7.41 55.45
CA CYS A 1097 -23.38 -8.04 56.73
C CYS A 1097 -22.26 -7.83 57.75
N GLY A 1098 -20.98 -7.93 57.33
CA GLY A 1098 -19.82 -7.66 58.19
C GLY A 1098 -19.75 -6.20 58.64
N ALA A 1099 -20.03 -5.25 57.75
CA ALA A 1099 -20.11 -3.82 58.08
C ALA A 1099 -21.33 -3.51 58.97
N SER A 1100 -22.49 -4.12 58.69
CA SER A 1100 -23.68 -4.00 59.54
C SER A 1100 -23.43 -4.52 60.96
N LEU A 1101 -22.79 -5.69 61.07
CA LEU A 1101 -22.39 -6.27 62.35
C LEU A 1101 -21.36 -5.39 63.08
N SER A 1102 -20.40 -4.83 62.35
CA SER A 1102 -19.40 -3.89 62.88
C SER A 1102 -20.06 -2.64 63.50
N ILE A 1103 -21.07 -2.06 62.83
CA ILE A 1103 -21.84 -0.91 63.35
C ILE A 1103 -22.58 -1.30 64.63
N ILE A 1104 -23.26 -2.45 64.63
CA ILE A 1104 -24.00 -2.94 65.81
C ILE A 1104 -23.06 -3.22 66.98
N LEU A 1105 -21.88 -3.80 66.74
CA LEU A 1105 -20.87 -4.05 67.78
C LEU A 1105 -20.28 -2.76 68.35
N GLY A 1106 -20.14 -1.71 67.53
CA GLY A 1106 -19.66 -0.39 67.95
C GLY A 1106 -20.64 0.41 68.81
N TRP A 1107 -21.85 -0.10 69.05
CA TRP A 1107 -22.89 0.57 69.83
C TRP A 1107 -22.71 0.40 71.36
N GLU A 1108 -21.55 0.75 71.91
CA GLU A 1108 -21.09 0.35 73.26
C GLU A 1108 -21.91 0.76 74.51
N LYS A 1109 -22.82 1.75 74.42
CA LYS A 1109 -23.76 2.03 75.53
C LYS A 1109 -25.00 1.13 75.49
N LEU A 1110 -24.81 -0.18 75.49
CA LEU A 1110 -25.86 -1.15 75.83
C LEU A 1110 -25.78 -1.40 77.34
N GLU A 1111 -26.89 -1.22 78.04
CA GLU A 1111 -26.95 -1.24 79.50
C GLU A 1111 -26.39 -2.54 80.10
N MET A 1112 -25.86 -2.41 81.31
CA MET A 1112 -24.89 -3.26 82.03
C MET A 1112 -25.10 -4.80 82.10
N GLN A 1113 -26.17 -5.38 81.54
CA GLN A 1113 -26.37 -6.83 81.49
C GLN A 1113 -25.89 -7.48 80.18
N ASP A 1114 -25.82 -6.72 79.08
CA ASP A 1114 -25.54 -7.25 77.73
C ASP A 1114 -24.04 -7.29 77.37
N LYS A 1115 -23.18 -6.65 78.17
CA LYS A 1115 -21.71 -6.70 78.02
C LYS A 1115 -21.13 -8.13 78.12
N ARG A 1116 -21.88 -9.10 78.67
CA ARG A 1116 -21.47 -10.51 78.74
C ARG A 1116 -21.65 -11.28 77.42
N VAL A 1117 -22.58 -10.87 76.57
CA VAL A 1117 -22.93 -11.60 75.34
C VAL A 1117 -21.85 -11.44 74.27
N ILE A 1118 -21.35 -10.22 74.07
CA ILE A 1118 -20.27 -9.92 73.10
C ILE A 1118 -18.93 -10.51 73.57
N LYS A 1119 -18.62 -10.39 74.87
CA LYS A 1119 -17.38 -10.94 75.46
C LYS A 1119 -17.24 -12.46 75.27
N ASN A 1120 -18.36 -13.18 75.22
CA ASN A 1120 -18.39 -14.64 75.09
C ASN A 1120 -18.96 -15.14 73.74
N SER A 1121 -19.07 -14.27 72.72
CA SER A 1121 -19.59 -14.68 71.41
C SER A 1121 -18.66 -15.70 70.76
N LYS A 1122 -19.12 -16.96 70.71
CA LYS A 1122 -18.42 -18.06 70.01
C LYS A 1122 -18.34 -17.81 68.51
N TRP A 1123 -19.31 -17.09 67.94
CA TRP A 1123 -19.33 -16.72 66.53
C TRP A 1123 -18.30 -15.68 66.19
N CYS A 1124 -18.22 -14.58 66.95
CA CYS A 1124 -17.14 -13.60 66.79
C CYS A 1124 -15.76 -14.26 66.92
N ARG A 1125 -15.59 -15.18 67.89
CA ARG A 1125 -14.36 -15.96 68.03
C ARG A 1125 -14.06 -16.81 66.79
N LEU A 1126 -15.03 -17.54 66.26
CA LEU A 1126 -14.88 -18.35 65.05
C LEU A 1126 -14.56 -17.47 63.83
N VAL A 1127 -15.21 -16.31 63.70
CA VAL A 1127 -14.92 -15.34 62.63
C VAL A 1127 -13.48 -14.87 62.70
N MET A 1128 -12.98 -14.61 63.91
CA MET A 1128 -11.60 -14.19 64.15
C MET A 1128 -10.58 -15.33 63.97
N GLU A 1129 -10.91 -16.56 64.36
CA GLU A 1129 -10.06 -17.75 64.14
C GLU A 1129 -9.88 -18.04 62.65
N GLU A 1130 -10.98 -18.00 61.87
CA GLU A 1130 -10.93 -18.17 60.42
C GLU A 1130 -10.24 -16.99 59.73
N LEU A 1131 -10.47 -15.74 60.15
CA LEU A 1131 -9.71 -14.59 59.63
C LEU A 1131 -8.21 -14.76 59.90
N ALA A 1132 -7.82 -15.13 61.11
CA ALA A 1132 -6.44 -15.37 61.50
C ALA A 1132 -5.79 -16.50 60.69
N LEU A 1133 -6.50 -17.62 60.46
CA LEU A 1133 -6.04 -18.73 59.62
C LEU A 1133 -5.88 -18.30 58.16
N THR A 1134 -6.85 -17.57 57.61
CA THR A 1134 -6.80 -17.14 56.21
C THR A 1134 -5.67 -16.13 55.97
N LEU A 1135 -5.33 -15.28 56.96
CA LEU A 1135 -4.20 -14.35 56.88
C LEU A 1135 -2.84 -15.04 57.15
N ALA A 1136 -2.77 -16.02 58.07
CA ALA A 1136 -1.52 -16.66 58.48
C ALA A 1136 -1.10 -17.87 57.63
N ALA A 1137 -2.05 -18.57 57.02
CA ALA A 1137 -1.81 -19.77 56.22
C ALA A 1137 -2.95 -19.99 55.20
N PRO A 1138 -3.04 -19.15 54.14
CA PRO A 1138 -4.17 -19.15 53.20
C PRO A 1138 -4.44 -20.51 52.51
N GLY A 1139 -3.42 -21.36 52.34
CA GLY A 1139 -3.57 -22.71 51.78
C GLY A 1139 -4.23 -23.74 52.71
N LEU A 1140 -4.37 -23.43 54.00
CA LEU A 1140 -5.04 -24.26 55.01
C LEU A 1140 -6.44 -23.74 55.38
N ALA A 1141 -6.81 -22.55 54.91
CA ALA A 1141 -8.14 -21.99 55.11
C ALA A 1141 -9.18 -22.82 54.35
N SER A 1142 -10.40 -22.91 54.88
CA SER A 1142 -11.45 -23.69 54.23
C SER A 1142 -11.83 -23.09 52.87
N ARG A 1143 -12.12 -23.96 51.88
CA ARG A 1143 -12.49 -23.57 50.51
C ARG A 1143 -13.78 -22.74 50.44
N SER A 1144 -14.62 -22.77 51.46
CA SER A 1144 -15.80 -21.89 51.57
C SER A 1144 -15.45 -20.43 51.90
N PHE A 1145 -14.17 -20.11 52.18
CA PHE A 1145 -13.71 -18.81 52.66
C PHE A 1145 -12.68 -18.14 51.72
N THR A 1146 -12.43 -18.73 50.55
CA THR A 1146 -11.43 -18.23 49.61
C THR A 1146 -11.80 -16.83 49.11
N ASN A 1147 -10.95 -15.85 49.42
CA ASN A 1147 -10.93 -14.46 48.93
C ASN A 1147 -11.85 -13.41 49.61
N GLN A 1148 -12.43 -13.66 50.80
CA GLN A 1148 -13.32 -12.69 51.46
C GLN A 1148 -12.84 -12.20 52.84
N HIS A 1149 -11.58 -11.77 52.97
CA HIS A 1149 -11.08 -11.18 54.24
C HIS A 1149 -11.75 -9.85 54.61
N LYS A 1150 -12.43 -9.19 53.67
CA LYS A 1150 -13.03 -7.86 53.82
C LYS A 1150 -14.14 -7.84 54.88
N ALA A 1151 -15.07 -8.80 54.82
CA ALA A 1151 -16.20 -8.86 55.73
C ALA A 1151 -15.80 -9.16 57.18
N PRO A 1152 -14.97 -10.18 57.46
CA PRO A 1152 -14.44 -10.43 58.81
C PRO A 1152 -13.55 -9.29 59.33
N ALA A 1153 -12.86 -8.56 58.46
CA ALA A 1153 -12.04 -7.42 58.87
C ALA A 1153 -12.86 -6.28 59.49
N HIS A 1154 -14.06 -5.99 58.97
CA HIS A 1154 -14.97 -5.02 59.60
C HIS A 1154 -15.34 -5.42 61.03
N VAL A 1155 -15.56 -6.72 61.26
CA VAL A 1155 -15.88 -7.28 62.59
C VAL A 1155 -14.66 -7.20 63.50
N ALA A 1156 -13.48 -7.57 63.00
CA ALA A 1156 -12.21 -7.50 63.74
C ALA A 1156 -11.91 -6.07 64.23
N VAL A 1157 -12.07 -5.08 63.36
CA VAL A 1157 -11.85 -3.66 63.70
C VAL A 1157 -12.85 -3.20 64.77
N ALA A 1158 -14.13 -3.59 64.68
CA ALA A 1158 -15.10 -3.24 65.71
C ALA A 1158 -14.77 -3.88 67.07
N LEU A 1159 -14.39 -5.15 67.11
CA LEU A 1159 -14.03 -5.85 68.35
C LEU A 1159 -12.78 -5.26 69.02
N LEU A 1160 -11.82 -4.78 68.23
CA LEU A 1160 -10.60 -4.11 68.72
C LEU A 1160 -10.88 -2.69 69.23
N ARG A 1161 -11.96 -2.05 68.78
CA ARG A 1161 -12.38 -0.71 69.20
C ARG A 1161 -13.23 -0.69 70.45
N LEU A 1162 -13.60 -1.86 70.99
CA LEU A 1162 -14.34 -1.93 72.23
C LEU A 1162 -13.49 -1.41 73.42
N ASP A 1163 -14.13 -0.75 74.38
CA ASP A 1163 -13.60 -0.30 75.68
C ASP A 1163 -12.79 -1.41 76.38
N GLN A 1164 -13.19 -2.67 76.18
CA GLN A 1164 -12.47 -3.85 76.63
C GLN A 1164 -12.48 -4.93 75.54
N VAL A 1165 -11.31 -5.17 74.93
CA VAL A 1165 -11.10 -6.24 73.95
C VAL A 1165 -11.41 -7.61 74.57
N PRO A 1166 -12.08 -8.54 73.86
CA PRO A 1166 -12.42 -9.86 74.40
C PRO A 1166 -11.18 -10.67 74.83
N GLU A 1167 -11.23 -11.31 76.00
CA GLU A 1167 -10.09 -12.02 76.62
C GLU A 1167 -9.54 -13.18 75.79
N TRP A 1168 -10.38 -13.80 74.95
CA TRP A 1168 -9.97 -14.88 74.04
C TRP A 1168 -9.23 -14.36 72.80
N MET A 1169 -9.35 -13.09 72.45
CA MET A 1169 -8.85 -12.54 71.18
C MET A 1169 -7.31 -12.52 71.10
N PRO A 1170 -6.56 -12.15 72.17
CA PRO A 1170 -5.10 -12.28 72.20
C PRO A 1170 -4.61 -13.72 72.04
N SER A 1171 -5.42 -14.73 72.41
CA SER A 1171 -5.03 -16.14 72.30
C SER A 1171 -5.08 -16.66 70.86
N ILE A 1172 -5.88 -16.04 69.98
CA ILE A 1172 -6.00 -16.39 68.55
C ILE A 1172 -4.78 -15.86 67.78
N PHE A 1173 -4.42 -14.60 67.99
CA PHE A 1173 -3.25 -13.96 67.37
C PHE A 1173 -2.00 -14.19 68.22
N ASN A 1174 -1.67 -15.47 68.47
CA ASN A 1174 -0.44 -15.83 69.16
C ASN A 1174 0.80 -15.56 68.29
N SER A 1175 2.00 -15.70 68.86
CA SER A 1175 3.26 -15.40 68.16
C SER A 1175 3.45 -16.19 66.86
N SER A 1176 2.94 -17.43 66.78
CA SER A 1176 2.99 -18.24 65.54
C SER A 1176 2.00 -17.74 64.48
N CYS A 1177 0.80 -17.30 64.86
CA CYS A 1177 -0.17 -16.73 63.95
C CYS A 1177 0.34 -15.40 63.38
N ILE A 1178 0.84 -14.50 64.24
CA ILE A 1178 1.39 -13.21 63.80
C ILE A 1178 2.60 -13.42 62.87
N SER A 1179 3.51 -14.34 63.20
CA SER A 1179 4.64 -14.71 62.33
C SER A 1179 4.17 -15.24 60.96
N GLY A 1180 3.15 -16.10 60.94
CA GLY A 1180 2.52 -16.57 59.70
C GLY A 1180 1.90 -15.44 58.88
N ILE A 1181 1.18 -14.50 59.52
CA ILE A 1181 0.60 -13.32 58.85
C ILE A 1181 1.70 -12.47 58.21
N ILE A 1182 2.79 -12.19 58.96
CA ILE A 1182 3.94 -11.43 58.48
C ILE A 1182 4.59 -12.12 57.28
N SER A 1183 4.78 -13.44 57.34
CA SER A 1183 5.43 -14.21 56.27
C SER A 1183 4.64 -14.22 54.95
N ASN A 1184 3.33 -13.94 54.98
CA ASN A 1184 2.46 -13.87 53.81
C ASN A 1184 2.22 -12.42 53.31
N LEU A 1185 2.83 -11.41 53.92
CA LEU A 1185 2.76 -10.02 53.43
C LEU A 1185 3.69 -9.81 52.23
N SER A 1186 3.20 -9.17 51.16
CA SER A 1186 4.03 -8.75 50.02
C SER A 1186 4.79 -7.45 50.32
N ALA A 1187 5.95 -7.25 49.67
CA ALA A 1187 6.82 -6.09 49.86
C ALA A 1187 6.15 -4.73 49.55
N SER A 1188 5.14 -4.70 48.67
CA SER A 1188 4.36 -3.51 48.33
C SER A 1188 3.45 -2.99 49.46
N ASN A 1189 3.22 -3.82 50.48
CA ASN A 1189 2.15 -3.64 51.45
C ASN A 1189 2.64 -3.26 52.86
N VAL A 1190 3.96 -3.22 53.06
CA VAL A 1190 4.59 -2.78 54.31
C VAL A 1190 4.78 -1.26 54.27
N THR A 1191 4.03 -0.52 55.07
CA THR A 1191 4.17 0.95 55.17
C THR A 1191 5.32 1.34 56.10
N ARG A 1192 6.03 2.45 55.82
CA ARG A 1192 7.13 2.97 56.67
C ARG A 1192 6.81 3.14 58.16
N LYS A 1193 5.53 3.21 58.54
CA LYS A 1193 5.06 3.28 59.94
C LYS A 1193 5.15 1.96 60.70
N LEU A 1194 5.16 0.81 60.01
CA LEU A 1194 5.35 -0.52 60.62
C LEU A 1194 6.83 -0.78 60.99
N VAL A 1195 7.76 -0.05 60.36
CA VAL A 1195 9.21 -0.20 60.52
C VAL A 1195 9.77 0.73 61.61
N TYR A 1196 9.13 1.87 61.87
CA TYR A 1196 9.50 2.78 62.96
C TYR A 1196 8.65 2.53 64.20
N MET A 1197 8.96 1.47 64.93
CA MET A 1197 8.44 1.19 66.28
C MET A 1197 9.58 1.19 67.32
N ASP A 1198 10.55 2.08 67.15
CA ASP A 1198 11.43 2.46 68.24
C ASP A 1198 11.33 3.98 68.45
N ASP A 1199 11.35 4.37 69.72
CA ASP A 1199 11.34 5.73 70.27
C ASP A 1199 10.02 6.54 70.39
N SER A 1200 9.52 6.52 71.63
CA SER A 1200 9.20 7.71 72.44
C SER A 1200 8.64 8.96 71.73
N LYS A 1201 7.31 9.03 71.57
CA LYS A 1201 6.44 10.17 71.94
C LYS A 1201 4.97 9.91 71.59
N GLN A 1202 4.22 9.51 72.61
CA GLN A 1202 2.77 9.61 72.69
C GLN A 1202 2.37 11.10 72.66
N GLN A 1203 1.49 11.54 71.74
CA GLN A 1203 0.49 12.64 71.94
C GLN A 1203 -0.17 13.26 70.69
N GLN A 1204 0.02 12.79 69.45
CA GLN A 1204 -0.62 13.42 68.27
C GLN A 1204 -1.32 12.46 67.29
N PHE A 1205 -2.06 11.46 67.78
CA PHE A 1205 -2.74 10.51 66.90
C PHE A 1205 -4.20 10.18 67.27
N GLU A 1206 -4.89 11.02 68.06
CA GLU A 1206 -6.29 10.72 68.45
C GLU A 1206 -7.37 11.27 67.50
N ASP A 1207 -7.13 12.28 66.64
CA ASP A 1207 -8.25 12.97 65.98
C ASP A 1207 -8.39 12.82 64.43
N ILE A 1208 -7.48 12.15 63.71
CA ILE A 1208 -7.54 12.11 62.23
C ILE A 1208 -8.00 10.75 61.63
N HIS A 1209 -8.18 9.70 62.43
CA HIS A 1209 -8.49 8.36 61.87
C HIS A 1209 -9.90 7.82 62.12
N ILE A 1210 -10.82 8.61 62.67
CA ILE A 1210 -12.17 8.11 62.96
C ILE A 1210 -13.10 8.18 61.73
N GLN A 1211 -12.92 9.13 60.81
CA GLN A 1211 -13.86 9.33 59.69
C GLN A 1211 -13.49 8.58 58.39
N ASN A 1212 -12.23 8.17 58.22
CA ASN A 1212 -11.76 7.44 57.02
C ASN A 1212 -11.75 5.91 57.17
N VAL A 1213 -12.41 5.34 58.19
CA VAL A 1213 -12.47 3.87 58.40
C VAL A 1213 -13.74 3.23 57.80
N ALA A 1214 -14.59 4.02 57.13
CA ALA A 1214 -15.65 3.48 56.28
C ALA A 1214 -15.13 2.86 54.97
N SER A 1215 -13.92 3.23 54.52
CA SER A 1215 -13.25 2.60 53.38
C SER A 1215 -12.07 1.75 53.85
N ILE A 1216 -12.34 0.49 54.23
CA ILE A 1216 -11.26 -0.49 54.32
C ILE A 1216 -10.69 -0.66 52.90
N PRO A 1217 -9.39 -0.45 52.69
CA PRO A 1217 -8.77 -0.55 51.37
C PRO A 1217 -8.93 -1.96 50.79
N GLU A 1218 -9.13 -2.07 49.49
CA GLU A 1218 -9.40 -3.34 48.77
C GLU A 1218 -8.31 -4.42 48.90
N ASP A 1219 -7.20 -4.11 49.58
CA ASP A 1219 -5.95 -4.85 49.65
C ASP A 1219 -5.75 -5.51 51.03
N ILE A 1220 -5.55 -6.84 51.00
CA ILE A 1220 -5.25 -7.70 52.16
C ILE A 1220 -4.07 -7.15 52.98
N GLY A 1221 -3.08 -6.54 52.32
CA GLY A 1221 -1.91 -5.97 53.00
C GLY A 1221 -2.24 -4.81 53.94
N LYS A 1222 -3.17 -3.94 53.54
CA LYS A 1222 -3.60 -2.81 54.37
C LYS A 1222 -4.43 -3.28 55.56
N VAL A 1223 -5.27 -4.30 55.39
CA VAL A 1223 -6.03 -4.95 56.47
C VAL A 1223 -5.09 -5.58 57.50
N CYS A 1224 -4.09 -6.36 57.06
CA CYS A 1224 -3.06 -6.92 57.93
C CYS A 1224 -2.28 -5.84 58.68
N SER A 1225 -1.91 -4.75 58.00
CA SER A 1225 -1.18 -3.63 58.64
C SER A 1225 -1.98 -2.96 59.76
N LEU A 1226 -3.28 -2.78 59.54
CA LEU A 1226 -4.19 -2.16 60.52
C LEU A 1226 -4.38 -3.07 61.73
N LEU A 1227 -4.57 -4.37 61.51
CA LEU A 1227 -4.74 -5.36 62.59
C LEU A 1227 -3.45 -5.50 63.42
N ILE A 1228 -2.28 -5.58 62.79
CA ILE A 1228 -0.99 -5.64 63.49
C ILE A 1228 -0.77 -4.37 64.32
N HIS A 1229 -1.04 -3.18 63.76
CA HIS A 1229 -0.93 -1.91 64.47
C HIS A 1229 -1.85 -1.83 65.70
N LEU A 1230 -3.12 -2.27 65.57
CA LEU A 1230 -4.08 -2.26 66.68
C LEU A 1230 -3.72 -3.26 67.78
N MET A 1231 -3.14 -4.42 67.46
CA MET A 1231 -2.74 -5.43 68.45
C MET A 1231 -1.42 -5.13 69.16
N LEU A 1232 -0.52 -4.35 68.55
CA LEU A 1232 0.76 -3.94 69.14
C LEU A 1232 0.69 -2.61 69.93
N SER A 1233 -0.44 -1.89 69.87
CA SER A 1233 -0.63 -0.65 70.65
C SER A 1233 -0.67 -0.95 72.16
N PRO A 1234 0.03 -0.18 73.02
CA PRO A 1234 0.13 -0.46 74.45
C PRO A 1234 -1.15 -0.05 75.18
N GLY A 1235 -2.17 -0.90 75.09
CA GLY A 1235 -3.41 -0.83 75.88
C GLY A 1235 -3.76 -2.15 76.57
N THR A 1236 -3.03 -3.23 76.35
CA THR A 1236 -3.35 -4.57 76.86
C THR A 1236 -2.43 -4.93 78.02
N GLY A 1237 -2.95 -4.82 79.25
CA GLY A 1237 -2.25 -5.21 80.46
C GLY A 1237 -2.02 -6.72 80.54
N SER A 1238 -0.83 -7.19 80.16
CA SER A 1238 -0.16 -8.31 80.84
C SER A 1238 1.34 -8.31 80.50
N CYS A 1239 2.15 -8.16 81.55
CA CYS A 1239 3.60 -8.10 81.52
C CYS A 1239 4.12 -9.53 81.63
N GLU A 1240 4.53 -10.19 80.53
CA GLU A 1240 5.51 -11.31 80.59
C GLU A 1240 6.01 -11.88 79.24
N THR A 1241 5.61 -11.37 78.06
CA THR A 1241 6.07 -11.93 76.75
C THR A 1241 7.00 -11.01 75.93
N GLN A 1242 7.66 -10.03 76.57
CA GLN A 1242 8.54 -9.07 75.87
C GLN A 1242 9.73 -9.64 75.07
N PRO A 1243 10.45 -10.71 75.48
CA PRO A 1243 11.65 -11.11 74.73
C PRO A 1243 11.34 -11.81 73.40
N LYS A 1244 10.14 -12.40 73.23
CA LYS A 1244 9.73 -13.04 71.97
C LYS A 1244 9.20 -12.04 70.93
N HIS A 1245 8.58 -10.94 71.36
CA HIS A 1245 8.15 -9.86 70.46
C HIS A 1245 9.32 -9.05 69.91
N LYS A 1246 10.40 -8.88 70.69
CA LYS A 1246 11.63 -8.24 70.20
C LYS A 1246 12.28 -9.03 69.05
N ARG A 1247 12.33 -10.36 69.17
CA ARG A 1247 12.83 -11.24 68.11
C ARG A 1247 11.97 -11.21 66.84
N LEU A 1248 10.65 -11.09 67.00
CA LEU A 1248 9.71 -10.96 65.88
C LEU A 1248 9.88 -9.63 65.14
N LEU A 1249 10.11 -8.53 65.87
CA LEU A 1249 10.42 -7.22 65.30
C LEU A 1249 11.77 -7.23 64.56
N GLU A 1250 12.79 -7.91 65.10
CA GLU A 1250 14.09 -8.12 64.43
C GLU A 1250 13.95 -8.98 63.15
N GLU A 1251 13.08 -10.00 63.13
CA GLU A 1251 12.79 -10.80 61.93
C GLU A 1251 12.02 -10.01 60.86
N ILE A 1252 11.08 -9.14 61.24
CA ILE A 1252 10.39 -8.21 60.32
C ILE A 1252 11.38 -7.21 59.71
N GLU A 1253 12.32 -6.70 60.53
CA GLU A 1253 13.36 -5.78 60.09
C GLU A 1253 14.30 -6.46 59.09
N LEU A 1254 14.75 -7.68 59.37
CA LEU A 1254 15.57 -8.49 58.45
C LEU A 1254 14.85 -8.77 57.12
N PHE A 1255 13.56 -9.15 57.15
CA PHE A 1255 12.76 -9.39 55.94
C PHE A 1255 12.56 -8.11 55.09
N SER A 1256 12.42 -6.95 55.73
CA SER A 1256 12.32 -5.65 55.05
C SER A 1256 13.63 -5.22 54.39
N ILE A 1257 14.78 -5.55 54.99
CA ILE A 1257 16.10 -5.27 54.43
C ILE A 1257 16.38 -6.18 53.23
N GLU A 1258 15.99 -7.45 53.30
CA GLU A 1258 16.25 -8.45 52.25
C GLU A 1258 15.36 -8.25 51.01
N SER A 1259 14.10 -7.85 51.20
CA SER A 1259 13.16 -7.52 50.10
C SER A 1259 13.47 -6.20 49.38
N SER A 1260 14.18 -5.26 50.03
CA SER A 1260 14.62 -4.00 49.41
C SER A 1260 15.86 -4.13 48.49
N ARG A 1261 16.46 -5.34 48.43
CA ARG A 1261 17.64 -5.66 47.61
C ARG A 1261 17.32 -6.47 46.34
N GLN A 1262 16.06 -6.79 46.06
CA GLN A 1262 15.61 -7.42 44.80
C GLN A 1262 14.89 -6.44 43.88
#